data_AF-A0A1I1F8H8-F1
#
_entry.id   AF-A0A1I1F8H8-F1
#
_cell.length_a   1.000
_cell.length_b   1.000
_cell.length_c   1.000
_cell.angle_alpha   90.00
_cell.angle_beta   90.00
_cell.angle_gamma   90.00
#
_symmetry.space_group_name_H-M   'P 1'
#
loop_
_entity.id
_entity.type
_entity.pdbx_description
1 polymer ?
#
loop_
_entity_poly.entity_id
_entity_poly.type
_entity_poly.pdbx_seq_one_letter_code
_entity_poly.pdbx_strand_id
1 'polypeptide(L)'
;MQDNNVSFNLLIVVTPDDCERLMPLYPRLADNYSYGKICFIGSPGVLEVASGNEALKERITWVDENELIKFDEVYELMSGRMKDILEGVPLPRKVTGWYYQQFLKMQYAQICEDEYYMVWDGDTVPCRDINMFSKDNGKPYLDLKHEYHPEYFDTLGIILPGVKKVIQRSFISEHMLIRKDIMKNLISDIEKNDKLAGKSFWEKIINAIPPEKIYDSAFSEFETYGTYVALRYPSVYMLRDWHSFRLGALFFDMNTICDRDFEWLAKDFDAISFEKGQTVSDDNKNFFDNPEYQKKLSAKKMLQIAQMEYKEGYKEVWADDLEINENVNVTKGGFWLSDDREHRVLIVIVSYNNEHLLKENIKSIRDVLNTDSYKIVVVDNASTDGTVRWLEEQKDILLIKNNENKGFGPACNQGVMASVGTESENFDVFILNDDTRLVFDALYFLRQALYSAEDIGAVGSVSNYAGNKQQLDIEFDSVDEYIKFGEKNNVPMSNPCIERVRLSGFAMLIKRKVWNEVGGFDEDFAPGYFEDDALSIEILKRGYRLMLVRNSFIYHAGSQSFIKTDYTKLLDDHHELFKKKYGFDIFDVCYPSGTVISQIPFSNDARFSLLQLGCGIGAELKAIRSLFPNIEVVGIENGRELYEIVKKTETVFENIDEAVTFYDKPYFNVLIIEKRMLDELSDAEKGVLSGLLLEDAVLIVKNSVYEEFPYEKIKLIIWDMDDTFWQGILSEGEVALPSVHVDLIKNLTDHGIINSISSKNNEEDVMAELKSAGIDNLFVFNNINWDEKGQQIENKLKTMGLRAENVLFIDDNPRNLEEAKFYSKELMTATPDIIPYLVNYCSKTKAKDPEHKRLEQYKILEKKTDAQVKYADSEKFLYDSDIKITINRDCLKEIGRISDLVMRSNQLNFTKNRDNKEILTKFITNDWYDCAYISARDRFGDYGIIGFYCYDTRGKKMEHFLFSCRVLGMGIEQFIYNKLGCPEFEVKDQVSSKLEKDKAVLWIKEDETSEITSDSEKAKRVRILMKGPCDLDSLAPYIKGGSITSEFNYVNDKGIVVAGQNHSMHIWESAHLSENEINAILDDVPFIQKGDFETKLFTEEYHVICFSTMQDLGAGLYKHKKTGNYISFSGISRPLTDLANAEDYMAGRLQNHSFLFDRKTIETFAESWEFVGVTPIDLLLRNLDYMYENAKGKPVFILLLGSEIDYEGDDPWYDGIVENYRFYNPILREFAEDHDRMRVINISDFIKSQSDFNGCINHFSRNVYYNIAGEICRYINELV
;
A
#
# COMPACT_ATOMS: atom_id res chain seq x y z
N MET A 1 25.46 10.68 -17.17
CA MET A 1 26.36 9.53 -17.40
C MET A 1 25.77 8.70 -18.53
N GLN A 2 26.26 8.88 -19.76
CA GLN A 2 26.14 7.92 -20.86
C GLN A 2 27.42 7.08 -20.76
N ASP A 3 27.41 6.01 -19.96
CA ASP A 3 28.58 5.15 -19.82
C ASP A 3 28.16 3.73 -19.45
N ASN A 4 27.29 3.14 -20.28
CA ASN A 4 27.20 1.70 -20.42
C ASN A 4 27.25 1.40 -21.92
N ASN A 5 28.37 0.85 -22.35
CA ASN A 5 28.75 0.55 -23.73
C ASN A 5 27.98 -0.68 -24.27
N VAL A 6 26.66 -0.71 -24.06
CA VAL A 6 25.81 -1.87 -24.34
C VAL A 6 25.17 -1.69 -25.71
N SER A 7 25.61 -2.50 -26.68
CA SER A 7 25.12 -2.53 -28.05
C SER A 7 24.39 -3.84 -28.31
N PHE A 8 23.19 -3.78 -28.88
CA PHE A 8 22.42 -4.97 -29.31
C PHE A 8 21.38 -4.62 -30.38
N ASN A 9 20.97 -5.62 -31.15
CA ASN A 9 19.99 -5.45 -32.21
C ASN A 9 18.53 -5.46 -31.69
N LEU A 10 17.69 -4.68 -32.37
CA LEU A 10 16.24 -4.71 -32.25
C LEU A 10 15.67 -5.66 -33.29
N LEU A 11 14.91 -6.65 -32.85
CA LEU A 11 14.41 -7.76 -33.64
C LEU A 11 12.94 -7.52 -34.00
N ILE A 12 12.65 -7.48 -35.30
CA ILE A 12 11.27 -7.37 -35.82
C ILE A 12 11.01 -8.58 -36.71
N VAL A 13 10.02 -9.39 -36.33
CA VAL A 13 9.54 -10.49 -37.18
C VAL A 13 8.32 -10.00 -37.95
N VAL A 14 8.36 -10.06 -39.29
CA VAL A 14 7.33 -9.45 -40.13
C VAL A 14 7.20 -10.15 -41.48
N THR A 15 6.01 -10.09 -42.08
CA THR A 15 5.76 -10.56 -43.46
C THR A 15 6.10 -9.47 -44.49
N PRO A 16 6.34 -9.79 -45.77
CA PRO A 16 6.56 -8.76 -46.80
C PRO A 16 5.43 -7.72 -46.88
N ASP A 17 4.17 -8.15 -46.84
CA ASP A 17 3.00 -7.27 -46.91
C ASP A 17 2.91 -6.34 -45.68
N ASP A 18 3.16 -6.87 -44.49
CA ASP A 18 3.13 -6.06 -43.26
C ASP A 18 4.35 -5.11 -43.20
N CYS A 19 5.51 -5.55 -43.71
CA CYS A 19 6.70 -4.71 -43.84
C CYS A 19 6.43 -3.52 -44.78
N GLU A 20 5.80 -3.75 -45.93
CA GLU A 20 5.43 -2.69 -46.87
C GLU A 20 4.42 -1.72 -46.23
N ARG A 21 3.39 -2.25 -45.56
CA ARG A 21 2.35 -1.46 -44.89
C ARG A 21 2.91 -0.55 -43.79
N LEU A 22 3.85 -1.04 -43.00
CA LEU A 22 4.40 -0.36 -41.81
C LEU A 22 5.66 0.46 -42.11
N MET A 23 6.18 0.38 -43.34
CA MET A 23 7.38 1.08 -43.78
C MET A 23 7.38 2.61 -43.52
N PRO A 24 6.26 3.34 -43.62
CA PRO A 24 6.23 4.78 -43.28
C PRO A 24 6.61 5.08 -41.83
N LEU A 25 6.46 4.13 -40.91
CA LEU A 25 6.64 4.31 -39.47
C LEU A 25 8.03 3.87 -38.97
N TYR A 26 8.67 2.91 -39.64
CA TYR A 26 9.97 2.38 -39.23
C TYR A 26 11.12 3.38 -39.14
N PRO A 27 11.20 4.47 -39.95
CA PRO A 27 12.19 5.52 -39.74
C PRO A 27 12.12 6.11 -38.33
N ARG A 28 10.91 6.33 -37.79
CA ARG A 28 10.73 6.82 -36.42
C ARG A 28 11.22 5.83 -35.38
N LEU A 29 10.94 4.54 -35.57
CA LEU A 29 11.46 3.47 -34.70
C LEU A 29 13.00 3.49 -34.69
N ALA A 30 13.64 3.68 -35.85
CA ALA A 30 15.09 3.79 -35.95
C ALA A 30 15.66 5.05 -35.28
N ASP A 31 14.94 6.18 -35.32
CA ASP A 31 15.36 7.43 -34.68
C ASP A 31 15.28 7.37 -33.15
N ASN A 32 14.31 6.64 -32.60
CA ASN A 32 14.08 6.52 -31.16
C ASN A 32 14.75 5.27 -30.52
N TYR A 33 15.52 4.50 -31.31
CA TYR A 33 16.28 3.33 -30.85
C TYR A 33 17.78 3.55 -30.99
N SER A 34 18.50 3.61 -29.86
CA SER A 34 19.91 4.04 -29.82
C SER A 34 20.93 2.92 -29.58
N TYR A 35 20.51 1.67 -29.34
CA TYR A 35 21.41 0.59 -28.92
C TYR A 35 22.11 -0.17 -30.06
N GLY A 36 21.53 -0.22 -31.26
CA GLY A 36 22.10 -1.02 -32.36
C GLY A 36 21.30 -0.96 -33.65
N LYS A 37 21.36 -2.03 -34.46
CA LYS A 37 20.65 -2.12 -35.74
C LYS A 37 19.28 -2.78 -35.58
N ILE A 38 18.40 -2.53 -36.55
CA ILE A 38 17.12 -3.22 -36.69
C ILE A 38 17.35 -4.50 -37.50
N CYS A 39 17.14 -5.66 -36.91
CA CYS A 39 17.20 -6.97 -37.54
C CYS A 39 15.80 -7.44 -37.90
N PHE A 40 15.50 -7.47 -39.21
CA PHE A 40 14.27 -8.06 -39.72
C PHE A 40 14.42 -9.57 -39.86
N ILE A 41 13.48 -10.34 -39.30
CA ILE A 41 13.31 -11.77 -39.61
C ILE A 41 12.08 -11.91 -40.50
N GLY A 42 12.26 -12.55 -41.64
CA GLY A 42 11.16 -12.90 -42.53
C GLY A 42 11.68 -13.49 -43.84
N SER A 43 10.77 -13.80 -44.77
CA SER A 43 11.15 -14.27 -46.10
C SER A 43 11.98 -13.24 -46.89
N PRO A 44 12.70 -13.63 -47.96
CA PRO A 44 13.56 -12.72 -48.74
C PRO A 44 12.86 -11.45 -49.25
N GLY A 45 11.54 -11.48 -49.46
CA GLY A 45 10.76 -10.30 -49.85
C GLY A 45 10.78 -9.18 -48.80
N VAL A 46 10.98 -9.49 -47.52
CA VAL A 46 11.12 -8.47 -46.46
C VAL A 46 12.38 -7.63 -46.68
N LEU A 47 13.49 -8.26 -47.08
CA LEU A 47 14.73 -7.56 -47.38
C LEU A 47 14.58 -6.64 -48.59
N GLU A 48 13.86 -7.09 -49.63
CA GLU A 48 13.59 -6.27 -50.82
C GLU A 48 12.82 -4.99 -50.47
N VAL A 49 11.78 -5.11 -49.63
CA VAL A 49 10.97 -3.99 -49.16
C VAL A 49 11.76 -3.07 -48.23
N ALA A 50 12.44 -3.62 -47.22
CA ALA A 50 13.19 -2.83 -46.23
C ALA A 50 14.41 -2.12 -46.84
N SER A 51 15.11 -2.74 -47.78
CA SER A 51 16.27 -2.14 -48.45
C SER A 51 15.91 -1.01 -49.42
N GLY A 52 14.64 -0.91 -49.81
CA GLY A 52 14.11 0.16 -50.67
C GLY A 52 13.98 1.51 -49.95
N ASN A 53 14.02 1.54 -48.62
CA ASN A 53 13.90 2.76 -47.83
C ASN A 53 15.28 3.37 -47.51
N GLU A 54 15.60 4.52 -48.10
CA GLU A 54 16.90 5.19 -47.93
C GLU A 54 17.21 5.55 -46.47
N ALA A 55 16.19 5.87 -45.65
CA ALA A 55 16.36 6.24 -44.25
C ALA A 55 16.83 5.07 -43.35
N LEU A 56 16.56 3.83 -43.77
CA LEU A 56 16.84 2.63 -42.98
C LEU A 56 18.07 1.85 -43.48
N LYS A 57 18.57 2.18 -44.68
CA LYS A 57 19.54 1.37 -45.44
C LYS A 57 20.82 1.01 -44.66
N GLU A 58 21.33 1.90 -43.82
CA GLU A 58 22.53 1.65 -43.01
C GLU A 58 22.24 1.10 -41.59
N ARG A 59 20.95 1.12 -41.19
CA ARG A 59 20.46 0.74 -39.86
C ARG A 59 19.86 -0.66 -39.80
N ILE A 60 19.68 -1.34 -40.94
CA ILE A 60 18.99 -2.65 -40.98
C ILE A 60 19.95 -3.83 -41.21
N THR A 61 19.52 -4.99 -40.72
CA THR A 61 20.05 -6.32 -41.03
C THR A 61 18.87 -7.25 -41.28
N TRP A 62 19.11 -8.40 -41.91
CA TRP A 62 18.05 -9.36 -42.23
C TRP A 62 18.53 -10.79 -42.00
N VAL A 63 17.62 -11.63 -41.52
CA VAL A 63 17.80 -13.07 -41.34
C VAL A 63 16.64 -13.79 -42.03
N ASP A 64 16.96 -14.78 -42.85
CA ASP A 64 15.92 -15.64 -43.45
C ASP A 64 15.25 -16.46 -42.36
N GLU A 65 13.93 -16.33 -42.25
CA GLU A 65 13.12 -17.07 -41.29
C GLU A 65 13.34 -18.59 -41.38
N ASN A 66 13.55 -19.13 -42.59
CA ASN A 66 13.72 -20.57 -42.80
C ASN A 66 15.11 -21.10 -42.43
N GLU A 67 16.08 -20.22 -42.16
CA GLU A 67 17.37 -20.60 -41.56
C GLU A 67 17.24 -20.83 -40.05
N LEU A 68 16.23 -20.26 -39.40
CA LEU A 68 15.95 -20.44 -37.97
C LEU A 68 15.02 -21.62 -37.71
N ILE A 69 13.82 -21.59 -38.29
CA ILE A 69 12.81 -22.64 -38.19
C ILE A 69 12.13 -22.70 -39.56
N LYS A 70 11.93 -23.88 -40.15
CA LYS A 70 11.21 -23.95 -41.44
C LYS A 70 9.71 -23.82 -41.22
N PHE A 71 9.06 -22.86 -41.88
CA PHE A 71 7.61 -22.66 -41.76
C PHE A 71 6.81 -23.94 -42.05
N ASP A 72 7.19 -24.66 -43.11
CA ASP A 72 6.46 -25.86 -43.55
C ASP A 72 6.49 -26.97 -42.49
N GLU A 73 7.56 -27.10 -41.70
CA GLU A 73 7.66 -28.09 -40.61
C GLU A 73 6.67 -27.76 -39.47
N VAL A 74 6.54 -26.48 -39.13
CA VAL A 74 5.58 -26.00 -38.13
C VAL A 74 4.14 -26.18 -38.63
N TYR A 75 3.90 -25.83 -39.90
CA TYR A 75 2.61 -25.98 -40.55
C TYR A 75 2.14 -27.43 -40.62
N GLU A 76 3.04 -28.37 -40.98
CA GLU A 76 2.73 -29.80 -41.02
C GLU A 76 2.40 -30.36 -39.63
N LEU A 77 3.17 -29.99 -38.59
CA LEU A 77 2.89 -30.42 -37.21
C LEU A 77 1.53 -29.91 -36.71
N MET A 78 1.25 -28.62 -36.88
CA MET A 78 -0.03 -28.03 -36.46
C MET A 78 -1.20 -28.61 -37.25
N SER A 79 -1.05 -28.76 -38.57
CA SER A 79 -2.08 -29.39 -39.42
C SER A 79 -2.35 -30.83 -39.01
N GLY A 80 -1.30 -31.58 -38.63
CA GLY A 80 -1.41 -32.93 -38.10
C GLY A 80 -2.17 -32.99 -36.77
N ARG A 81 -1.89 -32.06 -35.85
CA ARG A 81 -2.58 -31.93 -34.56
C ARG A 81 -4.06 -31.57 -34.71
N MET A 82 -4.41 -30.79 -35.72
CA MET A 82 -5.78 -30.31 -35.95
C MET A 82 -6.56 -31.18 -36.94
N LYS A 83 -6.01 -32.31 -37.40
CA LYS A 83 -6.60 -33.13 -38.45
C LYS A 83 -8.04 -33.55 -38.17
N ASP A 84 -8.37 -33.89 -36.93
CA ASP A 84 -9.70 -34.34 -36.53
C ASP A 84 -10.71 -33.19 -36.40
N ILE A 85 -10.24 -31.96 -36.16
CA ILE A 85 -11.07 -30.74 -36.07
C ILE A 85 -11.31 -30.14 -37.46
N LEU A 86 -10.32 -30.23 -38.34
CA LEU A 86 -10.35 -29.59 -39.65
C LEU A 86 -11.26 -30.30 -40.66
N GLU A 87 -11.66 -31.56 -40.42
CA GLU A 87 -12.57 -32.35 -41.28
C GLU A 87 -12.21 -32.30 -42.80
N GLY A 88 -10.92 -32.20 -43.12
CA GLY A 88 -10.41 -32.12 -44.50
C GLY A 88 -10.24 -30.71 -45.08
N VAL A 89 -10.55 -29.65 -44.32
CA VAL A 89 -10.23 -28.26 -44.65
C VAL A 89 -8.76 -27.96 -44.29
N PRO A 90 -7.95 -27.32 -45.15
CA PRO A 90 -6.59 -26.96 -44.79
C PRO A 90 -6.54 -25.90 -43.68
N LEU A 91 -5.59 -26.04 -42.75
CA LEU A 91 -5.35 -25.05 -41.69
C LEU A 91 -5.00 -23.69 -42.33
N PRO A 92 -5.66 -22.57 -41.96
CA PRO A 92 -5.28 -21.28 -42.50
C PRO A 92 -3.84 -20.93 -42.13
N ARG A 93 -2.97 -20.67 -43.13
CA ARG A 93 -1.55 -20.34 -42.91
C ARG A 93 -1.32 -19.18 -41.92
N LYS A 94 -2.28 -18.26 -41.79
CA LYS A 94 -2.24 -17.15 -40.81
C LYS A 94 -2.21 -17.61 -39.36
N VAL A 95 -2.85 -18.73 -39.03
CA VAL A 95 -2.87 -19.28 -37.66
C VAL A 95 -1.49 -19.82 -37.32
N THR A 96 -0.92 -20.64 -38.21
CA THR A 96 0.47 -21.10 -38.09
C THR A 96 1.45 -19.94 -38.06
N GLY A 97 1.24 -18.94 -38.92
CA GLY A 97 2.09 -17.75 -39.00
C GLY A 97 2.15 -16.95 -37.71
N TRP A 98 1.09 -16.98 -36.89
CA TRP A 98 1.10 -16.32 -35.59
C TRP A 98 2.06 -17.01 -34.60
N TYR A 99 1.91 -18.33 -34.38
CA TYR A 99 2.82 -19.08 -33.49
C TYR A 99 4.26 -19.10 -34.01
N TYR A 100 4.42 -19.23 -35.33
CA TYR A 100 5.72 -19.24 -35.98
C TYR A 100 6.53 -17.98 -35.67
N GLN A 101 5.90 -16.79 -35.68
CA GLN A 101 6.57 -15.54 -35.30
C GLN A 101 7.09 -15.57 -33.87
N GLN A 102 6.31 -16.11 -32.91
CA GLN A 102 6.74 -16.23 -31.51
C GLN A 102 7.95 -17.17 -31.37
N PHE A 103 7.96 -18.29 -32.10
CA PHE A 103 9.09 -19.22 -32.08
C PHE A 103 10.34 -18.62 -32.70
N LEU A 104 10.24 -17.81 -33.76
CA LEU A 104 11.38 -17.13 -34.35
C LEU A 104 12.02 -16.13 -33.38
N LYS A 105 11.21 -15.35 -32.64
CA LYS A 105 11.68 -14.42 -31.59
C LYS A 105 12.51 -15.14 -30.51
N MET A 106 12.10 -16.34 -30.11
CA MET A 106 12.83 -17.17 -29.15
C MET A 106 14.08 -17.82 -29.77
N GLN A 107 13.94 -18.40 -30.96
CA GLN A 107 15.01 -19.12 -31.66
C GLN A 107 16.19 -18.22 -32.02
N TYR A 108 15.96 -16.91 -32.22
CA TYR A 108 17.02 -15.93 -32.48
C TYR A 108 18.12 -15.94 -31.40
N ALA A 109 17.80 -16.28 -30.15
CA ALA A 109 18.80 -16.43 -29.09
C ALA A 109 19.94 -17.39 -29.45
N GLN A 110 19.70 -18.37 -30.34
CA GLN A 110 20.72 -19.33 -30.77
C GLN A 110 21.80 -18.70 -31.66
N ILE A 111 21.44 -17.69 -32.47
CA ILE A 111 22.36 -17.00 -33.38
C ILE A 111 22.78 -15.61 -32.88
N CYS A 112 22.15 -15.10 -31.83
CA CYS A 112 22.47 -13.80 -31.24
C CYS A 112 23.92 -13.75 -30.70
N GLU A 113 24.70 -12.78 -31.16
CA GLU A 113 26.10 -12.59 -30.75
C GLU A 113 26.20 -11.78 -29.44
N ASP A 114 25.33 -10.77 -29.26
CA ASP A 114 25.30 -9.88 -28.11
C ASP A 114 24.76 -10.56 -26.83
N GLU A 115 24.93 -9.92 -25.67
CA GLU A 115 24.37 -10.41 -24.40
C GLU A 115 22.83 -10.31 -24.38
N TYR A 116 22.32 -9.22 -24.96
CA TYR A 116 20.90 -8.94 -25.06
C TYR A 116 20.46 -8.86 -26.53
N TYR A 117 19.17 -9.02 -26.78
CA TYR A 117 18.51 -8.56 -27.98
C TYR A 117 17.13 -8.04 -27.60
N MET A 118 16.67 -7.00 -28.30
CA MET A 118 15.34 -6.44 -28.06
C MET A 118 14.36 -7.10 -29.00
N VAL A 119 13.32 -7.75 -28.49
CA VAL A 119 12.19 -8.19 -29.32
C VAL A 119 11.20 -7.04 -29.42
N TRP A 120 10.72 -6.74 -30.62
CA TRP A 120 9.81 -5.62 -30.88
C TRP A 120 8.71 -6.04 -31.88
N ASP A 121 7.45 -5.81 -31.54
CA ASP A 121 6.33 -6.11 -32.43
C ASP A 121 6.32 -5.14 -33.61
N GLY A 122 6.22 -5.69 -34.83
CA GLY A 122 6.44 -4.91 -36.05
C GLY A 122 5.42 -3.79 -36.27
N ASP A 123 4.21 -3.89 -35.72
CA ASP A 123 3.16 -2.89 -35.86
C ASP A 123 3.21 -1.78 -34.80
N THR A 124 4.22 -1.78 -33.93
CA THR A 124 4.32 -0.85 -32.81
C THR A 124 5.49 0.14 -32.99
N VAL A 125 5.27 1.41 -32.64
CA VAL A 125 6.23 2.50 -32.85
C VAL A 125 6.35 3.35 -31.58
N PRO A 126 7.56 3.73 -31.15
CA PRO A 126 7.75 4.64 -30.02
C PRO A 126 7.16 6.03 -30.25
N CYS A 127 6.47 6.55 -29.22
CA CYS A 127 6.08 7.96 -29.17
C CYS A 127 7.28 8.84 -28.74
N ARG A 128 8.18 8.29 -27.92
CA ARG A 128 9.36 8.96 -27.34
C ARG A 128 10.60 8.04 -27.34
N ASP A 129 11.76 8.62 -27.03
CA ASP A 129 12.99 7.84 -26.81
C ASP A 129 12.82 6.81 -25.68
N ILE A 130 13.14 5.55 -25.95
CA ILE A 130 13.01 4.45 -24.98
C ILE A 130 14.38 4.08 -24.44
N ASN A 131 14.50 4.12 -23.11
CA ASN A 131 15.66 3.59 -22.41
C ASN A 131 15.28 2.33 -21.63
N MET A 132 15.96 1.23 -21.92
CA MET A 132 15.71 -0.09 -21.31
C MET A 132 16.58 -0.38 -20.09
N PHE A 133 17.42 0.55 -19.67
CA PHE A 133 18.28 0.41 -18.51
C PHE A 133 18.05 1.56 -17.53
N SER A 134 17.95 1.24 -16.25
CA SER A 134 17.84 2.24 -15.19
C SER A 134 19.06 3.15 -15.19
N LYS A 135 18.81 4.47 -15.12
CA LYS A 135 19.88 5.47 -15.00
C LYS A 135 20.57 5.42 -13.64
N ASP A 136 19.90 4.88 -12.62
CA ASP A 136 20.37 4.91 -11.23
C ASP A 136 21.31 3.74 -10.92
N ASN A 137 21.01 2.54 -11.43
CA ASN A 137 21.75 1.31 -11.11
C ASN A 137 22.15 0.46 -12.32
N GLY A 138 21.80 0.88 -13.54
CA GLY A 138 22.15 0.18 -14.77
C GLY A 138 21.43 -1.16 -15.01
N LYS A 139 20.43 -1.53 -14.21
CA LYS A 139 19.65 -2.77 -14.42
C LYS A 139 18.67 -2.65 -15.59
N PRO A 140 18.46 -3.73 -16.37
CA PRO A 140 17.49 -3.75 -17.46
C PRO A 140 16.03 -3.75 -16.94
N TYR A 141 15.11 -3.21 -17.74
CA TYR A 141 13.67 -3.24 -17.46
C TYR A 141 12.95 -4.42 -18.15
N LEU A 142 11.96 -4.99 -17.46
CA LEU A 142 10.83 -5.71 -18.05
C LEU A 142 9.58 -4.86 -17.88
N ASP A 143 8.87 -4.65 -18.98
CA ASP A 143 7.70 -3.79 -19.03
C ASP A 143 6.40 -4.58 -18.76
N LEU A 144 5.45 -3.91 -18.12
CA LEU A 144 4.20 -4.51 -17.63
C LEU A 144 2.97 -3.77 -18.17
N LYS A 145 1.93 -4.53 -18.52
CA LYS A 145 0.60 -4.06 -18.96
C LYS A 145 -0.56 -4.72 -18.21
N HIS A 146 -1.76 -4.21 -18.43
CA HIS A 146 -2.99 -4.69 -17.77
C HIS A 146 -3.72 -5.82 -18.53
N GLU A 147 -3.14 -6.37 -19.59
CA GLU A 147 -3.75 -7.46 -20.37
C GLU A 147 -3.79 -8.78 -19.59
N TYR A 148 -4.82 -9.61 -19.83
CA TYR A 148 -4.88 -10.96 -19.28
C TYR A 148 -5.52 -11.92 -20.28
N HIS A 149 -4.76 -12.92 -20.71
CA HIS A 149 -5.23 -13.98 -21.60
C HIS A 149 -4.90 -15.34 -20.96
N PRO A 150 -5.90 -16.06 -20.41
CA PRO A 150 -5.67 -17.24 -19.56
C PRO A 150 -4.95 -18.38 -20.28
N GLU A 151 -5.22 -18.56 -21.58
CA GLU A 151 -4.63 -19.63 -22.38
C GLU A 151 -3.09 -19.61 -22.41
N TYR A 152 -2.47 -18.42 -22.28
CA TYR A 152 -1.01 -18.31 -22.18
C TYR A 152 -0.45 -19.03 -20.95
N PHE A 153 -1.13 -18.90 -19.81
CA PHE A 153 -0.70 -19.46 -18.54
C PHE A 153 -0.97 -20.96 -18.46
N ASP A 154 -2.08 -21.41 -19.06
CA ASP A 154 -2.40 -22.82 -19.18
C ASP A 154 -1.30 -23.54 -19.96
N THR A 155 -0.92 -23.00 -21.13
CA THR A 155 0.19 -23.55 -21.92
C THR A 155 1.51 -23.48 -21.18
N LEU A 156 1.82 -22.35 -20.53
CA LEU A 156 3.05 -22.14 -19.75
C LEU A 156 3.25 -23.21 -18.67
N GLY A 157 2.21 -23.49 -17.88
CA GLY A 157 2.27 -24.48 -16.81
C GLY A 157 2.46 -25.92 -17.31
N ILE A 158 2.05 -26.20 -18.56
CA ILE A 158 2.26 -27.51 -19.20
C ILE A 158 3.69 -27.64 -19.72
N ILE A 159 4.20 -26.63 -20.44
CA ILE A 159 5.55 -26.66 -21.03
C ILE A 159 6.66 -26.58 -19.98
N LEU A 160 6.41 -25.88 -18.87
CA LEU A 160 7.31 -25.77 -17.73
C LEU A 160 6.57 -26.13 -16.44
N PRO A 161 6.52 -27.42 -16.06
CA PRO A 161 5.86 -27.85 -14.85
C PRO A 161 6.40 -27.11 -13.62
N GLY A 162 5.49 -26.48 -12.86
CA GLY A 162 5.83 -25.69 -11.67
C GLY A 162 6.03 -24.19 -11.94
N VAL A 163 5.97 -23.73 -13.18
CA VAL A 163 5.95 -22.30 -13.56
C VAL A 163 4.50 -21.84 -13.70
N LYS A 164 4.14 -20.76 -13.02
CA LYS A 164 2.79 -20.15 -13.05
C LYS A 164 2.88 -18.63 -12.99
N LYS A 165 1.78 -17.94 -13.32
CA LYS A 165 1.70 -16.48 -13.24
C LYS A 165 2.00 -16.02 -11.82
N VAL A 166 3.03 -15.19 -11.65
CA VAL A 166 3.44 -14.63 -10.34
C VAL A 166 3.33 -13.11 -10.24
N ILE A 167 3.13 -12.43 -11.37
CA ILE A 167 2.90 -10.98 -11.42
C ILE A 167 1.47 -10.75 -11.88
N GLN A 168 0.73 -9.87 -11.20
CA GLN A 168 -0.67 -9.59 -11.55
C GLN A 168 -0.79 -9.00 -12.96
N ARG A 169 0.09 -8.06 -13.29
CA ARG A 169 0.22 -7.43 -14.61
C ARG A 169 0.86 -8.40 -15.62
N SER A 170 0.52 -8.25 -16.88
CA SER A 170 1.05 -9.05 -17.99
C SER A 170 2.37 -8.50 -18.51
N PHE A 171 3.22 -9.38 -19.03
CA PHE A 171 4.47 -9.03 -19.70
C PHE A 171 4.30 -8.78 -21.20
N ILE A 172 3.06 -8.86 -21.72
CA ILE A 172 2.75 -8.54 -23.12
C ILE A 172 2.78 -7.03 -23.28
N SER A 173 3.97 -6.47 -23.51
CA SER A 173 4.24 -5.03 -23.62
C SER A 173 4.66 -4.59 -25.03
N GLU A 174 4.33 -5.38 -26.05
CA GLU A 174 4.69 -5.19 -27.47
C GLU A 174 6.22 -5.19 -27.76
N HIS A 175 7.04 -5.23 -26.73
CA HIS A 175 8.48 -5.32 -26.80
C HIS A 175 9.05 -5.94 -25.52
N MET A 176 10.25 -6.51 -25.59
CA MET A 176 10.94 -7.06 -24.43
C MET A 176 12.45 -7.16 -24.64
N LEU A 177 13.22 -6.69 -23.66
CA LEU A 177 14.66 -6.88 -23.65
C LEU A 177 15.03 -8.28 -23.16
N ILE A 178 15.46 -9.15 -24.07
CA ILE A 178 15.79 -10.54 -23.78
C ILE A 178 17.28 -10.69 -23.53
N ARG A 179 17.65 -11.27 -22.38
CA ARG A 179 19.00 -11.77 -22.13
C ARG A 179 19.16 -13.16 -22.74
N LYS A 180 20.16 -13.31 -23.60
CA LYS A 180 20.38 -14.50 -24.44
C LYS A 180 20.56 -15.79 -23.64
N ASP A 181 21.35 -15.76 -22.58
CA ASP A 181 21.65 -16.93 -21.74
C ASP A 181 20.39 -17.46 -21.04
N ILE A 182 19.55 -16.57 -20.50
CA ILE A 182 18.27 -16.93 -19.88
C ILE A 182 17.32 -17.53 -20.91
N MET A 183 17.23 -16.95 -22.13
CA MET A 183 16.37 -17.50 -23.18
C MET A 183 16.86 -18.90 -23.61
N LYS A 184 18.18 -19.11 -23.71
CA LYS A 184 18.72 -20.45 -23.98
C LYS A 184 18.39 -21.45 -22.88
N ASN A 185 18.44 -21.04 -21.61
CA ASN A 185 18.04 -21.88 -20.49
C ASN A 185 16.54 -22.21 -20.53
N LEU A 186 15.68 -21.22 -20.83
CA LEU A 186 14.25 -21.40 -21.01
C LEU A 186 13.95 -22.43 -22.12
N ILE A 187 14.54 -22.26 -23.31
CA ILE A 187 14.43 -23.20 -24.43
C ILE A 187 14.87 -24.60 -23.99
N SER A 188 16.04 -24.70 -23.34
CA SER A 188 16.57 -25.98 -22.87
C SER A 188 15.64 -26.68 -21.87
N ASP A 189 15.01 -25.92 -20.98
CA ASP A 189 14.12 -26.49 -19.97
C ASP A 189 12.77 -26.93 -20.54
N ILE A 190 12.25 -26.22 -21.56
CA ILE A 190 11.11 -26.71 -22.35
C ILE A 190 11.50 -28.02 -23.06
N GLU A 191 12.68 -28.09 -23.66
CA GLU A 191 13.19 -29.28 -24.37
C GLU A 191 13.43 -30.50 -23.44
N LYS A 192 13.79 -30.27 -22.18
CA LYS A 192 13.94 -31.35 -21.17
C LYS A 192 12.61 -31.91 -20.66
N ASN A 193 11.47 -31.32 -20.99
CA ASN A 193 10.19 -31.81 -20.53
C ASN A 193 9.81 -33.12 -21.23
N ASP A 194 10.22 -34.26 -20.66
CA ASP A 194 10.03 -35.61 -21.22
C ASP A 194 8.55 -36.05 -21.30
N LYS A 195 7.64 -35.30 -20.68
CA LYS A 195 6.19 -35.59 -20.75
C LYS A 195 5.55 -35.09 -22.04
N LEU A 196 6.23 -34.19 -22.75
CA LEU A 196 5.74 -33.61 -24.01
C LEU A 196 6.43 -34.24 -25.22
N ALA A 197 5.63 -34.64 -26.19
CA ALA A 197 6.11 -35.14 -27.47
C ALA A 197 6.84 -34.04 -28.27
N GLY A 198 7.86 -34.43 -29.04
CA GLY A 198 8.74 -33.51 -29.77
C GLY A 198 10.16 -33.47 -29.20
N LYS A 199 11.11 -33.01 -30.02
CA LYS A 199 12.52 -32.84 -29.65
C LYS A 199 12.87 -31.37 -29.46
N SER A 200 12.34 -30.46 -30.26
CA SER A 200 12.58 -29.03 -30.13
C SER A 200 11.56 -28.35 -29.22
N PHE A 201 11.90 -27.16 -28.70
CA PHE A 201 10.99 -26.42 -27.83
C PHE A 201 9.65 -26.09 -28.51
N TRP A 202 9.66 -25.71 -29.78
CA TRP A 202 8.45 -25.33 -30.53
C TRP A 202 7.54 -26.54 -30.80
N GLU A 203 8.10 -27.73 -31.06
CA GLU A 203 7.32 -28.96 -31.18
C GLU A 203 6.60 -29.27 -29.87
N LYS A 204 7.30 -29.11 -28.73
CA LYS A 204 6.72 -29.33 -27.41
C LYS A 204 5.65 -28.31 -27.04
N ILE A 205 5.84 -27.04 -27.38
CA ILE A 205 4.82 -26.00 -27.18
C ILE A 205 3.55 -26.33 -27.96
N ILE A 206 3.65 -26.65 -29.26
CA ILE A 206 2.49 -27.02 -30.07
C ILE A 206 1.79 -28.27 -29.51
N ASN A 207 2.57 -29.25 -29.03
CA ASN A 207 2.01 -30.47 -28.45
C ASN A 207 1.37 -30.25 -27.07
N ALA A 208 1.76 -29.21 -26.34
CA ALA A 208 1.15 -28.80 -25.07
C ALA A 208 -0.22 -28.12 -25.26
N ILE A 209 -0.44 -27.44 -26.38
CA ILE A 209 -1.69 -26.73 -26.66
C ILE A 209 -2.79 -27.72 -27.07
N PRO A 210 -3.97 -27.70 -26.42
CA PRO A 210 -5.12 -28.49 -26.85
C PRO A 210 -5.51 -28.16 -28.30
N PRO A 211 -5.79 -29.14 -29.18
CA PRO A 211 -6.08 -28.88 -30.59
C PRO A 211 -7.19 -27.85 -30.84
N GLU A 212 -8.23 -27.85 -30.01
CA GLU A 212 -9.35 -26.91 -30.03
C GLU A 212 -8.97 -25.47 -29.65
N LYS A 213 -7.87 -25.30 -28.89
CA LYS A 213 -7.35 -24.01 -28.44
C LYS A 213 -6.31 -23.40 -29.38
N ILE A 214 -5.95 -24.08 -30.47
CA ILE A 214 -4.96 -23.55 -31.41
C ILE A 214 -5.44 -22.24 -32.08
N TYR A 215 -6.74 -22.07 -32.31
CA TYR A 215 -7.28 -20.81 -32.85
C TYR A 215 -7.30 -19.65 -31.85
N ASP A 216 -7.12 -19.93 -30.55
CA ASP A 216 -7.26 -18.96 -29.45
C ASP A 216 -5.93 -18.26 -29.11
N SER A 217 -4.90 -18.39 -29.95
CA SER A 217 -3.56 -17.84 -29.71
C SER A 217 -3.05 -18.21 -28.31
N ALA A 218 -2.88 -19.51 -28.03
CA ALA A 218 -2.68 -20.01 -26.67
C ALA A 218 -1.22 -19.96 -26.17
N PHE A 219 -0.31 -19.22 -26.81
CA PHE A 219 1.10 -19.13 -26.38
C PHE A 219 1.71 -17.74 -26.60
N SER A 220 2.34 -17.17 -25.58
CA SER A 220 3.09 -15.90 -25.69
C SER A 220 4.54 -16.10 -25.24
N GLU A 221 5.48 -15.69 -26.08
CA GLU A 221 6.91 -15.64 -25.78
C GLU A 221 7.22 -14.62 -24.68
N PHE A 222 6.53 -13.47 -24.68
CA PHE A 222 6.69 -12.44 -23.66
C PHE A 222 6.24 -12.94 -22.30
N GLU A 223 5.02 -13.50 -22.22
CA GLU A 223 4.50 -14.00 -20.95
C GLU A 223 5.33 -15.18 -20.41
N THR A 224 5.79 -16.05 -21.31
CA THR A 224 6.65 -17.19 -20.95
C THR A 224 8.01 -16.71 -20.42
N TYR A 225 8.71 -15.83 -21.14
CA TYR A 225 10.02 -15.34 -20.72
C TYR A 225 9.94 -14.48 -19.46
N GLY A 226 9.01 -13.52 -19.42
CA GLY A 226 8.83 -12.62 -18.29
C GLY A 226 8.49 -13.39 -17.00
N THR A 227 7.58 -14.36 -17.08
CA THR A 227 7.24 -15.22 -15.93
C THR A 227 8.42 -16.10 -15.51
N TYR A 228 9.15 -16.69 -16.47
CA TYR A 228 10.32 -17.49 -16.20
C TYR A 228 11.44 -16.69 -15.51
N VAL A 229 11.68 -15.46 -15.95
CA VAL A 229 12.61 -14.51 -15.34
C VAL A 229 12.16 -14.11 -13.94
N ALA A 230 10.90 -13.71 -13.77
CA ALA A 230 10.37 -13.29 -12.46
C ALA A 230 10.51 -14.41 -11.41
N LEU A 231 10.33 -15.66 -11.83
CA LEU A 231 10.43 -16.83 -10.96
C LEU A 231 11.87 -17.24 -10.64
N ARG A 232 12.74 -17.29 -11.64
CA ARG A 232 14.06 -17.93 -11.53
C ARG A 232 15.22 -16.94 -11.47
N TYR A 233 14.99 -15.70 -11.89
CA TYR A 233 16.00 -14.65 -12.00
C TYR A 233 15.49 -13.28 -11.50
N PRO A 234 14.83 -13.20 -10.31
CA PRO A 234 14.11 -11.99 -9.86
C PRO A 234 15.01 -10.77 -9.67
N SER A 235 16.32 -10.95 -9.50
CA SER A 235 17.28 -9.85 -9.28
C SER A 235 17.84 -9.24 -10.57
N VAL A 236 17.61 -9.88 -11.73
CA VAL A 236 18.25 -9.50 -13.01
C VAL A 236 17.56 -8.30 -13.63
N TYR A 237 16.23 -8.20 -13.54
CA TYR A 237 15.45 -7.14 -14.16
C TYR A 237 14.71 -6.29 -13.12
N MET A 238 14.42 -5.04 -13.49
CA MET A 238 13.48 -4.18 -12.80
C MET A 238 12.15 -4.18 -13.55
N LEU A 239 11.04 -4.11 -12.83
CA LEU A 239 9.72 -4.01 -13.44
C LEU A 239 9.36 -2.55 -13.68
N ARG A 240 8.78 -2.24 -14.84
CA ARG A 240 8.34 -0.89 -15.22
C ARG A 240 6.96 -0.95 -15.86
N ASP A 241 6.13 0.04 -15.55
CA ASP A 241 4.81 0.17 -16.15
C ASP A 241 4.91 0.75 -17.56
N TRP A 242 4.18 0.17 -18.49
CA TRP A 242 4.22 0.52 -19.90
C TRP A 242 2.85 0.91 -20.42
N HIS A 243 2.78 2.07 -21.08
CA HIS A 243 1.52 2.60 -21.62
C HIS A 243 1.60 2.71 -23.14
N SER A 244 0.82 1.90 -23.84
CA SER A 244 0.77 1.92 -25.30
C SER A 244 -0.60 2.37 -25.82
N PHE A 245 -0.64 3.24 -26.82
CA PHE A 245 -1.87 3.56 -27.54
C PHE A 245 -2.17 2.43 -28.54
N ARG A 246 -3.05 1.48 -28.17
CA ARG A 246 -3.50 0.38 -29.04
C ARG A 246 -4.53 0.84 -30.07
N LEU A 247 -4.72 0.09 -31.16
CA LEU A 247 -5.69 0.39 -32.21
C LEU A 247 -5.45 1.73 -32.93
N GLY A 248 -4.19 2.13 -33.07
CA GLY A 248 -3.79 3.43 -33.60
C GLY A 248 -4.32 3.72 -35.00
N ALA A 249 -4.51 2.71 -35.84
CA ALA A 249 -5.06 2.87 -37.19
C ALA A 249 -6.56 3.22 -37.21
N LEU A 250 -7.28 3.14 -36.08
CA LEU A 250 -8.64 3.67 -35.94
C LEU A 250 -8.67 5.20 -35.77
N PHE A 251 -7.55 5.81 -35.38
CA PHE A 251 -7.47 7.22 -34.97
C PHE A 251 -6.52 8.04 -35.84
N PHE A 252 -5.44 7.43 -36.32
CA PHE A 252 -4.41 8.07 -37.12
C PHE A 252 -4.20 7.35 -38.44
N ASP A 253 -4.02 8.12 -39.51
CA ASP A 253 -3.57 7.60 -40.79
C ASP A 253 -2.04 7.50 -40.77
N MET A 254 -1.52 6.29 -40.99
CA MET A 254 -0.07 5.98 -40.95
C MET A 254 0.75 6.82 -41.94
N ASN A 255 0.12 7.34 -43.01
CA ASN A 255 0.81 8.15 -44.01
C ASN A 255 0.81 9.65 -43.68
N THR A 256 -0.01 10.10 -42.73
CA THR A 256 -0.15 11.53 -42.42
C THR A 256 0.16 11.88 -40.96
N ILE A 257 0.24 10.91 -40.06
CA ILE A 257 0.68 11.14 -38.67
C ILE A 257 2.06 11.80 -38.67
N CYS A 258 2.21 12.89 -37.91
CA CYS A 258 3.41 13.73 -37.93
C CYS A 258 4.04 13.91 -36.54
N ASP A 259 5.21 14.53 -36.47
CA ASP A 259 5.95 14.73 -35.21
C ASP A 259 5.13 15.46 -34.14
N ARG A 260 4.28 16.41 -34.53
CA ARG A 260 3.34 17.08 -33.61
C ARG A 260 2.45 16.08 -32.87
N ASP A 261 1.91 15.09 -33.59
CA ASP A 261 0.99 14.11 -33.03
C ASP A 261 1.74 13.16 -32.09
N PHE A 262 2.96 12.74 -32.47
CA PHE A 262 3.79 11.92 -31.61
C PHE A 262 4.27 12.67 -30.35
N GLU A 263 4.66 13.94 -30.46
CA GLU A 263 5.01 14.79 -29.31
C GLU A 263 3.82 14.98 -28.35
N TRP A 264 2.60 15.04 -28.90
CA TRP A 264 1.37 15.10 -28.12
C TRP A 264 1.06 13.76 -27.45
N LEU A 265 1.15 12.64 -28.17
CA LEU A 265 0.99 11.28 -27.65
C LEU A 265 2.01 10.96 -26.54
N ALA A 266 3.27 11.37 -26.72
CA ALA A 266 4.39 11.12 -25.80
C ALA A 266 4.21 11.68 -24.39
N LYS A 267 3.21 12.55 -24.17
CA LYS A 267 2.86 13.07 -22.85
C LYS A 267 2.15 12.03 -21.98
N ASP A 268 1.42 11.11 -22.60
CA ASP A 268 0.57 10.13 -21.93
C ASP A 268 0.95 8.67 -22.28
N PHE A 269 1.64 8.43 -23.40
CA PHE A 269 1.95 7.09 -23.92
C PHE A 269 3.43 6.94 -24.30
N ASP A 270 3.95 5.71 -24.13
CA ASP A 270 5.30 5.30 -24.51
C ASP A 270 5.40 4.91 -26.00
N ALA A 271 4.36 4.26 -26.51
CA ALA A 271 4.30 3.77 -27.89
C ALA A 271 2.87 3.78 -28.43
N ILE A 272 2.72 3.61 -29.74
CA ILE A 272 1.45 3.45 -30.45
C ILE A 272 1.54 2.22 -31.38
N SER A 273 0.47 1.41 -31.43
CA SER A 273 0.40 0.19 -32.25
C SER A 273 -0.66 0.30 -33.35
N PHE A 274 -0.36 -0.20 -34.55
CA PHE A 274 -1.19 -0.12 -35.76
C PHE A 274 -1.57 -1.51 -36.29
N GLU A 275 -2.48 -2.18 -35.56
CA GLU A 275 -2.83 -3.57 -35.84
C GLU A 275 -3.60 -3.73 -37.17
N LYS A 276 -3.51 -4.92 -37.75
CA LYS A 276 -4.00 -5.22 -39.10
C LYS A 276 -5.52 -5.20 -39.21
N GLY A 277 -6.04 -4.66 -40.31
CA GLY A 277 -7.48 -4.67 -40.64
C GLY A 277 -8.27 -3.47 -40.12
N GLN A 278 -7.61 -2.50 -39.50
CA GLN A 278 -8.20 -1.24 -39.04
C GLN A 278 -8.13 -0.16 -40.12
N THR A 279 -9.13 0.72 -40.16
CA THR A 279 -9.15 1.92 -40.99
C THR A 279 -9.65 3.10 -40.17
N VAL A 280 -9.04 4.26 -40.34
CA VAL A 280 -9.43 5.47 -39.62
C VAL A 280 -10.86 5.87 -39.99
N SER A 281 -11.71 6.13 -39.00
CA SER A 281 -13.04 6.69 -39.24
C SER A 281 -12.94 8.20 -39.45
N ASP A 282 -13.83 8.78 -40.26
CA ASP A 282 -13.82 10.23 -40.52
C ASP A 282 -14.01 11.05 -39.23
N ASP A 283 -14.81 10.53 -38.29
CA ASP A 283 -15.05 11.18 -37.00
C ASP A 283 -13.80 11.15 -36.09
N ASN A 284 -13.12 10.01 -35.99
CA ASN A 284 -11.89 9.90 -35.21
C ASN A 284 -10.77 10.74 -35.84
N LYS A 285 -10.67 10.76 -37.16
CA LYS A 285 -9.71 11.61 -37.88
C LYS A 285 -9.93 13.09 -37.56
N ASN A 286 -11.19 13.55 -37.61
CA ASN A 286 -11.55 14.93 -37.30
C ASN A 286 -11.35 15.31 -35.81
N PHE A 287 -11.37 14.34 -34.91
CA PHE A 287 -11.18 14.57 -33.49
C PHE A 287 -9.69 14.55 -33.11
N PHE A 288 -8.96 13.48 -33.46
CA PHE A 288 -7.57 13.27 -33.05
C PHE A 288 -6.54 14.05 -33.85
N ASP A 289 -6.80 14.39 -35.12
CA ASP A 289 -5.90 15.20 -35.97
C ASP A 289 -6.19 16.72 -35.87
N ASN A 290 -6.97 17.15 -34.87
CA ASN A 290 -7.37 18.55 -34.72
C ASN A 290 -6.48 19.31 -33.70
N PRO A 291 -5.69 20.30 -34.14
CA PRO A 291 -4.76 21.02 -33.26
C PRO A 291 -5.44 21.78 -32.12
N GLU A 292 -6.69 22.25 -32.31
CA GLU A 292 -7.40 23.00 -31.27
C GLU A 292 -7.93 22.08 -30.16
N TYR A 293 -8.22 20.80 -30.46
CA TYR A 293 -8.55 19.81 -29.44
C TYR A 293 -7.29 19.31 -28.73
N GLN A 294 -6.20 19.00 -29.46
CA GLN A 294 -4.92 18.60 -28.87
C GLN A 294 -4.32 19.66 -27.92
N LYS A 295 -4.63 20.96 -28.12
CA LYS A 295 -4.24 22.05 -27.19
C LYS A 295 -5.03 22.04 -25.88
N LYS A 296 -6.26 21.53 -25.87
CA LYS A 296 -7.19 21.61 -24.74
C LYS A 296 -7.27 20.30 -23.95
N LEU A 297 -7.04 19.17 -24.61
CA LEU A 297 -7.18 17.84 -24.04
C LEU A 297 -5.90 17.03 -24.27
N SER A 298 -5.56 16.20 -23.28
CA SER A 298 -4.46 15.24 -23.40
C SER A 298 -4.90 14.02 -24.23
N ALA A 299 -3.94 13.26 -24.75
CA ALA A 299 -4.21 12.07 -25.54
C ALA A 299 -4.95 11.02 -24.72
N LYS A 300 -4.60 10.88 -23.43
CA LYS A 300 -5.34 10.04 -22.46
C LYS A 300 -6.83 10.40 -22.42
N LYS A 301 -7.17 11.67 -22.19
CA LYS A 301 -8.58 12.11 -22.07
C LYS A 301 -9.36 11.90 -23.36
N MET A 302 -8.74 12.16 -24.51
CA MET A 302 -9.38 11.95 -25.81
C MET A 302 -9.60 10.46 -26.09
N LEU A 303 -8.65 9.60 -25.74
CA LEU A 303 -8.82 8.14 -25.85
C LEU A 303 -9.92 7.64 -24.90
N GLN A 304 -9.97 8.13 -23.65
CA GLN A 304 -11.03 7.79 -22.70
C GLN A 304 -12.42 8.17 -23.23
N ILE A 305 -12.57 9.38 -23.80
CA ILE A 305 -13.83 9.82 -24.44
C ILE A 305 -14.21 8.89 -25.60
N ALA A 306 -13.26 8.58 -26.48
CA ALA A 306 -13.52 7.66 -27.58
C ALA A 306 -13.90 6.27 -27.07
N GLN A 307 -13.24 5.77 -26.01
CA GLN A 307 -13.49 4.48 -25.35
C GLN A 307 -14.87 4.36 -24.70
N MET A 308 -15.58 5.47 -24.45
CA MET A 308 -16.97 5.46 -23.97
C MET A 308 -17.98 5.00 -25.05
N GLU A 309 -17.63 5.14 -26.33
CA GLU A 309 -18.50 4.76 -27.45
C GLU A 309 -18.31 3.30 -27.89
N TYR A 310 -17.21 2.65 -27.49
CA TYR A 310 -16.93 1.24 -27.79
C TYR A 310 -17.67 0.31 -26.82
N LYS A 311 -18.57 -0.53 -27.37
CA LYS A 311 -19.30 -1.55 -26.62
C LYS A 311 -18.49 -2.84 -26.39
N GLU A 312 -17.50 -3.14 -27.23
CA GLU A 312 -16.63 -4.33 -27.18
C GLU A 312 -15.20 -4.00 -27.67
N GLY A 313 -14.15 -4.60 -27.08
CA GLY A 313 -12.73 -4.42 -27.47
C GLY A 313 -11.76 -4.10 -26.33
N TYR A 314 -10.46 -4.00 -26.63
CA TYR A 314 -9.41 -3.60 -25.67
C TYR A 314 -9.65 -2.18 -25.15
N LYS A 315 -9.61 -2.01 -23.81
CA LYS A 315 -9.68 -0.71 -23.14
C LYS A 315 -8.38 -0.47 -22.39
N GLU A 316 -7.73 0.65 -22.70
CA GLU A 316 -6.57 1.12 -21.96
C GLU A 316 -7.05 1.66 -20.61
N VAL A 317 -6.37 1.26 -19.54
CA VAL A 317 -6.73 1.62 -18.16
C VAL A 317 -5.50 2.15 -17.46
N TRP A 318 -5.66 3.22 -16.68
CA TRP A 318 -4.60 3.77 -15.85
C TRP A 318 -4.84 3.41 -14.39
N ALA A 319 -3.77 3.42 -13.57
CA ALA A 319 -3.83 3.07 -12.16
C ALA A 319 -4.86 3.91 -11.36
N ASP A 320 -5.11 5.14 -11.77
CA ASP A 320 -6.07 6.06 -11.15
C ASP A 320 -7.53 5.81 -11.57
N ASP A 321 -7.76 5.03 -12.64
CA ASP A 321 -9.08 4.72 -13.19
C ASP A 321 -9.71 3.45 -12.59
N LEU A 322 -9.01 2.79 -11.65
CA LEU A 322 -9.46 1.55 -11.02
C LEU A 322 -10.14 1.84 -9.66
N GLU A 323 -11.47 1.86 -9.63
CA GLU A 323 -12.14 1.22 -8.50
C GLU A 323 -11.69 -0.25 -8.51
N ILE A 324 -11.18 -0.75 -7.40
CA ILE A 324 -10.71 -2.13 -7.27
C ILE A 324 -11.91 -3.05 -7.53
N ASN A 325 -12.06 -3.48 -8.79
CA ASN A 325 -13.02 -4.50 -9.17
C ASN A 325 -12.59 -5.82 -8.53
N GLU A 326 -13.30 -6.25 -7.48
CA GLU A 326 -13.11 -7.51 -6.75
C GLU A 326 -13.42 -8.77 -7.59
N ASN A 327 -13.65 -8.65 -8.90
CA ASN A 327 -14.13 -9.75 -9.76
C ASN A 327 -13.16 -10.20 -10.87
N VAL A 328 -11.86 -9.91 -10.78
CA VAL A 328 -10.88 -10.63 -11.62
C VAL A 328 -10.49 -11.92 -10.89
N ASN A 329 -11.03 -13.05 -11.37
CA ASN A 329 -10.73 -14.41 -10.93
C ASN A 329 -9.22 -14.70 -10.86
N VAL A 330 -8.58 -14.43 -9.72
CA VAL A 330 -7.22 -14.90 -9.42
C VAL A 330 -7.31 -16.35 -8.93
N THR A 331 -7.47 -17.28 -9.86
CA THR A 331 -7.49 -18.72 -9.51
C THR A 331 -6.06 -19.27 -9.39
N LYS A 332 -5.64 -19.49 -8.14
CA LYS A 332 -4.79 -20.58 -7.60
C LYS A 332 -3.51 -20.95 -8.38
N GLY A 333 -2.39 -20.33 -8.00
CA GLY A 333 -1.10 -20.42 -8.69
C GLY A 333 0.08 -21.14 -7.99
N GLY A 334 -0.12 -22.21 -7.19
CA GLY A 334 0.93 -22.95 -6.40
C GLY A 334 2.29 -23.23 -7.07
N PHE A 335 3.43 -22.94 -6.41
CA PHE A 335 4.75 -23.50 -6.74
C PHE A 335 4.77 -25.00 -6.42
N TRP A 336 4.44 -25.85 -7.40
CA TRP A 336 4.57 -27.29 -7.25
C TRP A 336 5.87 -27.75 -7.91
N LEU A 337 6.88 -28.10 -7.11
CA LEU A 337 7.95 -28.96 -7.60
C LEU A 337 7.37 -30.37 -7.84
N SER A 338 7.83 -31.03 -8.90
CA SER A 338 7.53 -32.44 -9.16
C SER A 338 8.04 -33.43 -8.09
N ASP A 339 8.62 -32.92 -7.00
CA ASP A 339 9.24 -33.66 -5.89
C ASP A 339 8.51 -33.50 -4.54
N ASP A 340 7.29 -32.97 -4.53
CA ASP A 340 6.51 -32.74 -3.31
C ASP A 340 6.16 -34.01 -2.50
N ARG A 341 6.54 -35.19 -3.01
CA ARG A 341 6.36 -36.49 -2.37
C ARG A 341 7.48 -36.87 -1.41
N GLU A 342 8.66 -36.26 -1.49
CA GLU A 342 9.83 -36.69 -0.70
C GLU A 342 9.78 -36.20 0.76
N HIS A 343 9.17 -35.04 1.04
CA HIS A 343 9.08 -34.44 2.39
C HIS A 343 7.67 -33.97 2.74
N ARG A 344 6.71 -34.92 2.79
CA ARG A 344 5.32 -34.64 3.18
C ARG A 344 5.22 -34.22 4.65
N VAL A 345 4.16 -33.46 4.98
CA VAL A 345 4.04 -32.76 6.27
C VAL A 345 2.81 -33.21 7.08
N LEU A 346 2.99 -33.53 8.36
CA LEU A 346 1.92 -33.74 9.32
C LEU A 346 1.63 -32.41 10.02
N ILE A 347 0.51 -31.79 9.68
CA ILE A 347 0.06 -30.54 10.31
C ILE A 347 -0.71 -30.89 11.57
N VAL A 348 -0.20 -30.46 12.71
CA VAL A 348 -0.81 -30.71 14.04
C VAL A 348 -1.35 -29.40 14.58
N ILE A 349 -2.66 -29.38 14.80
CA ILE A 349 -3.40 -28.21 15.28
C ILE A 349 -4.09 -28.57 16.59
N VAL A 350 -3.89 -27.75 17.63
CA VAL A 350 -4.60 -27.87 18.91
C VAL A 350 -5.70 -26.83 18.93
N SER A 351 -6.93 -27.22 19.28
CA SER A 351 -8.05 -26.28 19.37
C SER A 351 -8.74 -26.30 20.73
N TYR A 352 -9.17 -25.12 21.18
CA TYR A 352 -9.93 -24.92 22.41
C TYR A 352 -10.86 -23.71 22.31
N ASN A 353 -12.16 -23.95 22.11
CA ASN A 353 -13.22 -22.93 22.02
C ASN A 353 -12.99 -21.81 20.98
N ASN A 354 -12.50 -22.17 19.79
CA ASN A 354 -12.17 -21.24 18.68
C ASN A 354 -12.77 -21.67 17.34
N GLU A 355 -14.02 -22.17 17.31
CA GLU A 355 -14.63 -22.77 16.10
C GLU A 355 -14.45 -21.93 14.83
N HIS A 356 -14.72 -20.63 14.90
CA HIS A 356 -14.63 -19.72 13.76
C HIS A 356 -13.20 -19.61 13.20
N LEU A 357 -12.21 -19.47 14.09
CA LEU A 357 -10.82 -19.30 13.68
C LEU A 357 -10.22 -20.60 13.14
N LEU A 358 -10.56 -21.73 13.75
CA LEU A 358 -10.13 -23.05 13.31
C LEU A 358 -10.66 -23.37 11.89
N LYS A 359 -11.93 -23.05 11.61
CA LYS A 359 -12.52 -23.24 10.28
C LYS A 359 -11.74 -22.51 9.19
N GLU A 360 -11.46 -21.24 9.42
CA GLU A 360 -10.70 -20.42 8.48
C GLU A 360 -9.22 -20.83 8.41
N ASN A 361 -8.64 -21.36 9.49
CA ASN A 361 -7.29 -21.95 9.48
C ASN A 361 -7.25 -23.17 8.55
N ILE A 362 -8.13 -24.15 8.77
CA ILE A 362 -8.21 -25.37 7.93
C ILE A 362 -8.53 -25.01 6.48
N LYS A 363 -9.42 -24.04 6.25
CA LYS A 363 -9.73 -23.52 4.91
C LYS A 363 -8.48 -22.96 4.25
N SER A 364 -7.70 -22.12 4.93
CA SER A 364 -6.46 -21.56 4.38
C SER A 364 -5.46 -22.65 3.97
N ILE A 365 -5.31 -23.70 4.78
CA ILE A 365 -4.45 -24.85 4.46
C ILE A 365 -4.94 -25.57 3.19
N ARG A 366 -6.24 -25.86 3.11
CA ARG A 366 -6.86 -26.54 1.96
C ARG A 366 -6.81 -25.70 0.69
N ASP A 367 -6.85 -24.39 0.81
CA ASP A 367 -6.82 -23.48 -0.34
C ASP A 367 -5.43 -23.37 -0.97
N VAL A 368 -4.36 -23.48 -0.16
CA VAL A 368 -2.98 -23.27 -0.63
C VAL A 368 -2.18 -24.56 -0.81
N LEU A 369 -2.51 -25.66 -0.11
CA LEU A 369 -1.77 -26.92 -0.16
C LEU A 369 -2.46 -28.01 -0.99
N ASN A 370 -1.68 -28.84 -1.67
CA ASN A 370 -2.16 -30.01 -2.41
C ASN A 370 -2.47 -31.14 -1.43
N THR A 371 -3.59 -31.84 -1.62
CA THR A 371 -4.10 -32.87 -0.70
C THR A 371 -3.13 -34.02 -0.45
N ASP A 372 -2.20 -34.28 -1.37
CA ASP A 372 -1.22 -35.38 -1.25
C ASP A 372 0.06 -34.97 -0.49
N SER A 373 0.29 -33.67 -0.25
CA SER A 373 1.52 -33.17 0.37
C SER A 373 1.46 -33.10 1.90
N TYR A 374 0.28 -33.28 2.50
CA TYR A 374 0.09 -33.17 3.94
C TYR A 374 -0.97 -34.11 4.52
N LYS A 375 -0.99 -34.23 5.86
CA LYS A 375 -2.12 -34.75 6.64
C LYS A 375 -2.40 -33.81 7.80
N ILE A 376 -3.67 -33.63 8.15
CA ILE A 376 -4.09 -32.79 9.28
C ILE A 376 -4.48 -33.68 10.46
N VAL A 377 -3.94 -33.38 11.62
CA VAL A 377 -4.41 -33.89 12.91
C VAL A 377 -4.90 -32.71 13.73
N VAL A 378 -6.16 -32.77 14.18
CA VAL A 378 -6.71 -31.77 15.10
C VAL A 378 -6.93 -32.43 16.45
N VAL A 379 -6.35 -31.85 17.50
CA VAL A 379 -6.55 -32.25 18.89
C VAL A 379 -7.46 -31.22 19.56
N ASP A 380 -8.72 -31.59 19.76
CA ASP A 380 -9.68 -30.78 20.51
C ASP A 380 -9.45 -30.96 22.02
N ASN A 381 -9.11 -29.87 22.70
CA ASN A 381 -8.80 -29.81 24.13
C ASN A 381 -10.05 -29.58 25.00
N ALA A 382 -11.13 -30.29 24.70
CA ALA A 382 -12.43 -30.20 25.38
C ALA A 382 -13.19 -28.90 25.09
N SER A 383 -13.37 -28.58 23.80
CA SER A 383 -14.18 -27.43 23.38
C SER A 383 -15.67 -27.64 23.66
N THR A 384 -16.38 -26.53 23.90
CA THR A 384 -17.81 -26.47 24.24
C THR A 384 -18.63 -25.61 23.28
N ASP A 385 -17.98 -25.01 22.28
CA ASP A 385 -18.53 -23.98 21.39
C ASP A 385 -19.15 -24.52 20.10
N GLY A 386 -19.03 -25.83 19.83
CA GLY A 386 -19.48 -26.46 18.59
C GLY A 386 -18.34 -27.02 17.73
N THR A 387 -17.09 -26.69 18.05
CA THR A 387 -15.86 -27.16 17.36
C THR A 387 -15.86 -28.66 17.09
N VAL A 388 -16.12 -29.49 18.12
CA VAL A 388 -16.12 -30.96 18.00
C VAL A 388 -17.13 -31.45 16.97
N ARG A 389 -18.36 -30.91 16.99
CA ARG A 389 -19.43 -31.31 16.07
C ARG A 389 -19.03 -31.06 14.62
N TRP A 390 -18.42 -29.92 14.35
CA TRP A 390 -17.96 -29.58 13.01
C TRP A 390 -16.76 -30.45 12.56
N LEU A 391 -15.82 -30.73 13.46
CA LEU A 391 -14.66 -31.59 13.18
C LEU A 391 -15.05 -33.04 12.87
N GLU A 392 -16.08 -33.58 13.53
CA GLU A 392 -16.60 -34.93 13.25
C GLU A 392 -17.16 -35.09 11.82
N GLU A 393 -17.54 -33.99 11.17
CA GLU A 393 -18.02 -33.98 9.80
C GLU A 393 -16.86 -33.95 8.76
N GLN A 394 -15.62 -33.69 9.19
CA GLN A 394 -14.45 -33.59 8.30
C GLN A 394 -13.78 -34.96 8.08
N LYS A 395 -13.73 -35.44 6.83
CA LYS A 395 -13.23 -36.79 6.50
C LYS A 395 -11.72 -36.88 6.28
N ASP A 396 -11.09 -35.75 6.01
CA ASP A 396 -9.66 -35.57 5.72
C ASP A 396 -8.83 -35.24 6.97
N ILE A 397 -9.48 -35.09 8.13
CA ILE A 397 -8.85 -34.72 9.40
C ILE A 397 -8.85 -35.90 10.37
N LEU A 398 -7.70 -36.18 10.98
CA LEU A 398 -7.62 -37.09 12.12
C LEU A 398 -7.96 -36.31 13.40
N LEU A 399 -9.14 -36.56 13.95
CA LEU A 399 -9.63 -35.89 15.16
C LEU A 399 -9.29 -36.67 16.43
N ILE A 400 -8.64 -36.01 17.40
CA ILE A 400 -8.48 -36.48 18.78
C ILE A 400 -9.33 -35.61 19.69
N LYS A 401 -10.16 -36.23 20.54
CA LYS A 401 -11.06 -35.52 21.48
C LYS A 401 -10.60 -35.75 22.92
N ASN A 402 -10.13 -34.71 23.59
CA ASN A 402 -9.82 -34.77 25.01
C ASN A 402 -11.07 -34.46 25.85
N ASN A 403 -11.16 -35.09 27.02
CA ASN A 403 -12.25 -34.84 27.98
C ASN A 403 -11.97 -33.63 28.88
N GLU A 404 -10.73 -33.17 28.92
CA GLU A 404 -10.26 -32.01 29.69
C GLU A 404 -9.18 -31.26 28.89
N ASN A 405 -8.96 -29.99 29.18
CA ASN A 405 -7.89 -29.22 28.55
C ASN A 405 -6.54 -29.66 29.14
N LYS A 406 -5.74 -30.37 28.32
CA LYS A 406 -4.42 -30.89 28.71
C LYS A 406 -3.27 -29.91 28.49
N GLY A 407 -3.55 -28.72 27.95
CA GLY A 407 -2.52 -27.77 27.53
C GLY A 407 -2.02 -27.99 26.10
N PHE A 408 -1.24 -27.03 25.62
CA PHE A 408 -0.72 -27.00 24.25
C PHE A 408 0.29 -28.11 23.97
N GLY A 409 1.40 -28.15 24.72
CA GLY A 409 2.48 -29.14 24.53
C GLY A 409 2.00 -30.60 24.56
N PRO A 410 1.30 -31.05 25.63
CA PRO A 410 0.78 -32.42 25.69
C PRO A 410 -0.23 -32.76 24.59
N ALA A 411 -1.01 -31.79 24.11
CA ALA A 411 -1.95 -31.99 23.01
C ALA A 411 -1.22 -32.12 21.65
N CYS A 412 -0.19 -31.29 21.39
CA CYS A 412 0.67 -31.45 20.23
C CYS A 412 1.34 -32.83 20.20
N ASN A 413 1.88 -33.29 21.34
CA ASN A 413 2.47 -34.62 21.46
C ASN A 413 1.47 -35.73 21.10
N GLN A 414 0.22 -35.64 21.57
CA GLN A 414 -0.85 -36.57 21.20
C GLN A 414 -1.13 -36.58 19.70
N GLY A 415 -1.20 -35.39 19.09
CA GLY A 415 -1.45 -35.24 17.66
C GLY A 415 -0.37 -35.92 16.82
N VAL A 416 0.91 -35.72 17.18
CA VAL A 416 2.02 -36.37 16.49
C VAL A 416 2.01 -37.88 16.73
N MET A 417 1.77 -38.34 17.96
CA MET A 417 1.70 -39.77 18.28
C MET A 417 0.57 -40.51 17.55
N ALA A 418 -0.54 -39.84 17.24
CA ALA A 418 -1.64 -40.45 16.48
C ALA A 418 -1.28 -40.79 15.03
N SER A 419 -0.18 -40.24 14.51
CA SER A 419 0.38 -40.59 13.19
C SER A 419 1.16 -41.91 13.18
N VAL A 420 1.56 -42.43 14.33
CA VAL A 420 2.35 -43.67 14.44
C VAL A 420 1.55 -44.88 13.98
N GLY A 421 2.12 -45.71 13.10
CA GLY A 421 1.44 -46.85 12.49
C GLY A 421 0.46 -46.48 11.36
N THR A 422 0.43 -45.21 10.95
CA THR A 422 -0.36 -44.73 9.80
C THR A 422 0.53 -44.38 8.61
N GLU A 423 -0.06 -44.03 7.47
CA GLU A 423 0.71 -43.61 6.27
C GLU A 423 1.51 -42.31 6.45
N SER A 424 1.22 -41.51 7.50
CA SER A 424 1.89 -40.24 7.80
C SER A 424 2.94 -40.31 8.92
N GLU A 425 3.30 -41.51 9.39
CA GLU A 425 4.31 -41.71 10.44
C GLU A 425 5.66 -41.05 10.12
N ASN A 426 6.05 -41.04 8.84
CA ASN A 426 7.32 -40.48 8.39
C ASN A 426 7.24 -39.01 7.93
N PHE A 427 6.09 -38.36 8.08
CA PHE A 427 5.92 -36.98 7.61
C PHE A 427 6.57 -36.01 8.59
N ASP A 428 7.24 -34.96 8.10
CA ASP A 428 7.79 -33.91 8.96
C ASP A 428 6.67 -33.22 9.74
N VAL A 429 6.96 -32.81 10.98
CA VAL A 429 5.95 -32.31 11.90
C VAL A 429 5.82 -30.80 11.73
N PHE A 430 4.64 -30.30 11.40
CA PHE A 430 4.34 -28.87 11.38
C PHE A 430 3.33 -28.54 12.48
N ILE A 431 3.82 -27.87 13.52
CA ILE A 431 2.98 -27.34 14.58
C ILE A 431 2.41 -26.01 14.10
N LEU A 432 1.09 -25.88 14.12
CA LEU A 432 0.38 -24.69 13.64
C LEU A 432 -0.80 -24.37 14.55
N ASN A 433 -0.87 -23.13 15.05
CA ASN A 433 -1.98 -22.68 15.89
C ASN A 433 -3.29 -22.58 15.10
N ASP A 434 -4.42 -22.78 15.79
CA ASP A 434 -5.77 -22.77 15.21
C ASP A 434 -6.28 -21.37 14.78
N ASP A 435 -5.59 -20.30 15.18
CA ASP A 435 -5.86 -18.91 14.86
C ASP A 435 -4.90 -18.32 13.82
N THR A 436 -4.22 -19.17 13.05
CA THR A 436 -3.35 -18.77 11.94
C THR A 436 -4.04 -18.86 10.58
N ARG A 437 -3.54 -18.13 9.58
CA ARG A 437 -3.88 -18.34 8.16
C ARG A 437 -2.61 -18.64 7.39
N LEU A 438 -2.57 -19.84 6.80
CA LEU A 438 -1.45 -20.25 5.96
C LEU A 438 -1.53 -19.46 4.65
N VAL A 439 -0.58 -18.55 4.47
CA VAL A 439 -0.47 -17.77 3.23
C VAL A 439 0.26 -18.61 2.18
N PHE A 440 -0.06 -18.33 0.92
CA PHE A 440 0.55 -18.94 -0.25
C PHE A 440 2.09 -19.01 -0.14
N ASP A 441 2.67 -20.16 -0.52
CA ASP A 441 4.10 -20.53 -0.43
C ASP A 441 4.80 -20.49 0.94
N ALA A 442 4.12 -20.11 2.02
CA ALA A 442 4.75 -20.04 3.34
C ALA A 442 5.40 -21.38 3.75
N LEU A 443 4.69 -22.51 3.58
CA LEU A 443 5.20 -23.84 3.90
C LEU A 443 6.31 -24.30 2.93
N TYR A 444 6.26 -23.86 1.67
CA TYR A 444 7.28 -24.18 0.68
C TYR A 444 8.65 -23.63 1.13
N PHE A 445 8.72 -22.35 1.50
CA PHE A 445 9.97 -21.74 1.97
C PHE A 445 10.47 -22.32 3.30
N LEU A 446 9.56 -22.71 4.21
CA LEU A 446 9.94 -23.45 5.41
C LEU A 446 10.64 -24.76 5.05
N ARG A 447 10.07 -25.56 4.13
CA ARG A 447 10.68 -26.83 3.70
C ARG A 447 12.05 -26.63 3.04
N GLN A 448 12.18 -25.62 2.18
CA GLN A 448 13.47 -25.28 1.55
C GLN A 448 14.53 -24.94 2.59
N ALA A 449 14.19 -24.14 3.59
CA ALA A 449 15.10 -23.81 4.68
C ALA A 449 15.48 -25.06 5.52
N LEU A 450 14.49 -25.89 5.87
CA LEU A 450 14.69 -27.09 6.70
C LEU A 450 15.66 -28.09 6.07
N TYR A 451 15.64 -28.21 4.74
CA TYR A 451 16.48 -29.13 3.98
C TYR A 451 17.69 -28.46 3.31
N SER A 452 17.93 -27.17 3.55
CA SER A 452 19.11 -26.47 3.04
C SER A 452 20.44 -26.98 3.65
N ALA A 453 20.38 -27.63 4.81
CA ALA A 453 21.48 -28.37 5.41
C ALA A 453 20.97 -29.54 6.27
N GLU A 454 21.79 -30.58 6.39
CA GLU A 454 21.42 -31.78 7.17
C GLU A 454 21.26 -31.47 8.67
N ASP A 455 22.07 -30.55 9.17
CA ASP A 455 22.14 -30.13 10.57
C ASP A 455 21.03 -29.15 11.00
N ILE A 456 20.12 -28.74 10.10
CA ILE A 456 18.97 -27.92 10.48
C ILE A 456 17.84 -28.83 10.97
N GLY A 457 17.44 -28.69 12.23
CA GLY A 457 16.43 -29.56 12.84
C GLY A 457 15.01 -29.03 12.78
N ALA A 458 14.85 -27.71 12.85
CA ALA A 458 13.56 -27.04 12.79
C ALA A 458 13.67 -25.62 12.21
N VAL A 459 12.55 -25.14 11.68
CA VAL A 459 12.41 -23.81 11.10
C VAL A 459 11.10 -23.15 11.52
N GLY A 460 11.09 -21.82 11.64
CA GLY A 460 9.93 -21.02 12.01
C GLY A 460 9.62 -19.92 11.00
N SER A 461 8.36 -19.50 10.95
CA SER A 461 7.85 -18.44 10.09
C SER A 461 7.86 -17.07 10.78
N VAL A 462 7.94 -15.99 10.00
CA VAL A 462 7.62 -14.63 10.48
C VAL A 462 6.10 -14.40 10.48
N SER A 463 5.61 -13.48 11.30
CA SER A 463 4.16 -13.19 11.39
C SER A 463 3.89 -11.72 11.76
N ASN A 464 2.63 -11.29 11.65
CA ASN A 464 2.16 -10.01 12.19
C ASN A 464 2.08 -10.03 13.72
N TYR A 465 1.93 -11.21 14.32
CA TYR A 465 1.84 -11.36 15.78
C TYR A 465 2.62 -12.60 16.21
N ALA A 466 3.79 -12.42 16.82
CA ALA A 466 4.61 -13.54 17.29
C ALA A 466 5.64 -13.11 18.35
N GLY A 467 5.94 -14.00 19.28
CA GLY A 467 7.03 -13.83 20.24
C GLY A 467 8.42 -14.01 19.60
N ASN A 468 9.46 -13.98 20.44
CA ASN A 468 10.83 -14.37 20.07
C ASN A 468 11.45 -13.61 18.88
N LYS A 469 11.05 -12.35 18.65
CA LYS A 469 11.46 -11.52 17.49
C LYS A 469 11.12 -12.16 16.13
N GLN A 470 10.05 -12.96 16.06
CA GLN A 470 9.48 -13.46 14.79
C GLN A 470 8.37 -12.56 14.24
N GLN A 471 7.94 -11.55 15.01
CA GLN A 471 6.98 -10.54 14.57
C GLN A 471 7.62 -9.50 13.66
N LEU A 472 6.92 -9.16 12.58
CA LEU A 472 7.21 -8.01 11.73
C LEU A 472 6.46 -6.77 12.24
N ASP A 473 7.09 -5.61 12.12
CA ASP A 473 6.48 -4.31 12.47
C ASP A 473 5.57 -3.83 11.34
N ILE A 474 4.41 -4.48 11.20
CA ILE A 474 3.41 -4.23 10.16
C ILE A 474 2.00 -4.22 10.77
N GLU A 475 1.20 -3.22 10.40
CA GLU A 475 -0.18 -3.05 10.87
C GLU A 475 -1.10 -2.78 9.66
N PHE A 476 -2.17 -3.55 9.54
CA PHE A 476 -3.17 -3.45 8.48
C PHE A 476 -4.58 -3.51 9.09
N ASP A 477 -5.56 -2.92 8.40
CA ASP A 477 -6.94 -2.77 8.90
C ASP A 477 -7.77 -4.06 8.69
N SER A 478 -7.27 -5.01 7.89
CA SER A 478 -7.97 -6.26 7.58
C SER A 478 -7.04 -7.48 7.46
N VAL A 479 -7.60 -8.68 7.69
CA VAL A 479 -6.89 -9.96 7.48
C VAL A 479 -6.46 -10.11 6.02
N ASP A 480 -7.30 -9.71 5.06
CA ASP A 480 -7.00 -9.84 3.63
C ASP A 480 -5.78 -9.01 3.21
N GLU A 481 -5.54 -7.86 3.83
CA GLU A 481 -4.32 -7.08 3.63
C GLU A 481 -3.07 -7.81 4.15
N TYR A 482 -3.17 -8.50 5.29
CA TYR A 482 -2.09 -9.38 5.76
C TYR A 482 -1.86 -10.57 4.82
N ILE A 483 -2.91 -11.16 4.26
CA ILE A 483 -2.77 -12.22 3.25
C ILE A 483 -2.05 -11.68 2.01
N LYS A 484 -2.48 -10.54 1.47
CA LYS A 484 -1.84 -9.87 0.32
C LYS A 484 -0.39 -9.48 0.61
N PHE A 485 -0.08 -9.04 1.83
CA PHE A 485 1.30 -8.80 2.26
C PHE A 485 2.11 -10.10 2.24
N GLY A 486 1.55 -11.17 2.82
CA GLY A 486 2.19 -12.48 2.84
C GLY A 486 2.47 -13.02 1.45
N GLU A 487 1.56 -12.87 0.48
CA GLU A 487 1.77 -13.24 -0.92
C GLU A 487 2.96 -12.49 -1.56
N LYS A 488 3.16 -11.22 -1.19
CA LYS A 488 4.31 -10.42 -1.64
C LYS A 488 5.61 -10.75 -0.89
N ASN A 489 5.50 -11.18 0.37
CA ASN A 489 6.65 -11.54 1.20
C ASN A 489 7.16 -12.96 0.90
N ASN A 490 6.25 -13.87 0.59
CA ASN A 490 6.51 -15.29 0.36
C ASN A 490 6.99 -15.51 -1.07
N VAL A 491 8.12 -14.89 -1.38
CA VAL A 491 8.80 -14.96 -2.66
C VAL A 491 10.29 -15.20 -2.43
N PRO A 492 11.06 -15.64 -3.44
CA PRO A 492 12.51 -15.81 -3.29
C PRO A 492 13.18 -14.51 -2.80
N MET A 493 14.02 -14.63 -1.76
CA MET A 493 14.69 -13.51 -1.10
C MET A 493 16.19 -13.83 -0.94
N SER A 494 17.06 -12.81 -1.02
CA SER A 494 18.47 -12.96 -0.65
C SER A 494 18.62 -13.07 0.86
N ASN A 495 19.47 -14.01 1.32
CA ASN A 495 19.65 -14.33 2.74
C ASN A 495 18.29 -14.53 3.47
N PRO A 496 17.47 -15.50 3.02
CA PRO A 496 16.10 -15.67 3.50
C PRO A 496 16.03 -16.24 4.92
N CYS A 497 17.11 -16.83 5.41
CA CYS A 497 17.18 -17.49 6.71
C CYS A 497 18.03 -16.68 7.69
N ILE A 498 17.56 -16.55 8.93
CA ILE A 498 18.38 -16.07 10.04
C ILE A 498 18.47 -17.20 11.06
N GLU A 499 19.68 -17.54 11.46
CA GLU A 499 19.87 -18.57 12.49
C GLU A 499 19.40 -18.05 13.86
N ARG A 500 18.75 -18.92 14.63
CA ARG A 500 18.15 -18.63 15.93
C ARG A 500 18.50 -19.69 16.95
N VAL A 501 18.27 -19.36 18.22
CA VAL A 501 18.39 -20.31 19.34
C VAL A 501 17.02 -20.72 19.91
N ARG A 502 15.95 -20.03 19.51
CA ARG A 502 14.56 -20.26 19.91
C ARG A 502 13.66 -20.01 18.71
N LEU A 503 12.65 -20.85 18.55
CA LEU A 503 11.56 -20.65 17.61
C LEU A 503 10.24 -20.68 18.36
N SER A 504 9.24 -19.92 17.89
CA SER A 504 7.91 -19.91 18.51
C SER A 504 7.03 -21.06 18.00
N GLY A 505 6.26 -21.64 18.91
CA GLY A 505 5.34 -22.75 18.63
C GLY A 505 4.13 -22.43 17.74
N PHE A 506 3.87 -21.16 17.39
CA PHE A 506 2.68 -20.81 16.59
C PHE A 506 2.72 -21.38 15.16
N ALA A 507 3.93 -21.49 14.57
CA ALA A 507 4.19 -22.05 13.25
C ALA A 507 5.64 -22.56 13.19
N MET A 508 5.85 -23.84 13.51
CA MET A 508 7.17 -24.47 13.57
C MET A 508 7.19 -25.79 12.79
N LEU A 509 8.05 -25.88 11.77
CA LEU A 509 8.26 -27.09 10.98
C LEU A 509 9.53 -27.80 11.44
N ILE A 510 9.42 -29.09 11.78
CA ILE A 510 10.45 -29.88 12.45
C ILE A 510 10.64 -31.19 11.67
N LYS A 511 11.89 -31.57 11.41
CA LYS A 511 12.19 -32.88 10.80
C LYS A 511 11.63 -34.01 11.67
N ARG A 512 10.95 -34.98 11.08
CA ARG A 512 10.38 -36.13 11.83
C ARG A 512 11.42 -36.84 12.70
N LYS A 513 12.62 -37.07 12.15
CA LYS A 513 13.74 -37.67 12.87
C LYS A 513 14.09 -36.88 14.14
N VAL A 514 14.17 -35.55 14.02
CA VAL A 514 14.54 -34.67 15.13
C VAL A 514 13.45 -34.67 16.19
N TRP A 515 12.18 -34.61 15.81
CA TRP A 515 11.04 -34.74 16.73
C TRP A 515 11.14 -36.02 17.57
N ASN A 516 11.41 -37.16 16.92
CA ASN A 516 11.52 -38.46 17.59
C ASN A 516 12.73 -38.53 18.54
N GLU A 517 13.84 -37.87 18.20
CA GLU A 517 15.04 -37.83 19.05
C GLU A 517 14.86 -36.92 20.27
N VAL A 518 14.17 -35.78 20.14
CA VAL A 518 13.90 -34.84 21.25
C VAL A 518 12.79 -35.32 22.18
N GLY A 519 11.81 -36.06 21.65
CA GLY A 519 10.68 -36.57 22.42
C GLY A 519 9.45 -35.66 22.44
N GLY A 520 9.39 -34.66 21.56
CA GLY A 520 8.31 -33.69 21.48
C GLY A 520 8.39 -32.58 22.52
N PHE A 521 7.26 -31.94 22.81
CA PHE A 521 7.16 -30.88 23.82
C PHE A 521 7.28 -31.46 25.23
N ASP A 522 7.89 -30.69 26.12
CA ASP A 522 8.04 -31.03 27.53
C ASP A 522 6.73 -30.79 28.30
N GLU A 523 6.11 -31.87 28.76
CA GLU A 523 4.77 -31.83 29.36
C GLU A 523 4.73 -31.13 30.74
N ASP A 524 5.88 -30.91 31.38
CA ASP A 524 5.97 -30.15 32.64
C ASP A 524 5.52 -28.68 32.47
N PHE A 525 5.54 -28.15 31.24
CA PHE A 525 5.11 -26.79 30.88
C PHE A 525 3.62 -26.72 30.50
N ALA A 526 2.79 -27.70 30.86
CA ALA A 526 1.35 -27.61 30.70
C ALA A 526 0.73 -26.60 31.70
N PRO A 527 -0.22 -25.73 31.30
CA PRO A 527 -0.97 -25.79 30.05
C PRO A 527 -0.35 -25.03 28.85
N GLY A 528 0.78 -24.33 29.01
CA GLY A 528 1.51 -23.65 27.94
C GLY A 528 2.52 -22.63 28.49
N TYR A 529 3.22 -21.94 27.59
CA TYR A 529 4.42 -21.10 27.82
C TYR A 529 5.68 -21.89 28.19
N PHE A 530 6.81 -21.54 27.53
CA PHE A 530 8.16 -22.13 27.63
C PHE A 530 8.34 -23.55 27.07
N GLU A 531 7.28 -24.22 26.59
CA GLU A 531 7.38 -25.53 25.94
C GLU A 531 8.15 -25.47 24.61
N ASP A 532 7.98 -24.40 23.83
CA ASP A 532 8.66 -24.17 22.56
C ASP A 532 10.14 -23.78 22.76
N ASP A 533 10.43 -23.09 23.85
CA ASP A 533 11.79 -22.80 24.30
C ASP A 533 12.52 -24.05 24.77
N ALA A 534 11.88 -24.85 25.61
CA ALA A 534 12.41 -26.14 26.07
C ALA A 534 12.70 -27.07 24.88
N LEU A 535 11.78 -27.16 23.93
CA LEU A 535 11.97 -27.90 22.68
C LEU A 535 13.16 -27.37 21.88
N SER A 536 13.27 -26.05 21.70
CA SER A 536 14.39 -25.41 20.98
C SER A 536 15.73 -25.77 21.61
N ILE A 537 15.84 -25.73 22.95
CA ILE A 537 17.06 -26.11 23.67
C ILE A 537 17.37 -27.61 23.49
N GLU A 538 16.38 -28.49 23.55
CA GLU A 538 16.59 -29.92 23.36
C GLU A 538 17.02 -30.28 21.93
N ILE A 539 16.57 -29.52 20.92
CA ILE A 539 17.06 -29.61 19.53
C ILE A 539 18.55 -29.18 19.46
N LEU A 540 18.91 -28.03 20.04
CA LEU A 540 20.30 -27.54 20.07
C LEU A 540 21.25 -28.52 20.78
N LYS A 541 20.84 -29.10 21.92
CA LYS A 541 21.64 -30.10 22.68
C LYS A 541 21.99 -31.35 21.86
N ARG A 542 21.21 -31.65 20.82
CA ARG A 542 21.46 -32.76 19.89
C ARG A 542 22.33 -32.35 18.68
N GLY A 543 22.75 -31.09 18.61
CA GLY A 543 23.60 -30.56 17.53
C GLY A 543 22.83 -30.10 16.30
N TYR A 544 21.53 -29.89 16.42
CA TYR A 544 20.70 -29.36 15.34
C TYR A 544 20.54 -27.84 15.46
N ARG A 545 20.60 -27.13 14.33
CA ARG A 545 20.40 -25.68 14.22
C ARG A 545 18.93 -25.34 13.97
N LEU A 546 18.57 -24.10 14.29
CA LEU A 546 17.23 -23.55 14.12
C LEU A 546 17.26 -22.34 13.19
N MET A 547 16.33 -22.25 12.25
CA MET A 547 16.26 -21.13 11.29
C MET A 547 14.92 -20.40 11.34
N LEU A 548 14.97 -19.07 11.38
CA LEU A 548 13.82 -18.21 11.10
C LEU A 548 13.81 -17.88 9.61
N VAL A 549 12.71 -18.17 8.92
CA VAL A 549 12.55 -18.00 7.47
C VAL A 549 11.78 -16.71 7.19
N ARG A 550 12.49 -15.68 6.71
CA ARG A 550 11.97 -14.32 6.51
C ARG A 550 10.99 -14.23 5.35
N ASN A 551 11.17 -15.05 4.32
CA ASN A 551 10.24 -15.17 3.20
C ASN A 551 9.21 -16.28 3.40
N SER A 552 8.88 -16.57 4.66
CA SER A 552 7.72 -17.36 5.04
C SER A 552 6.93 -16.56 6.06
N PHE A 553 5.87 -15.92 5.61
CA PHE A 553 4.92 -15.16 6.41
C PHE A 553 3.62 -15.95 6.57
N ILE A 554 3.18 -16.08 7.82
CA ILE A 554 1.91 -16.68 8.20
C ILE A 554 1.16 -15.67 9.07
N TYR A 555 -0.08 -15.36 8.72
CA TYR A 555 -0.90 -14.48 9.54
C TYR A 555 -1.32 -15.20 10.83
N HIS A 556 -1.34 -14.47 11.95
CA HIS A 556 -1.72 -14.97 13.26
C HIS A 556 -2.63 -13.93 13.94
N ALA A 557 -3.84 -14.35 14.34
CA ALA A 557 -4.83 -13.47 14.94
C ALA A 557 -4.50 -13.11 16.41
N GLY A 558 -3.70 -13.93 17.08
CA GLY A 558 -3.11 -13.66 18.39
C GLY A 558 -3.98 -14.07 19.58
N SER A 559 -3.42 -14.93 20.44
CA SER A 559 -3.78 -15.25 21.83
C SER A 559 -5.27 -15.23 22.25
N GLN A 560 -6.19 -15.65 21.38
CA GLN A 560 -7.64 -15.65 21.68
C GLN A 560 -8.04 -16.65 22.78
N SER A 561 -7.29 -17.76 22.93
CA SER A 561 -7.63 -18.88 23.82
C SER A 561 -7.26 -18.65 25.30
N PHE A 562 -6.40 -17.68 25.62
CA PHE A 562 -5.88 -17.44 26.98
C PHE A 562 -6.49 -16.23 27.70
N ILE A 563 -7.46 -15.52 27.07
CA ILE A 563 -8.08 -14.27 27.54
C ILE A 563 -8.74 -14.39 28.94
N LYS A 564 -8.97 -15.61 29.45
CA LYS A 564 -9.69 -15.86 30.73
C LYS A 564 -8.82 -16.29 31.91
N THR A 565 -7.49 -16.32 31.79
CA THR A 565 -6.58 -16.76 32.87
C THR A 565 -5.58 -15.67 33.25
N ASP A 566 -5.13 -15.65 34.50
CA ASP A 566 -4.02 -14.82 34.98
C ASP A 566 -2.69 -15.34 34.40
N TYR A 567 -2.48 -15.09 33.10
CA TYR A 567 -1.39 -15.65 32.30
C TYR A 567 -0.02 -15.17 32.77
N THR A 568 0.05 -14.00 33.41
CA THR A 568 1.30 -13.44 33.96
C THR A 568 1.89 -14.37 35.00
N LYS A 569 1.07 -14.89 35.93
CA LYS A 569 1.54 -15.84 36.93
C LYS A 569 2.01 -17.16 36.31
N LEU A 570 1.30 -17.67 35.31
CA LEU A 570 1.70 -18.92 34.64
C LEU A 570 3.04 -18.76 33.91
N LEU A 571 3.22 -17.63 33.23
CA LEU A 571 4.47 -17.28 32.56
C LEU A 571 5.62 -17.19 33.57
N ASP A 572 5.42 -16.53 34.71
CA ASP A 572 6.43 -16.44 35.78
C ASP A 572 6.76 -17.82 36.38
N ASP A 573 5.75 -18.63 36.70
CA ASP A 573 5.92 -19.98 37.27
C ASP A 573 6.68 -20.89 36.30
N HIS A 574 6.38 -20.82 34.99
CA HIS A 574 7.08 -21.59 33.95
C HIS A 574 8.46 -21.03 33.62
N HIS A 575 8.67 -19.73 33.72
CA HIS A 575 10.01 -19.13 33.61
C HIS A 575 10.93 -19.65 34.71
N GLU A 576 10.46 -19.68 35.96
CA GLU A 576 11.21 -20.23 37.09
C GLU A 576 11.40 -21.76 36.98
N LEU A 577 10.41 -22.48 36.45
CA LEU A 577 10.56 -23.90 36.12
C LEU A 577 11.65 -24.13 35.08
N PHE A 578 11.68 -23.33 34.01
CA PHE A 578 12.71 -23.38 32.97
C PHE A 578 14.09 -23.15 33.59
N LYS A 579 14.26 -22.08 34.38
CA LYS A 579 15.52 -21.76 35.06
C LYS A 579 16.00 -22.90 35.95
N LYS A 580 15.08 -23.50 36.72
CA LYS A 580 15.38 -24.64 37.58
C LYS A 580 15.78 -25.88 36.78
N LYS A 581 15.16 -26.13 35.62
CA LYS A 581 15.39 -27.32 34.79
C LYS A 581 16.69 -27.23 33.99
N TYR A 582 17.00 -26.06 33.43
CA TYR A 582 18.14 -25.85 32.53
C TYR A 582 19.34 -25.17 33.19
N GLY A 583 19.18 -24.55 34.37
CA GLY A 583 20.27 -23.95 35.14
C GLY A 583 20.66 -22.54 34.73
N PHE A 584 19.96 -21.94 33.77
CA PHE A 584 20.18 -20.56 33.31
C PHE A 584 18.86 -19.88 32.94
N ASP A 585 18.88 -18.55 32.88
CA ASP A 585 17.76 -17.76 32.39
C ASP A 585 17.83 -17.65 30.86
N ILE A 586 16.80 -18.12 30.16
CA ILE A 586 16.77 -18.09 28.70
C ILE A 586 16.79 -16.67 28.15
N PHE A 587 16.21 -15.69 28.85
CA PHE A 587 16.13 -14.31 28.36
C PHE A 587 17.49 -13.60 28.35
N ASP A 588 18.41 -14.03 29.23
CA ASP A 588 19.77 -13.48 29.30
C ASP A 588 20.63 -13.91 28.11
N VAL A 589 20.33 -15.06 27.48
CA VAL A 589 21.22 -15.70 26.50
C VAL A 589 20.64 -15.84 25.10
N CYS A 590 19.37 -15.45 24.88
CA CYS A 590 18.69 -15.72 23.62
C CYS A 590 18.62 -14.55 22.63
N TYR A 591 18.88 -13.32 23.07
CA TYR A 591 18.71 -12.14 22.24
C TYR A 591 20.05 -11.53 21.83
N PRO A 592 20.36 -11.46 20.52
CA PRO A 592 21.55 -10.76 20.08
C PRO A 592 21.40 -9.24 20.29
N SER A 593 22.49 -8.58 20.70
CA SER A 593 22.50 -7.11 20.82
C SER A 593 22.74 -6.48 19.45
N GLY A 594 21.72 -5.78 18.93
CA GLY A 594 21.87 -5.01 17.69
C GLY A 594 22.95 -3.93 17.78
N THR A 595 23.20 -3.40 18.99
CA THR A 595 24.25 -2.40 19.26
C THR A 595 25.65 -2.99 19.14
N VAL A 596 25.83 -4.26 19.50
CA VAL A 596 27.10 -4.98 19.35
C VAL A 596 27.37 -5.23 17.87
N ILE A 597 26.37 -5.74 17.16
CA ILE A 597 26.46 -6.02 15.72
C ILE A 597 26.82 -4.75 14.92
N SER A 598 26.23 -3.59 15.26
CA SER A 598 26.51 -2.32 14.57
C SER A 598 27.92 -1.75 14.81
N GLN A 599 28.63 -2.22 15.84
CA GLN A 599 29.99 -1.80 16.15
C GLN A 599 31.06 -2.57 15.37
N ILE A 600 30.67 -3.61 14.61
CA ILE A 600 31.58 -4.38 13.77
C ILE A 600 31.97 -3.53 12.55
N PRO A 601 33.24 -3.11 12.40
CA PRO A 601 33.65 -2.11 11.41
C PRO A 601 33.94 -2.70 10.01
N PHE A 602 33.32 -3.83 9.69
CA PHE A 602 33.56 -4.58 8.46
C PHE A 602 32.30 -4.57 7.59
N SER A 603 32.46 -4.63 6.25
CA SER A 603 31.33 -4.82 5.35
C SER A 603 30.79 -6.25 5.42
N ASN A 604 29.52 -6.45 5.05
CA ASN A 604 28.87 -7.77 5.13
C ASN A 604 29.60 -8.88 4.33
N ASP A 605 30.29 -8.51 3.25
CA ASP A 605 31.04 -9.42 2.39
C ASP A 605 32.51 -9.62 2.81
N ALA A 606 33.01 -8.83 3.78
CA ALA A 606 34.37 -8.92 4.25
C ALA A 606 34.67 -10.27 4.92
N ARG A 607 35.93 -10.72 4.80
CA ARG A 607 36.46 -11.86 5.54
C ARG A 607 37.21 -11.36 6.76
N PHE A 608 36.74 -11.75 7.94
CA PHE A 608 37.37 -11.43 9.21
C PHE A 608 36.99 -12.49 10.25
N SER A 609 37.70 -12.52 11.36
CA SER A 609 37.51 -13.45 12.47
C SER A 609 37.09 -12.70 13.74
N LEU A 610 36.18 -13.31 14.51
CA LEU A 610 35.62 -12.73 15.71
C LEU A 610 35.69 -13.71 16.88
N LEU A 611 36.12 -13.22 18.02
CA LEU A 611 36.09 -13.92 19.31
C LEU A 611 35.08 -13.25 20.24
N GLN A 612 34.16 -14.02 20.82
CA GLN A 612 33.25 -13.54 21.86
C GLN A 612 33.48 -14.27 23.18
N LEU A 613 33.74 -13.53 24.25
CA LEU A 613 33.76 -14.05 25.62
C LEU A 613 32.38 -13.89 26.27
N GLY A 614 31.88 -14.97 26.88
CA GLY A 614 30.51 -15.04 27.41
C GLY A 614 29.50 -15.13 26.26
N CYS A 615 29.68 -16.09 25.35
CA CYS A 615 28.80 -16.22 24.18
C CYS A 615 27.45 -16.89 24.47
N GLY A 616 27.23 -17.37 25.69
CA GLY A 616 26.00 -18.04 26.12
C GLY A 616 25.69 -19.27 25.28
N ILE A 617 24.45 -19.37 24.80
CA ILE A 617 24.04 -20.41 23.83
C ILE A 617 24.32 -20.04 22.37
N GLY A 618 25.10 -18.97 22.12
CA GLY A 618 25.55 -18.55 20.80
C GLY A 618 24.57 -17.68 20.00
N ALA A 619 23.57 -17.07 20.64
CA ALA A 619 22.56 -16.25 19.94
C ALA A 619 23.19 -15.10 19.13
N GLU A 620 24.20 -14.43 19.69
CA GLU A 620 24.96 -13.36 19.03
C GLU A 620 25.82 -13.88 17.89
N LEU A 621 26.60 -14.94 18.12
CA LEU A 621 27.45 -15.58 17.09
C LEU A 621 26.63 -15.97 15.85
N LYS A 622 25.46 -16.59 16.07
CA LYS A 622 24.53 -17.03 15.02
C LYS A 622 23.94 -15.84 14.24
N ALA A 623 23.58 -14.77 14.95
CA ALA A 623 23.06 -13.55 14.34
C ALA A 623 24.13 -12.85 13.48
N ILE A 624 25.36 -12.74 14.00
CA ILE A 624 26.51 -12.16 13.29
C ILE A 624 26.80 -12.99 12.03
N ARG A 625 26.91 -14.31 12.13
CA ARG A 625 27.14 -15.19 10.96
C ARG A 625 26.04 -15.06 9.90
N SER A 626 24.80 -14.82 10.31
CA SER A 626 23.69 -14.60 9.37
C SER A 626 23.80 -13.29 8.59
N LEU A 627 24.48 -12.28 9.14
CA LEU A 627 24.69 -10.96 8.51
C LEU A 627 26.01 -10.88 7.74
N PHE A 628 27.05 -11.57 8.23
CA PHE A 628 28.39 -11.61 7.67
C PHE A 628 28.71 -13.04 7.21
N PRO A 629 28.24 -13.50 6.04
CA PRO A 629 28.34 -14.91 5.63
C PRO A 629 29.79 -15.44 5.48
N ASN A 630 30.77 -14.54 5.37
CA ASN A 630 32.19 -14.87 5.21
C ASN A 630 33.00 -14.80 6.53
N ILE A 631 32.35 -14.56 7.66
CA ILE A 631 33.00 -14.44 8.98
C ILE A 631 33.35 -15.81 9.57
N GLU A 632 34.45 -15.87 10.33
CA GLU A 632 34.67 -16.94 11.30
C GLU A 632 34.29 -16.45 12.71
N VAL A 633 33.31 -17.10 13.33
CA VAL A 633 32.87 -16.79 14.69
C VAL A 633 33.36 -17.86 15.66
N VAL A 634 33.98 -17.42 16.75
CA VAL A 634 34.48 -18.28 17.83
C VAL A 634 33.98 -17.74 19.17
N GLY A 635 33.52 -18.64 20.04
CA GLY A 635 33.09 -18.28 21.39
C GLY A 635 34.00 -18.83 22.49
N ILE A 636 33.95 -18.20 23.66
CA ILE A 636 34.41 -18.75 24.93
C ILE A 636 33.24 -18.67 25.91
N GLU A 637 32.88 -19.79 26.51
CA GLU A 637 31.79 -19.87 27.48
C GLU A 637 32.23 -20.67 28.72
N ASN A 638 32.31 -19.96 29.86
CA ASN A 638 32.76 -20.53 31.12
C ASN A 638 31.63 -21.25 31.88
N GLY A 639 30.37 -20.91 31.59
CA GLY A 639 29.18 -21.54 32.15
C GLY A 639 29.00 -22.95 31.60
N ARG A 640 29.18 -23.97 32.44
CA ARG A 640 29.22 -25.37 32.00
C ARG A 640 27.97 -25.79 31.24
N GLU A 641 26.79 -25.42 31.72
CA GLU A 641 25.50 -25.74 31.12
C GLU A 641 25.35 -25.11 29.72
N LEU A 642 25.74 -23.84 29.58
CA LEU A 642 25.68 -23.09 28.32
C LEU A 642 26.70 -23.64 27.30
N TYR A 643 27.93 -23.89 27.76
CA TYR A 643 29.00 -24.48 26.97
C TYR A 643 28.60 -25.83 26.35
N GLU A 644 27.98 -26.72 27.14
CA GLU A 644 27.54 -28.04 26.67
C GLU A 644 26.49 -27.96 25.56
N ILE A 645 25.70 -26.89 25.51
CA ILE A 645 24.71 -26.62 24.45
C ILE A 645 25.40 -26.03 23.23
N VAL A 646 26.09 -24.91 23.39
CA VAL A 646 26.61 -24.12 22.25
C VAL A 646 27.67 -24.87 21.46
N LYS A 647 28.55 -25.65 22.13
CA LYS A 647 29.61 -26.42 21.48
C LYS A 647 29.10 -27.50 20.50
N LYS A 648 27.81 -27.83 20.56
CA LYS A 648 27.17 -28.77 19.64
C LYS A 648 26.86 -28.15 18.29
N THR A 649 26.79 -26.81 18.22
CA THR A 649 26.39 -26.08 17.01
C THR A 649 27.39 -25.01 16.59
N GLU A 650 28.38 -24.70 17.43
CA GLU A 650 29.37 -23.64 17.23
C GLU A 650 30.77 -24.07 17.64
N THR A 651 31.79 -23.39 17.11
CA THR A 651 33.17 -23.47 17.59
C THR A 651 33.31 -22.65 18.88
N VAL A 652 33.29 -23.33 20.03
CA VAL A 652 33.39 -22.68 21.35
C VAL A 652 34.35 -23.43 22.24
N PHE A 653 35.13 -22.67 23.02
CA PHE A 653 36.06 -23.18 24.04
C PHE A 653 35.49 -22.93 25.45
N GLU A 654 35.85 -23.78 26.40
CA GLU A 654 35.37 -23.67 27.79
C GLU A 654 36.08 -22.53 28.56
N ASN A 655 37.29 -22.15 28.12
CA ASN A 655 38.06 -21.06 28.71
C ASN A 655 39.13 -20.52 27.74
N ILE A 656 39.78 -19.43 28.14
CA ILE A 656 40.83 -18.74 27.35
C ILE A 656 42.04 -19.65 27.09
N ASP A 657 42.45 -20.48 28.07
CA ASP A 657 43.63 -21.34 27.92
C ASP A 657 43.43 -22.42 26.85
N GLU A 658 42.22 -22.95 26.73
CA GLU A 658 41.86 -23.91 25.69
C GLU A 658 41.91 -23.25 24.30
N ALA A 659 41.39 -22.01 24.17
CA ALA A 659 41.45 -21.25 22.92
C ALA A 659 42.90 -20.98 22.49
N VAL A 660 43.79 -20.63 23.42
CA VAL A 660 45.23 -20.40 23.16
C VAL A 660 45.95 -21.67 22.70
N THR A 661 45.50 -22.83 23.16
CA THR A 661 46.06 -24.12 22.70
C THR A 661 45.73 -24.37 21.23
N PHE A 662 44.61 -23.84 20.74
CA PHE A 662 44.17 -23.97 19.36
C PHE A 662 44.72 -22.84 18.46
N TYR A 663 44.80 -21.63 18.98
CA TYR A 663 45.31 -20.44 18.28
C TYR A 663 46.64 -20.00 18.90
N ASP A 664 47.75 -20.50 18.34
CA ASP A 664 49.11 -20.26 18.85
C ASP A 664 49.70 -18.89 18.46
N LYS A 665 48.94 -18.08 17.71
CA LYS A 665 49.31 -16.75 17.19
C LYS A 665 48.08 -15.84 17.14
N PRO A 666 48.27 -14.51 17.13
CA PRO A 666 47.21 -13.54 16.85
C PRO A 666 46.36 -13.91 15.64
N TYR A 667 45.04 -14.00 15.82
CA TYR A 667 44.11 -14.48 14.81
C TYR A 667 42.86 -13.62 14.66
N PHE A 668 42.34 -13.03 15.74
CA PHE A 668 41.02 -12.40 15.75
C PHE A 668 41.07 -10.90 15.42
N ASN A 669 40.19 -10.46 14.51
CA ASN A 669 39.99 -9.05 14.15
C ASN A 669 39.05 -8.32 15.13
N VAL A 670 38.14 -9.03 15.78
CA VAL A 670 37.14 -8.45 16.68
C VAL A 670 37.07 -9.26 17.97
N LEU A 671 37.06 -8.56 19.10
CA LEU A 671 36.79 -9.12 20.42
C LEU A 671 35.49 -8.52 20.97
N ILE A 672 34.50 -9.37 21.25
CA ILE A 672 33.30 -9.00 22.00
C ILE A 672 33.44 -9.52 23.44
N ILE A 673 33.23 -8.64 24.42
CA ILE A 673 33.26 -9.02 25.85
C ILE A 673 32.27 -8.20 26.66
N GLU A 674 31.65 -8.79 27.68
CA GLU A 674 30.81 -8.04 28.62
C GLU A 674 31.65 -7.16 29.54
N LYS A 675 31.18 -5.94 29.83
CA LYS A 675 31.91 -4.98 30.69
C LYS A 675 32.32 -5.59 32.03
N ARG A 676 31.38 -6.29 32.67
CA ARG A 676 31.62 -6.98 33.93
C ARG A 676 32.73 -8.02 33.84
N MET A 677 32.72 -8.85 32.78
CA MET A 677 33.77 -9.85 32.58
C MET A 677 35.12 -9.21 32.32
N LEU A 678 35.16 -8.15 31.50
CA LEU A 678 36.40 -7.40 31.23
C LEU A 678 37.02 -6.82 32.52
N ASP A 679 36.18 -6.35 33.44
CA ASP A 679 36.59 -5.80 34.73
C ASP A 679 37.04 -6.90 35.71
N GLU A 680 36.47 -8.11 35.61
CA GLU A 680 36.82 -9.28 36.43
C GLU A 680 38.12 -9.99 35.98
N LEU A 681 38.53 -9.85 34.71
CA LEU A 681 39.77 -10.45 34.18
C LEU A 681 41.03 -9.86 34.86
N SER A 682 41.92 -10.74 35.31
CA SER A 682 43.24 -10.37 35.82
C SER A 682 44.17 -9.84 34.71
N ASP A 683 45.22 -9.10 35.09
CA ASP A 683 46.20 -8.59 34.12
C ASP A 683 46.89 -9.72 33.33
N ALA A 684 47.05 -10.90 33.95
CA ALA A 684 47.61 -12.07 33.29
C ALA A 684 46.65 -12.61 32.21
N GLU A 685 45.36 -12.75 32.52
CA GLU A 685 44.35 -13.20 31.55
C GLU A 685 44.16 -12.19 30.42
N LYS A 686 44.20 -10.88 30.73
CA LYS A 686 44.18 -9.82 29.71
C LYS A 686 45.38 -9.92 28.77
N GLY A 687 46.57 -10.21 29.30
CA GLY A 687 47.78 -10.44 28.51
C GLY A 687 47.67 -11.65 27.58
N VAL A 688 47.11 -12.75 28.08
CA VAL A 688 46.87 -13.97 27.28
C VAL A 688 45.82 -13.71 26.19
N LEU A 689 44.69 -13.08 26.55
CA LEU A 689 43.63 -12.72 25.62
C LEU A 689 44.13 -11.78 24.52
N SER A 690 44.95 -10.77 24.86
CA SER A 690 45.58 -9.88 23.89
C SER A 690 46.50 -10.62 22.90
N GLY A 691 47.07 -11.76 23.29
CA GLY A 691 47.88 -12.59 22.40
C GLY A 691 47.09 -13.31 21.30
N LEU A 692 45.76 -13.39 21.44
CA LEU A 692 44.85 -13.95 20.42
C LEU A 692 44.40 -12.90 19.40
N LEU A 693 44.58 -11.60 19.69
CA LEU A 693 44.07 -10.50 18.90
C LEU A 693 45.14 -9.95 17.94
N LEU A 694 44.73 -9.58 16.74
CA LEU A 694 45.58 -8.83 15.81
C LEU A 694 45.86 -7.41 16.33
N GLU A 695 46.94 -6.78 15.84
CA GLU A 695 47.41 -5.48 16.34
C GLU A 695 46.36 -4.36 16.17
N ASP A 696 45.50 -4.46 15.16
CA ASP A 696 44.41 -3.56 14.82
C ASP A 696 43.02 -4.09 15.23
N ALA A 697 42.97 -5.06 16.14
CA ALA A 697 41.71 -5.67 16.54
C ALA A 697 40.78 -4.69 17.26
N VAL A 698 39.48 -4.82 16.97
CA VAL A 698 38.43 -3.97 17.55
C VAL A 698 37.83 -4.63 18.79
N LEU A 699 37.84 -3.91 19.91
CA LEU A 699 37.19 -4.32 21.15
C LEU A 699 35.79 -3.72 21.23
N ILE A 700 34.78 -4.59 21.38
CA ILE A 700 33.38 -4.23 21.57
C ILE A 700 32.96 -4.66 22.99
N VAL A 701 32.56 -3.70 23.82
CA VAL A 701 32.19 -3.95 25.22
C VAL A 701 30.67 -3.90 25.39
N LYS A 702 30.06 -4.99 25.86
CA LYS A 702 28.60 -5.10 26.10
C LYS A 702 28.19 -4.51 27.47
N ASN A 703 26.95 -4.04 27.60
CA ASN A 703 26.34 -3.51 28.82
C ASN A 703 27.01 -2.21 29.33
N SER A 704 27.19 -1.23 28.44
CA SER A 704 27.64 0.12 28.80
C SER A 704 26.54 0.93 29.49
N VAL A 705 26.91 1.92 30.32
CA VAL A 705 25.97 2.88 30.97
C VAL A 705 25.05 3.62 29.99
N TYR A 706 25.36 3.57 28.70
CA TYR A 706 24.60 4.20 27.65
C TYR A 706 23.44 3.35 27.09
N GLU A 707 23.33 2.07 27.43
CA GLU A 707 22.22 1.24 26.94
C GLU A 707 20.85 1.72 27.43
N GLU A 708 20.78 2.32 28.62
CA GLU A 708 19.56 2.92 29.20
C GLU A 708 19.51 4.46 29.05
N PHE A 709 20.34 5.04 28.16
CA PHE A 709 20.40 6.49 28.02
C PHE A 709 19.12 7.06 27.36
N PRO A 710 18.58 8.22 27.82
CA PRO A 710 17.32 8.77 27.32
C PRO A 710 17.48 9.51 25.97
N TYR A 711 17.89 8.80 24.93
CA TYR A 711 18.18 9.35 23.60
C TYR A 711 17.02 10.13 22.98
N GLU A 712 15.79 9.68 23.22
CA GLU A 712 14.57 10.28 22.69
C GLU A 712 14.29 11.69 23.21
N LYS A 713 14.91 12.08 24.34
CA LYS A 713 14.81 13.43 24.91
C LYS A 713 15.75 14.43 24.26
N ILE A 714 16.80 13.97 23.57
CA ILE A 714 17.86 14.82 23.04
C ILE A 714 17.31 15.70 21.90
N LYS A 715 17.56 17.00 22.01
CA LYS A 715 17.16 18.05 21.04
C LYS A 715 18.34 18.85 20.52
N LEU A 716 19.42 18.91 21.30
CA LEU A 716 20.67 19.60 21.01
C LEU A 716 21.83 18.76 21.57
N ILE A 717 22.88 18.58 20.78
CA ILE A 717 24.18 18.08 21.25
C ILE A 717 25.20 19.21 21.15
N ILE A 718 25.88 19.47 22.25
CA ILE A 718 26.97 20.42 22.36
C ILE A 718 28.26 19.60 22.39
N TRP A 719 29.13 19.87 21.43
CA TRP A 719 30.36 19.14 21.22
C TRP A 719 31.55 19.97 21.70
N ASP A 720 32.39 19.38 22.54
CA ASP A 720 33.80 19.73 22.54
C ASP A 720 34.48 19.14 21.30
N MET A 721 35.58 19.77 20.86
CA MET A 721 36.25 19.41 19.62
C MET A 721 37.46 18.51 19.86
N ASP A 722 38.48 19.03 20.55
CA ASP A 722 39.75 18.33 20.80
C ASP A 722 39.55 17.10 21.68
N ASP A 723 40.17 15.99 21.31
CA ASP A 723 40.07 14.66 21.94
C ASP A 723 38.64 14.15 22.23
N THR A 724 37.63 14.78 21.62
CA THR A 724 36.21 14.48 21.77
C THR A 724 35.57 14.20 20.41
N PHE A 725 35.57 15.20 19.51
CA PHE A 725 35.00 15.08 18.18
C PHE A 725 36.04 14.66 17.14
N TRP A 726 37.29 15.07 17.29
CA TRP A 726 38.43 14.55 16.54
C TRP A 726 39.52 14.07 17.49
N GLN A 727 40.44 13.26 16.99
CA GLN A 727 41.59 12.82 17.76
C GLN A 727 42.73 13.82 17.64
N GLY A 728 43.28 14.25 18.78
CA GLY A 728 44.33 15.26 18.86
C GLY A 728 43.84 16.64 19.28
N ILE A 729 44.80 17.51 19.58
CA ILE A 729 44.59 18.89 20.00
C ILE A 729 44.96 19.82 18.84
N LEU A 730 43.98 20.57 18.31
CA LEU A 730 44.16 21.40 17.11
C LEU A 730 45.26 22.47 17.27
N SER A 731 45.43 23.00 18.49
CA SER A 731 46.49 23.98 18.77
C SER A 731 47.91 23.39 18.80
N GLU A 732 48.05 22.06 18.87
CA GLU A 732 49.33 21.36 18.97
C GLU A 732 49.76 20.65 17.67
N GLY A 733 48.89 20.56 16.66
CA GLY A 733 49.22 19.93 15.37
C GLY A 733 48.00 19.56 14.52
N GLU A 734 48.19 18.68 13.54
CA GLU A 734 47.10 18.12 12.73
C GLU A 734 46.21 17.20 13.59
N VAL A 735 44.90 17.28 13.37
CA VAL A 735 43.89 16.45 14.04
C VAL A 735 43.30 15.43 13.07
N ALA A 736 42.89 14.27 13.58
CA ALA A 736 42.26 13.23 12.78
C ALA A 736 40.75 13.21 13.01
N LEU A 737 39.97 13.59 12.00
CA LEU A 737 38.50 13.56 12.02
C LEU A 737 37.95 12.23 11.46
N PRO A 738 37.32 11.37 12.27
CA PRO A 738 36.75 10.11 11.79
C PRO A 738 35.53 10.34 10.88
N SER A 739 35.45 9.60 9.76
CA SER A 739 34.30 9.68 8.83
C SER A 739 32.97 9.33 9.51
N VAL A 740 32.97 8.41 10.46
CA VAL A 740 31.80 8.03 11.25
C VAL A 740 31.22 9.20 12.04
N HIS A 741 32.03 10.17 12.48
CA HIS A 741 31.55 11.37 13.16
C HIS A 741 30.89 12.35 12.18
N VAL A 742 31.45 12.49 10.98
CA VAL A 742 30.86 13.29 9.89
C VAL A 742 29.47 12.76 9.53
N ASP A 743 29.35 11.45 9.36
CA ASP A 743 28.07 10.79 9.06
C ASP A 743 27.11 10.88 10.26
N LEU A 744 27.61 10.78 11.48
CA LEU A 744 26.81 10.97 12.68
C LEU A 744 26.18 12.38 12.74
N ILE A 745 26.92 13.44 12.45
CA ILE A 745 26.39 14.81 12.47
C ILE A 745 25.24 14.97 11.44
N LYS A 746 25.40 14.40 10.24
CA LYS A 746 24.35 14.38 9.21
C LYS A 746 23.12 13.62 9.69
N ASN A 747 23.33 12.40 10.20
CA ASN A 747 22.26 11.54 10.71
C ASN A 747 21.52 12.17 11.90
N LEU A 748 22.24 12.79 12.85
CA LEU A 748 21.63 13.52 13.97
C LEU A 748 20.75 14.66 13.46
N THR A 749 21.22 15.39 12.45
CA THR A 749 20.46 16.47 11.82
C THR A 749 19.20 15.94 11.12
N ASP A 750 19.28 14.82 10.41
CA ASP A 750 18.13 14.11 9.81
C ASP A 750 17.10 13.64 10.88
N HIS A 751 17.56 13.41 12.11
CA HIS A 751 16.70 13.09 13.25
C HIS A 751 16.14 14.33 13.95
N GLY A 752 16.45 15.53 13.45
CA GLY A 752 16.04 16.80 14.05
C GLY A 752 16.76 17.10 15.37
N ILE A 753 17.96 16.54 15.59
CA ILE A 753 18.84 16.86 16.71
C ILE A 753 19.85 17.90 16.22
N ILE A 754 19.89 19.05 16.89
CA ILE A 754 20.75 20.18 16.49
C ILE A 754 22.15 19.99 17.06
N ASN A 755 23.17 20.47 16.33
CA ASN A 755 24.57 20.41 16.77
C ASN A 755 25.10 21.82 17.05
N SER A 756 25.90 21.96 18.11
CA SER A 756 26.55 23.21 18.51
C SER A 756 27.93 22.93 19.09
N ILE A 757 28.82 23.91 19.05
CA ILE A 757 30.19 23.77 19.55
C ILE A 757 30.37 24.53 20.87
N SER A 758 31.08 23.91 21.82
CA SER A 758 31.63 24.58 23.00
C SER A 758 33.05 24.05 23.24
N SER A 759 34.03 24.73 22.67
CA SER A 759 35.43 24.31 22.71
C SER A 759 36.38 25.47 22.94
N LYS A 760 37.47 25.22 23.68
CA LYS A 760 38.51 26.21 24.01
C LYS A 760 39.54 26.26 22.90
N ASN A 761 39.18 26.90 21.79
CA ASN A 761 39.96 26.93 20.56
C ASN A 761 39.89 28.30 19.83
N ASN A 762 40.65 28.43 18.75
CA ASN A 762 40.49 29.52 17.78
C ASN A 762 39.36 29.19 16.80
N GLU A 763 38.40 30.10 16.67
CA GLU A 763 37.20 29.94 15.84
C GLU A 763 37.55 29.75 14.36
N GLU A 764 38.52 30.50 13.82
CA GLU A 764 38.88 30.40 12.39
C GLU A 764 39.43 29.01 12.04
N ASP A 765 40.24 28.43 12.93
CA ASP A 765 40.91 27.15 12.71
C ASP A 765 39.91 25.98 12.80
N VAL A 766 39.04 25.98 13.82
CA VAL A 766 37.98 24.97 14.00
C VAL A 766 37.00 24.98 12.82
N MET A 767 36.57 26.18 12.38
CA MET A 767 35.64 26.29 11.27
C MET A 767 36.27 25.90 9.93
N ALA A 768 37.59 26.10 9.75
CA ALA A 768 38.31 25.64 8.56
C ALA A 768 38.31 24.11 8.46
N GLU A 769 38.55 23.41 9.57
CA GLU A 769 38.54 21.95 9.63
C GLU A 769 37.15 21.38 9.31
N LEU A 770 36.09 21.89 9.94
CA LEU A 770 34.71 21.47 9.70
C LEU A 770 34.24 21.74 8.26
N LYS A 771 34.73 22.83 7.66
CA LYS A 771 34.44 23.17 6.27
C LYS A 771 35.13 22.22 5.29
N SER A 772 36.34 21.76 5.62
CA SER A 772 37.04 20.74 4.82
C SER A 772 36.26 19.41 4.80
N ALA A 773 35.57 19.09 5.90
CA ALA A 773 34.70 17.92 6.04
C ALA A 773 33.27 18.11 5.52
N GLY A 774 32.89 19.33 5.14
CA GLY A 774 31.58 19.66 4.58
C GLY A 774 30.41 19.62 5.58
N ILE A 775 30.68 19.87 6.87
CA ILE A 775 29.67 19.85 7.95
C ILE A 775 29.58 21.15 8.74
N ASP A 776 30.35 22.19 8.37
CA ASP A 776 30.36 23.50 9.03
C ASP A 776 28.97 24.13 9.12
N ASN A 777 28.15 23.96 8.08
CA ASN A 777 26.79 24.48 7.98
C ASN A 777 25.75 23.70 8.82
N LEU A 778 26.14 22.63 9.51
CA LEU A 778 25.28 21.82 10.39
C LEU A 778 25.38 22.22 11.87
N PHE A 779 26.29 23.15 12.20
CA PHE A 779 26.46 23.69 13.54
C PHE A 779 25.86 25.09 13.67
N VAL A 780 25.25 25.38 14.82
CA VAL A 780 24.65 26.68 15.16
C VAL A 780 24.93 27.05 16.61
N PHE A 781 24.92 28.34 16.92
CA PHE A 781 25.21 28.94 18.22
C PHE A 781 26.58 28.51 18.78
N ASN A 782 27.61 28.53 17.95
CA ASN A 782 28.94 28.07 18.34
C ASN A 782 29.59 29.00 19.37
N ASN A 783 30.24 28.41 20.37
CA ASN A 783 31.12 29.13 21.29
C ASN A 783 32.52 28.51 21.18
N ILE A 784 33.37 29.14 20.36
CA ILE A 784 34.75 28.74 20.16
C ILE A 784 35.63 29.88 20.66
N ASN A 785 35.98 29.84 21.95
CA ASN A 785 36.79 30.85 22.62
C ASN A 785 37.28 30.31 23.97
N TRP A 786 38.07 31.11 24.68
CA TRP A 786 38.73 30.71 25.93
C TRP A 786 37.92 31.01 27.20
N ASP A 787 36.66 31.42 27.09
CA ASP A 787 35.82 31.68 28.26
C ASP A 787 35.30 30.36 28.88
N GLU A 788 34.65 30.47 30.04
CA GLU A 788 34.16 29.30 30.77
C GLU A 788 32.92 28.67 30.13
N LYS A 789 32.98 27.35 29.89
CA LYS A 789 31.97 26.60 29.12
C LYS A 789 30.61 26.58 29.83
N GLY A 790 30.59 26.46 31.16
CA GLY A 790 29.33 26.31 31.91
C GLY A 790 28.40 27.51 31.76
N GLN A 791 28.94 28.73 31.88
CA GLN A 791 28.15 29.97 31.74
C GLN A 791 27.68 30.20 30.30
N GLN A 792 28.51 29.83 29.31
CA GLN A 792 28.15 29.93 27.89
C GLN A 792 27.03 28.97 27.51
N ILE A 793 27.10 27.72 27.99
CA ILE A 793 26.04 26.73 27.78
C ILE A 793 24.73 27.24 28.37
N GLU A 794 24.72 27.79 29.60
CA GLU A 794 23.50 28.35 30.21
C GLU A 794 22.89 29.49 29.37
N ASN A 795 23.72 30.41 28.88
CA ASN A 795 23.27 31.51 28.03
C ASN A 795 22.74 31.02 26.68
N LYS A 796 23.41 30.03 26.08
CA LYS A 796 22.99 29.37 24.84
C LYS A 796 21.62 28.74 24.97
N LEU A 797 21.37 28.01 26.06
CA LEU A 797 20.06 27.39 26.34
C LEU A 797 18.95 28.44 26.46
N LYS A 798 19.22 29.57 27.13
CA LYS A 798 18.27 30.69 27.25
C LYS A 798 17.94 31.29 25.89
N THR A 799 18.96 31.57 25.07
CA THR A 799 18.78 32.15 23.72
C THR A 799 18.02 31.19 22.80
N MET A 800 18.33 29.90 22.84
CA MET A 800 17.67 28.87 22.01
C MET A 800 16.29 28.46 22.54
N GLY A 801 15.89 28.92 23.72
CA GLY A 801 14.62 28.54 24.37
C GLY A 801 14.53 27.05 24.70
N LEU A 802 15.66 26.39 24.97
CA LEU A 802 15.75 24.96 25.27
C LEU A 802 15.85 24.71 26.77
N ARG A 803 15.24 23.61 27.24
CA ARG A 803 15.42 23.14 28.63
C ARG A 803 16.64 22.23 28.70
N ALA A 804 17.41 22.33 29.79
CA ALA A 804 18.65 21.57 30.01
C ALA A 804 18.45 20.05 29.89
N GLU A 805 17.32 19.50 30.37
CA GLU A 805 16.95 18.08 30.26
C GLU A 805 16.87 17.54 28.82
N ASN A 806 16.86 18.40 27.80
CA ASN A 806 16.82 18.01 26.39
C ASN A 806 18.17 18.22 25.67
N VAL A 807 19.23 18.53 26.41
CA VAL A 807 20.54 18.88 25.84
C VAL A 807 21.62 17.96 26.39
N LEU A 808 22.42 17.42 25.48
CA LEU A 808 23.59 16.59 25.77
C LEU A 808 24.86 17.39 25.53
N PHE A 809 25.75 17.44 26.52
CA PHE A 809 27.10 17.98 26.38
C PHE A 809 28.12 16.84 26.40
N ILE A 810 28.97 16.77 25.37
CA ILE A 810 30.01 15.75 25.22
C ILE A 810 31.38 16.43 25.31
N ASP A 811 32.20 15.96 26.25
CA ASP A 811 33.54 16.49 26.55
C ASP A 811 34.36 15.35 27.16
N ASP A 812 35.62 15.21 26.76
CA ASP A 812 36.55 14.22 27.30
C ASP A 812 36.96 14.53 28.74
N ASN A 813 36.89 15.81 29.15
CA ASN A 813 37.34 16.28 30.45
C ASN A 813 36.19 16.29 31.48
N PRO A 814 36.24 15.43 32.52
CA PRO A 814 35.18 15.34 33.52
C PRO A 814 34.93 16.64 34.29
N ARG A 815 35.92 17.55 34.37
CA ARG A 815 35.76 18.84 35.07
C ARG A 815 34.81 19.78 34.30
N ASN A 816 34.89 19.79 32.97
CA ASN A 816 34.02 20.60 32.13
C ASN A 816 32.57 20.10 32.22
N LEU A 817 32.38 18.77 32.26
CA LEU A 817 31.06 18.15 32.43
C LEU A 817 30.40 18.55 33.77
N GLU A 818 31.16 18.48 34.87
CA GLU A 818 30.67 18.88 36.19
C GLU A 818 30.39 20.39 36.29
N GLU A 819 31.22 21.22 35.67
CA GLU A 819 30.98 22.67 35.58
C GLU A 819 29.68 22.98 34.82
N ALA A 820 29.47 22.37 33.66
CA ALA A 820 28.27 22.58 32.86
C ALA A 820 26.99 22.15 33.62
N LYS A 821 27.06 21.04 34.36
CA LYS A 821 25.98 20.60 35.27
C LYS A 821 25.75 21.56 36.44
N PHE A 822 26.79 22.21 36.96
CA PHE A 822 26.62 23.18 38.05
C PHE A 822 25.75 24.38 37.62
N TYR A 823 25.98 24.93 36.42
CA TYR A 823 25.17 26.02 35.88
C TYR A 823 23.81 25.55 35.34
N SER A 824 23.74 24.33 34.80
CA SER A 824 22.54 23.73 34.23
C SER A 824 22.26 22.36 34.84
N LYS A 825 21.59 22.34 36.00
CA LYS A 825 21.43 21.15 36.85
C LYS A 825 20.84 19.89 36.18
N GLU A 826 19.99 20.07 35.17
CA GLU A 826 19.34 18.96 34.44
C GLU A 826 20.03 18.62 33.10
N LEU A 827 21.21 19.19 32.83
CA LEU A 827 21.96 18.94 31.61
C LEU A 827 22.47 17.49 31.55
N MET A 828 22.26 16.82 30.42
CA MET A 828 22.86 15.50 30.17
C MET A 828 24.34 15.69 29.80
N THR A 829 25.22 14.87 30.36
CA THR A 829 26.66 14.90 30.09
C THR A 829 27.18 13.51 29.79
N ALA A 830 28.07 13.37 28.82
CA ALA A 830 28.72 12.11 28.51
C ALA A 830 30.17 12.34 28.06
N THR A 831 30.99 11.31 28.21
CA THR A 831 32.32 11.24 27.58
C THR A 831 32.18 10.72 26.13
N PRO A 832 33.24 10.78 25.30
CA PRO A 832 33.16 10.41 23.87
C PRO A 832 32.73 8.96 23.59
N ASP A 833 32.78 8.08 24.58
CA ASP A 833 32.33 6.67 24.50
C ASP A 833 30.81 6.50 24.28
N ILE A 834 30.01 7.57 24.36
CA ILE A 834 28.59 7.57 23.97
C ILE A 834 28.37 7.56 22.44
N ILE A 835 29.38 7.98 21.66
CA ILE A 835 29.24 8.21 20.21
C ILE A 835 28.73 6.98 19.44
N PRO A 836 29.26 5.75 19.65
CA PRO A 836 28.74 4.55 18.97
C PRO A 836 27.26 4.27 19.27
N TYR A 837 26.79 4.65 20.46
CA TYR A 837 25.40 4.47 20.83
C TYR A 837 24.50 5.51 20.16
N LEU A 838 24.97 6.73 19.95
CA LEU A 838 24.28 7.74 19.14
C LEU A 838 24.15 7.27 17.68
N VAL A 839 25.21 6.69 17.11
CA VAL A 839 25.18 6.08 15.76
C VAL A 839 24.13 4.97 15.69
N ASN A 840 24.15 4.05 16.66
CA ASN A 840 23.20 2.96 16.74
C ASN A 840 21.76 3.46 16.94
N TYR A 841 21.53 4.47 17.79
CA TYR A 841 20.23 5.10 17.95
C TYR A 841 19.70 5.65 16.61
N CYS A 842 20.51 6.43 15.89
CA CYS A 842 20.15 6.96 14.57
C CYS A 842 19.89 5.86 13.53
N SER A 843 20.59 4.72 13.60
CA SER A 843 20.37 3.59 12.68
C SER A 843 19.06 2.83 12.94
N LYS A 844 18.57 2.83 14.19
CA LYS A 844 17.37 2.09 14.61
C LYS A 844 16.11 2.93 14.59
N THR A 845 16.23 4.24 14.63
CA THR A 845 15.10 5.17 14.59
C THR A 845 14.91 5.76 13.21
N LYS A 846 13.66 6.05 12.85
CA LYS A 846 13.35 6.72 11.59
C LYS A 846 13.75 8.20 11.67
N ALA A 847 14.41 8.70 10.63
CA ALA A 847 14.68 10.12 10.44
C ALA A 847 13.37 10.93 10.57
N LYS A 848 13.39 11.96 11.42
CA LYS A 848 12.21 12.78 11.75
C LYS A 848 12.19 14.12 11.02
N ASP A 849 13.34 14.57 10.53
CA ASP A 849 13.54 15.86 9.88
C ASP A 849 14.58 15.77 8.74
N PRO A 850 14.38 14.90 7.73
CA PRO A 850 15.34 14.72 6.63
C PRO A 850 15.51 15.97 5.74
N GLU A 851 14.59 16.93 5.84
CA GLU A 851 14.67 18.23 5.15
C GLU A 851 15.35 19.32 6.01
N HIS A 852 15.89 18.95 7.19
CA HIS A 852 16.62 19.82 8.12
C HIS A 852 15.87 21.09 8.53
N LYS A 853 14.53 21.04 8.57
CA LYS A 853 13.68 22.22 8.86
C LYS A 853 13.98 22.82 10.21
N ARG A 854 14.31 21.98 11.20
CA ARG A 854 14.65 22.42 12.55
C ARG A 854 15.98 23.14 12.58
N LEU A 855 16.99 22.67 11.83
CA LEU A 855 18.28 23.33 11.71
C LEU A 855 18.12 24.72 11.08
N GLU A 856 17.37 24.82 9.98
CA GLU A 856 17.10 26.11 9.32
C GLU A 856 16.41 27.10 10.26
N GLN A 857 15.47 26.64 11.09
CA GLN A 857 14.82 27.48 12.10
C GLN A 857 15.80 28.02 13.15
N TYR A 858 16.78 27.23 13.59
CA TYR A 858 17.79 27.71 14.52
C TYR A 858 18.83 28.63 13.85
N LYS A 859 19.16 28.43 12.56
CA LYS A 859 19.98 29.38 11.79
C LYS A 859 19.31 30.74 11.65
N ILE A 860 17.99 30.77 11.43
CA ILE A 860 17.22 32.03 11.39
C ILE A 860 17.28 32.71 12.76
N LEU A 861 17.08 31.95 13.85
CA LEU A 861 17.14 32.48 15.21
C LEU A 861 18.53 33.04 15.57
N GLU A 862 19.60 32.37 15.16
CA GLU A 862 20.98 32.81 15.35
C GLU A 862 21.23 34.16 14.65
N LYS A 863 20.95 34.23 13.33
CA LYS A 863 21.06 35.46 12.54
C LYS A 863 20.25 36.62 13.14
N LYS A 864 19.06 36.31 13.64
CA LYS A 864 18.17 37.31 14.27
C LYS A 864 18.73 37.82 15.59
N THR A 865 19.27 36.92 16.42
CA THR A 865 19.90 37.28 17.70
C THR A 865 21.10 38.21 17.46
N ASP A 866 21.96 37.87 16.49
CA ASP A 866 23.12 38.68 16.11
C ASP A 866 22.73 40.06 15.55
N ALA A 867 21.62 40.11 14.80
CA ALA A 867 21.09 41.37 14.28
C ALA A 867 20.44 42.22 15.39
N GLN A 868 19.73 41.61 16.34
CA GLN A 868 19.03 42.32 17.41
C GLN A 868 19.98 43.09 18.32
N VAL A 869 21.18 42.54 18.60
CA VAL A 869 22.23 43.22 19.40
C VAL A 869 22.63 44.58 18.81
N LYS A 870 22.42 44.81 17.51
CA LYS A 870 22.77 46.06 16.81
C LYS A 870 21.71 47.16 16.93
N TYR A 871 20.57 46.89 17.57
CA TYR A 871 19.45 47.82 17.72
C TYR A 871 19.28 48.28 19.16
N ALA A 872 19.12 49.59 19.37
CA ALA A 872 18.87 50.19 20.69
C ALA A 872 17.37 50.21 21.09
N ASP A 873 16.47 49.98 20.13
CA ASP A 873 15.02 50.01 20.30
C ASP A 873 14.40 48.73 19.68
N SER A 874 13.65 47.99 20.50
CA SER A 874 13.03 46.72 20.13
C SER A 874 11.87 46.88 19.14
N GLU A 875 11.12 47.97 19.22
CA GLU A 875 9.98 48.21 18.30
C GLU A 875 10.48 48.56 16.90
N LYS A 876 11.55 49.37 16.83
CA LYS A 876 12.24 49.66 15.57
C LYS A 876 12.81 48.40 14.91
N PHE A 877 13.32 47.45 15.69
CA PHE A 877 13.79 46.16 15.17
C PHE A 877 12.64 45.33 14.56
N LEU A 878 11.46 45.31 15.19
CA LEU A 878 10.29 44.59 14.68
C LEU A 878 9.78 45.17 13.35
N TYR A 879 9.76 46.51 13.21
CA TYR A 879 9.44 47.17 11.94
C TYR A 879 10.44 46.83 10.83
N ASP A 880 11.73 46.89 11.14
CA ASP A 880 12.81 46.58 10.20
C ASP A 880 12.87 45.09 9.83
N SER A 881 12.22 44.22 10.61
CA SER A 881 12.20 42.78 10.36
C SER A 881 11.27 42.39 9.20
N ASP A 882 10.35 43.27 8.76
CA ASP A 882 9.35 43.02 7.70
C ASP A 882 8.59 41.70 7.91
N ILE A 883 7.97 41.55 9.08
CA ILE A 883 7.24 40.33 9.45
C ILE A 883 5.98 40.22 8.59
N LYS A 884 5.87 39.08 7.89
CA LYS A 884 4.71 38.74 7.06
C LYS A 884 4.09 37.44 7.54
N ILE A 885 2.76 37.40 7.60
CA ILE A 885 2.02 36.21 7.99
C ILE A 885 1.04 35.77 6.91
N THR A 886 0.72 34.48 6.92
CA THR A 886 -0.31 33.87 6.07
C THR A 886 -1.24 33.04 6.94
N ILE A 887 -2.55 33.23 6.76
CA ILE A 887 -3.60 32.48 7.47
C ILE A 887 -4.12 31.40 6.53
N ASN A 888 -3.89 30.14 6.87
CA ASN A 888 -4.21 29.00 6.02
C ASN A 888 -5.36 28.19 6.62
N ARG A 889 -6.37 27.89 5.79
CA ARG A 889 -7.61 27.22 6.22
C ARG A 889 -7.63 25.71 5.97
N ASP A 890 -6.73 25.18 5.13
CA ASP A 890 -6.61 23.74 4.88
C ASP A 890 -5.87 23.02 6.02
N CYS A 891 -6.52 22.95 7.18
CA CYS A 891 -5.93 22.38 8.39
C CYS A 891 -5.78 20.86 8.29
N LEU A 892 -6.52 20.17 7.42
CA LEU A 892 -6.43 18.71 7.26
C LEU A 892 -5.10 18.29 6.64
N LYS A 893 -4.62 19.02 5.63
CA LYS A 893 -3.33 18.74 4.99
C LYS A 893 -2.17 18.78 6.00
N GLU A 894 -2.26 19.65 6.99
CA GLU A 894 -1.24 19.87 8.01
C GLU A 894 -1.64 19.33 9.39
N ILE A 895 -2.64 18.43 9.46
CA ILE A 895 -3.20 17.95 10.73
C ILE A 895 -2.14 17.33 11.66
N GLY A 896 -1.16 16.63 11.10
CA GLY A 896 -0.04 16.07 11.86
C GLY A 896 0.79 17.16 12.55
N ARG A 897 1.12 18.23 11.82
CA ARG A 897 1.89 19.36 12.35
C ARG A 897 1.10 20.20 13.33
N ILE A 898 -0.20 20.39 13.07
CA ILE A 898 -1.12 21.09 13.99
C ILE A 898 -1.24 20.30 15.29
N SER A 899 -1.45 18.98 15.23
CA SER A 899 -1.49 18.11 16.41
C SER A 899 -0.19 18.18 17.21
N ASP A 900 0.97 18.15 16.53
CA ASP A 900 2.27 18.32 17.18
C ASP A 900 2.40 19.68 17.88
N LEU A 901 1.97 20.76 17.22
CA LEU A 901 1.98 22.11 17.78
C LEU A 901 1.05 22.23 18.99
N VAL A 902 -0.16 21.66 18.90
CA VAL A 902 -1.16 21.59 19.98
C VAL A 902 -0.62 20.80 21.17
N MET A 903 0.20 19.77 20.98
CA MET A 903 0.77 18.98 22.07
C MET A 903 2.01 19.64 22.71
N ARG A 904 2.81 20.37 21.93
CA ARG A 904 4.13 20.91 22.38
C ARG A 904 4.06 22.35 22.89
N SER A 905 3.12 23.15 22.43
CA SER A 905 3.05 24.58 22.77
C SER A 905 2.59 24.78 24.22
N ASN A 906 3.49 25.20 25.10
CA ASN A 906 3.18 25.48 26.51
C ASN A 906 3.11 26.98 26.80
N GLN A 907 4.11 27.77 26.39
CA GLN A 907 4.25 29.17 26.80
C GLN A 907 3.27 30.14 26.12
N LEU A 908 2.81 29.80 24.90
CA LEU A 908 1.87 30.60 24.10
C LEU A 908 0.62 29.80 23.70
N ASN A 909 0.18 28.86 24.54
CA ASN A 909 -1.11 28.19 24.39
C ASN A 909 -2.10 28.80 25.38
N PHE A 910 -3.05 29.60 24.89
CA PHE A 910 -3.94 30.41 25.71
C PHE A 910 -5.14 29.61 26.24
N THR A 911 -5.60 28.59 25.51
CA THR A 911 -6.68 27.68 25.97
C THR A 911 -6.14 26.49 26.78
N LYS A 912 -4.87 26.11 26.56
CA LYS A 912 -4.17 24.92 27.12
C LYS A 912 -4.87 23.59 26.83
N ASN A 913 -5.71 23.54 25.80
CA ASN A 913 -6.31 22.29 25.35
C ASN A 913 -5.22 21.43 24.65
N ARG A 914 -5.29 20.12 24.88
CA ARG A 914 -4.30 19.11 24.43
C ARG A 914 -5.01 17.98 23.68
N ASP A 915 -5.86 18.39 22.75
CA ASP A 915 -6.63 17.44 21.96
C ASP A 915 -5.72 16.68 20.99
N ASN A 916 -5.95 15.38 20.88
CA ASN A 916 -5.22 14.52 19.96
C ASN A 916 -5.68 14.74 18.52
N LYS A 917 -4.97 14.11 17.57
CA LYS A 917 -5.25 14.20 16.14
C LYS A 917 -6.72 13.92 15.80
N GLU A 918 -7.33 12.89 16.38
CA GLU A 918 -8.72 12.49 16.10
C GLU A 918 -9.73 13.57 16.50
N ILE A 919 -9.56 14.15 17.70
CA ILE A 919 -10.44 15.21 18.19
C ILE A 919 -10.24 16.49 17.36
N LEU A 920 -9.00 16.83 17.03
CA LEU A 920 -8.69 17.97 16.15
C LEU A 920 -9.29 17.78 14.75
N THR A 921 -9.23 16.57 14.19
CA THR A 921 -9.89 16.25 12.93
C THR A 921 -11.39 16.48 13.05
N LYS A 922 -12.05 16.03 14.12
CA LYS A 922 -13.49 16.28 14.33
C LYS A 922 -13.83 17.76 14.37
N PHE A 923 -13.00 18.61 14.97
CA PHE A 923 -13.21 20.06 14.93
C PHE A 923 -13.00 20.63 13.53
N ILE A 924 -11.90 20.24 12.87
CA ILE A 924 -11.51 20.76 11.54
C ILE A 924 -12.49 20.31 10.44
N THR A 925 -13.05 19.11 10.53
CA THR A 925 -14.04 18.58 9.56
C THR A 925 -15.46 19.02 9.87
N ASN A 926 -15.67 19.77 10.96
CA ASN A 926 -16.99 20.21 11.36
C ASN A 926 -17.18 21.67 10.94
N ASP A 927 -18.12 21.86 10.01
CA ASP A 927 -18.41 23.16 9.37
C ASP A 927 -18.87 24.25 10.35
N TRP A 928 -19.15 23.91 11.61
CA TRP A 928 -19.48 24.86 12.67
C TRP A 928 -18.25 25.51 13.32
N TYR A 929 -17.04 25.02 13.07
CA TYR A 929 -15.80 25.55 13.63
C TYR A 929 -14.96 26.27 12.56
N ASP A 930 -14.62 27.54 12.84
CA ASP A 930 -13.63 28.28 12.08
C ASP A 930 -12.22 27.89 12.55
N CYS A 931 -11.56 27.03 11.78
CA CYS A 931 -10.20 26.57 12.04
C CYS A 931 -9.22 27.15 11.02
N ALA A 932 -8.08 27.67 11.51
CA ALA A 932 -6.96 28.03 10.65
C ALA A 932 -5.62 27.85 11.36
N TYR A 933 -4.59 27.51 10.59
CA TYR A 933 -3.21 27.57 11.03
C TYR A 933 -2.50 28.80 10.45
N ILE A 934 -1.51 29.31 11.18
CA ILE A 934 -0.80 30.54 10.84
C ILE A 934 0.63 30.18 10.50
N SER A 935 1.11 30.69 9.36
CA SER A 935 2.52 30.65 8.98
C SER A 935 3.11 32.05 9.00
N ALA A 936 4.41 32.18 9.26
CA ALA A 936 5.09 33.47 9.29
C ALA A 936 6.46 33.43 8.63
N ARG A 937 6.87 34.54 8.03
CA ARG A 937 8.20 34.81 7.49
C ARG A 937 8.64 36.23 7.84
N ASP A 938 9.93 36.47 7.90
CA ASP A 938 10.51 37.81 8.03
C ASP A 938 11.76 37.93 7.14
N ARG A 939 12.50 39.04 7.24
CA ARG A 939 13.72 39.25 6.44
C ARG A 939 14.84 38.24 6.70
N PHE A 940 14.78 37.51 7.82
CA PHE A 940 15.79 36.53 8.22
C PHE A 940 15.44 35.12 7.74
N GLY A 941 14.16 34.80 7.55
CA GLY A 941 13.71 33.56 6.93
C GLY A 941 12.25 33.19 7.19
N ASP A 942 11.89 31.95 6.82
CA ASP A 942 10.55 31.37 6.99
C ASP A 942 10.48 30.53 8.28
N TYR A 943 9.45 30.76 9.10
CA TYR A 943 9.25 30.08 10.38
C TYR A 943 8.33 28.85 10.27
N GLY A 944 7.68 28.63 9.12
CA GLY A 944 6.68 27.59 8.90
C GLY A 944 5.41 27.83 9.71
N ILE A 945 4.72 26.76 10.11
CA ILE A 945 3.49 26.81 10.91
C ILE A 945 3.84 27.23 12.35
N ILE A 946 3.36 28.40 12.75
CA ILE A 946 3.65 29.03 14.04
C ILE A 946 2.41 29.22 14.92
N GLY A 947 1.21 28.91 14.45
CA GLY A 947 0.00 29.03 15.27
C GLY A 947 -1.19 28.25 14.74
N PHE A 948 -2.19 28.03 15.60
CA PHE A 948 -3.47 27.42 15.27
C PHE A 948 -4.57 28.03 16.12
N TYR A 949 -5.73 28.29 15.51
CA TYR A 949 -6.96 28.57 16.22
C TYR A 949 -8.11 27.70 15.74
N CYS A 950 -9.07 27.44 16.64
CA CYS A 950 -10.34 26.80 16.37
C CYS A 950 -11.44 27.54 17.14
N TYR A 951 -12.37 28.13 16.41
CA TYR A 951 -13.43 28.99 16.95
C TYR A 951 -14.81 28.46 16.59
N ASP A 952 -15.64 28.12 17.58
CA ASP A 952 -17.04 27.70 17.38
C ASP A 952 -17.90 28.90 16.97
N THR A 953 -18.41 28.88 15.74
CA THR A 953 -19.20 29.97 15.15
C THR A 953 -20.63 30.04 15.70
N ARG A 954 -21.17 28.95 16.26
CA ARG A 954 -22.52 28.90 16.84
C ARG A 954 -22.51 29.27 18.32
N GLY A 955 -21.50 28.78 19.05
CA GLY A 955 -21.34 28.97 20.49
C GLY A 955 -20.53 30.20 20.90
N LYS A 956 -19.83 30.85 19.95
CA LYS A 956 -18.86 31.94 20.18
C LYS A 956 -17.75 31.57 21.17
N LYS A 957 -17.27 30.32 21.11
CA LYS A 957 -16.26 29.79 22.04
C LYS A 957 -14.95 29.50 21.30
N MET A 958 -13.83 29.91 21.88
CA MET A 958 -12.50 29.58 21.37
C MET A 958 -12.05 28.23 21.95
N GLU A 959 -12.04 27.18 21.12
CA GLU A 959 -11.59 25.85 21.54
C GLU A 959 -10.07 25.74 21.54
N HIS A 960 -9.41 26.29 20.51
CA HIS A 960 -7.95 26.33 20.43
C HIS A 960 -7.49 27.74 20.08
N PHE A 961 -6.47 28.23 20.80
CA PHE A 961 -5.75 29.45 20.45
C PHE A 961 -4.32 29.35 20.96
N LEU A 962 -3.38 29.04 20.07
CA LEU A 962 -2.00 28.76 20.47
C LEU A 962 -0.97 29.11 19.39
N PHE A 963 0.24 29.43 19.84
CA PHE A 963 1.38 29.78 18.99
C PHE A 963 2.68 29.11 19.45
N SER A 964 3.63 28.99 18.54
CA SER A 964 4.98 28.47 18.77
C SER A 964 5.82 29.47 19.57
N CYS A 965 6.67 28.97 20.48
CA CYS A 965 7.59 29.82 21.25
C CYS A 965 8.62 30.57 20.38
N ARG A 966 8.82 30.15 19.12
CA ARG A 966 9.76 30.78 18.19
C ARG A 966 9.34 32.17 17.71
N VAL A 967 8.06 32.50 17.85
CA VAL A 967 7.53 33.82 17.52
C VAL A 967 7.27 34.68 18.75
N LEU A 968 7.77 34.25 19.92
CA LEU A 968 7.62 34.98 21.17
C LEU A 968 8.22 36.39 21.03
N GLY A 969 7.44 37.40 21.42
CA GLY A 969 7.84 38.80 21.34
C GLY A 969 7.67 39.45 19.96
N MET A 970 7.19 38.73 18.94
CA MET A 970 6.92 39.30 17.62
C MET A 970 5.54 39.97 17.50
N GLY A 971 4.60 39.67 18.42
CA GLY A 971 3.25 40.24 18.44
C GLY A 971 2.26 39.58 17.47
N ILE A 972 2.58 38.41 16.89
CA ILE A 972 1.72 37.69 15.94
C ILE A 972 0.42 37.23 16.62
N GLU A 973 0.52 36.73 17.85
CA GLU A 973 -0.63 36.29 18.63
C GLU A 973 -1.63 37.43 18.86
N GLN A 974 -1.13 38.63 19.13
CA GLN A 974 -1.93 39.84 19.33
C GLN A 974 -2.56 40.32 18.02
N PHE A 975 -1.82 40.24 16.91
CA PHE A 975 -2.33 40.57 15.58
C PHE A 975 -3.51 39.66 15.18
N ILE A 976 -3.36 38.34 15.33
CA ILE A 976 -4.44 37.39 15.02
C ILE A 976 -5.62 37.57 15.97
N TYR A 977 -5.37 37.81 17.26
CA TYR A 977 -6.44 38.08 18.23
C TYR A 977 -7.31 39.29 17.83
N ASN A 978 -6.67 40.39 17.41
CA ASN A 978 -7.38 41.56 16.91
C ASN A 978 -8.18 41.24 15.63
N LYS A 979 -7.58 40.47 14.72
CA LYS A 979 -8.21 40.11 13.43
C LYS A 979 -9.45 39.23 13.59
N LEU A 980 -9.48 38.37 14.61
CA LEU A 980 -10.65 37.58 14.97
C LEU A 980 -11.75 38.40 15.69
N GLY A 981 -11.59 39.72 15.80
CA GLY A 981 -12.55 40.59 16.46
C GLY A 981 -12.47 40.55 17.99
N CYS A 982 -11.29 40.23 18.53
CA CYS A 982 -11.04 40.13 19.98
C CYS A 982 -12.04 39.23 20.72
N PRO A 983 -12.17 37.93 20.35
CA PRO A 983 -13.14 37.02 20.96
C PRO A 983 -12.90 36.90 22.47
N GLU A 984 -13.98 36.77 23.24
CA GLU A 984 -13.88 36.58 24.70
C GLU A 984 -13.71 35.09 25.02
N PHE A 985 -12.61 34.75 25.69
CA PHE A 985 -12.35 33.39 26.20
C PHE A 985 -11.46 33.44 27.45
N GLU A 986 -11.51 32.38 28.25
CA GLU A 986 -10.72 32.26 29.48
C GLU A 986 -9.25 31.99 29.14
N VAL A 987 -8.38 32.95 29.42
CA VAL A 987 -6.93 32.80 29.29
C VAL A 987 -6.37 32.22 30.59
N LYS A 988 -5.66 31.09 30.52
CA LYS A 988 -5.05 30.45 31.70
C LYS A 988 -3.76 31.16 32.15
N ASP A 989 -3.59 31.36 33.46
CA ASP A 989 -2.55 32.22 34.11
C ASP A 989 -1.06 31.88 33.84
N GLN A 990 -0.75 30.79 33.14
CA GLN A 990 0.62 30.35 32.84
C GLN A 990 1.05 30.61 31.39
N VAL A 991 0.66 31.74 30.79
CA VAL A 991 1.11 32.15 29.46
C VAL A 991 2.13 33.29 29.52
N SER A 992 3.08 33.31 28.59
CA SER A 992 4.23 34.23 28.59
C SER A 992 3.92 35.61 27.98
N SER A 993 2.78 35.79 27.32
CA SER A 993 2.28 37.09 26.84
C SER A 993 0.81 37.31 27.24
N LYS A 994 0.41 38.58 27.38
CA LYS A 994 -0.97 38.99 27.64
C LYS A 994 -1.59 39.56 26.36
N LEU A 995 -2.81 39.15 26.05
CA LEU A 995 -3.61 39.71 24.96
C LEU A 995 -4.38 40.93 25.48
N GLU A 996 -4.29 42.04 24.76
CA GLU A 996 -4.98 43.30 25.09
C GLU A 996 -5.99 43.64 23.98
N LYS A 997 -7.22 44.01 24.32
CA LYS A 997 -8.19 44.50 23.32
C LYS A 997 -7.68 45.81 22.70
N ASP A 998 -7.80 45.95 21.39
CA ASP A 998 -7.45 47.15 20.61
C ASP A 998 -5.97 47.57 20.62
N LYS A 999 -5.05 46.71 21.05
CA LYS A 999 -3.60 46.97 20.95
C LYS A 999 -3.13 46.82 19.51
N ALA A 1000 -2.83 47.93 18.84
CA ALA A 1000 -2.39 47.92 17.45
C ALA A 1000 -1.01 47.24 17.28
N VAL A 1001 -0.93 46.30 16.33
CA VAL A 1001 0.33 45.67 15.90
C VAL A 1001 0.58 46.10 14.46
N LEU A 1002 1.42 47.11 14.29
CA LEU A 1002 1.56 47.85 13.02
C LEU A 1002 2.74 47.38 12.14
N TRP A 1003 3.63 46.55 12.69
CA TRP A 1003 4.83 46.03 12.01
C TRP A 1003 4.62 44.67 11.32
N ILE A 1004 3.43 44.07 11.47
CA ILE A 1004 3.06 42.81 10.81
C ILE A 1004 2.20 43.10 9.59
N LYS A 1005 2.56 42.49 8.46
CA LYS A 1005 1.77 42.52 7.22
C LYS A 1005 1.21 41.14 6.94
N GLU A 1006 0.07 41.09 6.26
CA GLU A 1006 -0.45 39.84 5.72
C GLU A 1006 -0.05 39.73 4.24
N ASP A 1007 0.53 38.60 3.84
CA ASP A 1007 0.79 38.32 2.43
C ASP A 1007 -0.47 37.72 1.79
N GLU A 1008 -1.04 38.40 0.79
CA GLU A 1008 -2.16 37.90 -0.05
C GLU A 1008 -1.75 36.79 -1.05
N THR A 1009 -0.56 36.19 -0.89
CA THR A 1009 -0.17 35.03 -1.70
C THR A 1009 -0.76 33.76 -1.11
N SER A 1010 -2.03 33.53 -1.40
CA SER A 1010 -2.54 32.18 -1.57
C SER A 1010 -2.69 31.94 -3.07
N GLU A 1011 -1.78 31.18 -3.66
CA GLU A 1011 -2.14 30.43 -4.86
C GLU A 1011 -3.40 29.64 -4.49
N ILE A 1012 -4.50 29.98 -5.15
CA ILE A 1012 -5.70 29.16 -5.19
C ILE A 1012 -5.28 27.87 -5.92
N THR A 1013 -4.66 26.96 -5.17
CA THR A 1013 -4.51 25.57 -5.59
C THR A 1013 -5.92 24.99 -5.62
N SER A 1014 -6.29 24.51 -6.80
CA SER A 1014 -7.64 24.13 -7.23
C SER A 1014 -8.22 22.89 -6.54
N ASP A 1015 -7.72 22.52 -5.36
CA ASP A 1015 -8.23 21.39 -4.56
C ASP A 1015 -8.91 21.83 -3.25
N SER A 1016 -8.89 23.13 -2.93
CA SER A 1016 -9.54 23.67 -1.71
C SER A 1016 -11.06 23.86 -1.81
N GLU A 1017 -11.68 23.56 -2.95
CA GLU A 1017 -13.15 23.60 -3.07
C GLU A 1017 -13.87 22.43 -2.39
N LYS A 1018 -13.18 21.38 -1.92
CA LYS A 1018 -13.86 20.25 -1.27
C LYS A 1018 -14.27 20.49 0.19
N ALA A 1019 -13.67 21.47 0.89
CA ALA A 1019 -13.92 21.70 2.32
C ALA A 1019 -14.93 22.83 2.63
N LYS A 1020 -15.67 23.32 1.63
CA LYS A 1020 -16.79 24.28 1.81
C LYS A 1020 -17.94 23.94 0.86
N ARG A 1021 -18.43 22.71 0.87
CA ARG A 1021 -19.50 22.31 -0.04
C ARG A 1021 -20.82 22.11 0.71
N VAL A 1022 -21.83 22.89 0.31
CA VAL A 1022 -23.22 22.68 0.74
C VAL A 1022 -23.63 21.25 0.39
N ARG A 1023 -23.93 20.42 1.39
CA ARG A 1023 -24.41 19.04 1.17
C ARG A 1023 -25.85 19.05 0.64
N ILE A 1024 -26.06 18.47 -0.53
CA ILE A 1024 -27.33 18.47 -1.27
C ILE A 1024 -27.74 17.01 -1.51
N LEU A 1025 -28.94 16.61 -1.10
CA LEU A 1025 -29.53 15.34 -1.50
C LEU A 1025 -30.44 15.56 -2.71
N MET A 1026 -30.24 14.81 -3.78
CA MET A 1026 -31.11 14.81 -4.97
C MET A 1026 -31.89 13.51 -5.05
N LYS A 1027 -33.22 13.61 -5.11
CA LYS A 1027 -34.14 12.46 -5.18
C LYS A 1027 -35.11 12.60 -6.35
N GLY A 1028 -35.13 11.58 -7.23
CA GLY A 1028 -36.03 11.56 -8.38
C GLY A 1028 -35.59 10.62 -9.50
N PRO A 1029 -36.14 10.78 -10.72
CA PRO A 1029 -35.75 9.97 -11.88
C PRO A 1029 -34.29 10.21 -12.32
N CYS A 1030 -33.70 9.25 -13.04
CA CYS A 1030 -32.27 9.24 -13.39
C CYS A 1030 -31.83 10.37 -14.32
N ASP A 1031 -32.75 10.97 -15.07
CA ASP A 1031 -32.50 12.11 -15.94
C ASP A 1031 -32.15 13.39 -15.15
N LEU A 1032 -32.54 13.49 -13.88
CA LEU A 1032 -32.13 14.58 -12.98
C LEU A 1032 -30.62 14.56 -12.68
N ASP A 1033 -29.92 13.46 -12.96
CA ASP A 1033 -28.45 13.43 -12.92
C ASP A 1033 -27.84 14.46 -13.88
N SER A 1034 -28.58 14.83 -14.94
CA SER A 1034 -28.21 15.90 -15.86
C SER A 1034 -28.10 17.29 -15.20
N LEU A 1035 -28.65 17.48 -14.00
CA LEU A 1035 -28.51 18.72 -13.21
C LEU A 1035 -27.17 18.82 -12.49
N ALA A 1036 -26.57 17.69 -12.09
CA ALA A 1036 -25.38 17.64 -11.25
C ALA A 1036 -24.18 18.39 -11.84
N PRO A 1037 -23.89 18.34 -13.16
CA PRO A 1037 -22.79 19.11 -13.76
C PRO A 1037 -22.95 20.63 -13.70
N TYR A 1038 -24.18 21.12 -13.53
CA TYR A 1038 -24.51 22.55 -13.55
C TYR A 1038 -24.51 23.21 -12.17
N ILE A 1039 -24.49 22.42 -11.08
CA ILE A 1039 -24.48 22.93 -9.70
C ILE A 1039 -23.03 22.96 -9.20
N LYS A 1040 -22.42 24.15 -9.17
CA LYS A 1040 -21.05 24.36 -8.69
C LYS A 1040 -21.03 24.69 -7.20
N GLY A 1041 -20.09 24.12 -6.45
CA GLY A 1041 -19.86 24.44 -5.03
C GLY A 1041 -20.67 23.64 -4.00
N GLY A 1042 -21.44 22.62 -4.42
CA GLY A 1042 -22.17 21.70 -3.54
C GLY A 1042 -21.59 20.27 -3.55
N SER A 1043 -21.84 19.50 -2.47
CA SER A 1043 -21.55 18.07 -2.38
C SER A 1043 -22.87 17.35 -2.58
N ILE A 1044 -23.06 16.76 -3.76
CA ILE A 1044 -24.32 16.14 -4.16
C ILE A 1044 -24.30 14.66 -3.80
N THR A 1045 -25.30 14.23 -3.04
CA THR A 1045 -25.66 12.83 -2.86
C THR A 1045 -26.88 12.57 -3.73
N SER A 1046 -26.79 11.60 -4.63
CA SER A 1046 -27.87 11.26 -5.56
C SER A 1046 -28.53 9.95 -5.14
N GLU A 1047 -29.85 9.97 -4.99
CA GLU A 1047 -30.70 8.77 -4.93
C GLU A 1047 -31.58 8.80 -6.17
N PHE A 1048 -31.09 8.18 -7.26
CA PHE A 1048 -31.83 8.06 -8.51
C PHE A 1048 -32.23 6.62 -8.77
N ASN A 1049 -33.00 6.38 -9.83
CA ASN A 1049 -33.32 5.01 -10.23
C ASN A 1049 -32.03 4.29 -10.65
N TYR A 1050 -31.84 3.07 -10.18
CA TYR A 1050 -30.65 2.26 -10.50
C TYR A 1050 -31.01 0.81 -10.77
N VAL A 1051 -30.11 0.06 -11.39
CA VAL A 1051 -30.28 -1.37 -11.65
C VAL A 1051 -29.46 -2.14 -10.62
N ASN A 1052 -30.09 -3.05 -9.89
CA ASN A 1052 -29.40 -3.86 -8.88
C ASN A 1052 -28.64 -5.05 -9.50
N ASP A 1053 -27.93 -5.82 -8.68
CA ASP A 1053 -27.15 -7.00 -9.10
C ASP A 1053 -27.95 -8.10 -9.80
N LYS A 1054 -29.28 -8.06 -9.69
CA LYS A 1054 -30.21 -8.99 -10.37
C LYS A 1054 -30.71 -8.45 -11.72
N GLY A 1055 -30.25 -7.26 -12.13
CA GLY A 1055 -30.71 -6.60 -13.35
C GLY A 1055 -32.07 -5.91 -13.21
N ILE A 1056 -32.64 -5.79 -12.00
CA ILE A 1056 -33.97 -5.19 -11.75
C ILE A 1056 -33.82 -3.70 -11.42
N VAL A 1057 -34.70 -2.87 -11.98
CA VAL A 1057 -34.74 -1.42 -11.73
C VAL A 1057 -35.38 -1.13 -10.37
N VAL A 1058 -34.61 -0.47 -9.50
CA VAL A 1058 -35.04 0.06 -8.20
C VAL A 1058 -35.39 1.53 -8.38
N ALA A 1059 -36.60 1.91 -8.00
CA ALA A 1059 -37.12 3.28 -8.17
C ALA A 1059 -37.91 3.79 -6.95
N GLY A 1060 -38.43 2.89 -6.12
CA GLY A 1060 -39.28 3.20 -4.99
C GLY A 1060 -38.67 4.14 -3.96
N GLN A 1061 -37.34 4.15 -3.80
CA GLN A 1061 -36.64 5.11 -2.93
C GLN A 1061 -36.92 6.58 -3.30
N ASN A 1062 -37.46 6.85 -4.50
CA ASN A 1062 -37.79 8.18 -5.02
C ASN A 1062 -39.29 8.50 -5.02
N HIS A 1063 -40.12 7.62 -4.46
CA HIS A 1063 -41.57 7.79 -4.37
C HIS A 1063 -42.00 8.07 -2.93
N SER A 1064 -42.79 9.12 -2.70
CA SER A 1064 -43.09 9.60 -1.32
C SER A 1064 -43.72 8.51 -0.43
N MET A 1065 -44.58 7.66 -0.99
CA MET A 1065 -45.18 6.54 -0.24
C MET A 1065 -44.16 5.50 0.20
N HIS A 1066 -43.18 5.13 -0.64
CA HIS A 1066 -42.15 4.17 -0.25
C HIS A 1066 -41.20 4.76 0.81
N ILE A 1067 -40.91 6.06 0.71
CA ILE A 1067 -40.17 6.80 1.75
C ILE A 1067 -40.96 6.76 3.07
N TRP A 1068 -42.28 6.97 3.03
CA TRP A 1068 -43.12 6.84 4.22
C TRP A 1068 -43.09 5.42 4.79
N GLU A 1069 -43.31 4.41 3.96
CA GLU A 1069 -43.34 3.00 4.36
C GLU A 1069 -41.97 2.56 4.93
N SER A 1070 -40.85 3.04 4.36
CA SER A 1070 -39.49 2.76 4.89
C SER A 1070 -39.29 3.21 6.34
N ALA A 1071 -40.00 4.26 6.76
CA ALA A 1071 -39.89 4.79 8.11
C ALA A 1071 -40.91 4.19 9.09
N HIS A 1072 -41.96 3.52 8.59
CA HIS A 1072 -43.10 3.08 9.40
C HIS A 1072 -43.34 1.58 9.40
N LEU A 1073 -42.82 0.84 8.41
CA LEU A 1073 -42.87 -0.61 8.39
C LEU A 1073 -41.67 -1.20 9.13
N SER A 1074 -41.90 -2.28 9.87
CA SER A 1074 -40.83 -3.11 10.41
C SER A 1074 -40.13 -3.88 9.29
N GLU A 1075 -38.89 -4.31 9.54
CA GLU A 1075 -38.13 -5.13 8.59
C GLU A 1075 -38.87 -6.42 8.21
N ASN A 1076 -39.66 -6.99 9.13
CA ASN A 1076 -40.52 -8.15 8.86
C ASN A 1076 -41.67 -7.83 7.89
N GLU A 1077 -42.26 -6.64 7.99
CA GLU A 1077 -43.33 -6.21 7.09
C GLU A 1077 -42.81 -5.86 5.70
N ILE A 1078 -41.62 -5.25 5.63
CA ILE A 1078 -40.91 -5.03 4.35
C ILE A 1078 -40.58 -6.37 3.70
N ASN A 1079 -40.00 -7.33 4.44
CA ASN A 1079 -39.70 -8.67 3.90
C ASN A 1079 -40.96 -9.39 3.41
N ALA A 1080 -42.10 -9.24 4.11
CA ALA A 1080 -43.37 -9.81 3.67
C ALA A 1080 -43.87 -9.19 2.35
N ILE A 1081 -43.62 -7.90 2.10
CA ILE A 1081 -43.91 -7.26 0.80
C ILE A 1081 -42.96 -7.78 -0.28
N LEU A 1082 -41.66 -7.91 0.02
CA LEU A 1082 -40.68 -8.43 -0.94
C LEU A 1082 -40.94 -9.88 -1.35
N ASP A 1083 -41.44 -10.71 -0.42
CA ASP A 1083 -41.85 -12.09 -0.69
C ASP A 1083 -43.12 -12.16 -1.56
N ASP A 1084 -44.06 -11.22 -1.36
CA ASP A 1084 -45.34 -11.17 -2.10
C ASP A 1084 -45.18 -10.48 -3.48
N VAL A 1085 -44.19 -9.58 -3.62
CA VAL A 1085 -44.01 -8.72 -4.79
C VAL A 1085 -42.55 -8.77 -5.26
N PRO A 1086 -42.15 -9.82 -6.02
CA PRO A 1086 -40.74 -10.11 -6.34
C PRO A 1086 -40.08 -9.09 -7.29
N PHE A 1087 -40.86 -8.20 -7.89
CA PHE A 1087 -40.37 -7.10 -8.74
C PHE A 1087 -40.12 -5.80 -7.96
N ILE A 1088 -40.46 -5.75 -6.67
CA ILE A 1088 -40.02 -4.74 -5.72
C ILE A 1088 -38.82 -5.31 -4.95
N GLN A 1089 -37.79 -4.50 -4.75
CA GLN A 1089 -36.53 -4.90 -4.13
C GLN A 1089 -36.33 -4.18 -2.80
N LYS A 1090 -35.42 -4.68 -1.97
CA LYS A 1090 -35.10 -4.06 -0.67
C LYS A 1090 -34.70 -2.58 -0.82
N GLY A 1091 -33.92 -2.27 -1.87
CA GLY A 1091 -33.51 -0.90 -2.18
C GLY A 1091 -34.68 0.07 -2.46
N ASP A 1092 -35.88 -0.43 -2.81
CA ASP A 1092 -37.06 0.42 -2.97
C ASP A 1092 -37.57 1.02 -1.65
N PHE A 1093 -37.05 0.55 -0.51
CA PHE A 1093 -37.34 1.03 0.85
C PHE A 1093 -36.09 1.58 1.57
N GLU A 1094 -34.96 1.78 0.88
CA GLU A 1094 -33.75 2.33 1.47
C GLU A 1094 -33.60 3.80 1.11
N THR A 1095 -33.32 4.66 2.09
CA THR A 1095 -33.04 6.08 1.85
C THR A 1095 -32.13 6.68 2.90
N LYS A 1096 -31.21 7.53 2.46
CA LYS A 1096 -30.28 8.31 3.29
C LYS A 1096 -30.93 9.56 3.90
N LEU A 1097 -32.14 9.91 3.47
CA LEU A 1097 -32.91 11.06 3.92
C LEU A 1097 -32.98 11.19 5.45
N PHE A 1098 -33.09 10.06 6.15
CA PHE A 1098 -33.23 10.01 7.61
C PHE A 1098 -31.93 9.65 8.34
N THR A 1099 -30.87 9.25 7.62
CA THR A 1099 -29.63 8.76 8.23
C THR A 1099 -28.49 9.77 8.15
N GLU A 1100 -28.43 10.59 7.09
CA GLU A 1100 -27.41 11.59 6.83
C GLU A 1100 -27.94 13.04 6.96
N GLU A 1101 -27.06 14.00 7.27
CA GLU A 1101 -27.43 15.41 7.41
C GLU A 1101 -27.19 16.19 6.10
N TYR A 1102 -28.23 16.85 5.59
CA TYR A 1102 -28.15 17.69 4.39
C TYR A 1102 -28.46 19.15 4.72
N HIS A 1103 -27.93 20.05 3.89
CA HIS A 1103 -28.29 21.48 3.93
C HIS A 1103 -29.47 21.76 3.00
N VAL A 1104 -29.53 21.05 1.87
CA VAL A 1104 -30.61 21.15 0.87
C VAL A 1104 -31.05 19.75 0.43
N ILE A 1105 -32.35 19.56 0.25
CA ILE A 1105 -32.94 18.35 -0.33
C ILE A 1105 -33.77 18.76 -1.54
N CYS A 1106 -33.40 18.28 -2.72
CA CYS A 1106 -34.19 18.41 -3.94
C CYS A 1106 -35.00 17.13 -4.15
N PHE A 1107 -36.33 17.23 -4.08
CA PHE A 1107 -37.24 16.11 -4.26
C PHE A 1107 -38.18 16.33 -5.46
N SER A 1108 -38.18 15.40 -6.41
CA SER A 1108 -39.06 15.45 -7.58
C SER A 1108 -40.37 14.71 -7.36
N THR A 1109 -41.50 15.37 -7.62
CA THR A 1109 -42.85 14.79 -7.48
C THR A 1109 -43.30 14.01 -8.72
N MET A 1110 -42.46 13.93 -9.77
CA MET A 1110 -42.82 13.26 -11.02
C MET A 1110 -43.11 11.77 -10.85
N GLN A 1111 -42.41 11.09 -9.92
CA GLN A 1111 -42.68 9.67 -9.67
C GLN A 1111 -44.01 9.46 -8.96
N ASP A 1112 -44.35 10.31 -7.98
CA ASP A 1112 -45.65 10.26 -7.27
C ASP A 1112 -46.86 10.50 -8.18
N LEU A 1113 -46.66 11.25 -9.27
CA LEU A 1113 -47.72 11.63 -10.22
C LEU A 1113 -47.69 10.85 -11.54
N GLY A 1114 -46.65 10.04 -11.76
CA GLY A 1114 -46.44 9.24 -12.96
C GLY A 1114 -46.46 7.74 -12.76
N ALA A 1115 -46.13 7.26 -11.55
CA ALA A 1115 -46.12 5.84 -11.23
C ALA A 1115 -47.47 5.38 -10.64
N GLY A 1116 -47.85 4.15 -10.94
CA GLY A 1116 -49.05 3.52 -10.41
C GLY A 1116 -48.89 3.10 -8.97
N LEU A 1117 -49.79 3.58 -8.09
CA LEU A 1117 -49.86 3.19 -6.69
C LEU A 1117 -50.84 2.02 -6.50
N TYR A 1118 -50.39 1.01 -5.75
CA TYR A 1118 -51.18 -0.16 -5.39
C TYR A 1118 -51.27 -0.28 -3.88
N LYS A 1119 -52.42 -0.77 -3.41
CA LYS A 1119 -52.66 -1.03 -1.99
C LYS A 1119 -52.95 -2.51 -1.78
N HIS A 1120 -52.28 -3.10 -0.80
CA HIS A 1120 -52.55 -4.48 -0.44
C HIS A 1120 -53.90 -4.58 0.27
N LYS A 1121 -54.82 -5.42 -0.25
CA LYS A 1121 -56.23 -5.49 0.22
C LYS A 1121 -56.38 -5.91 1.69
N LYS A 1122 -55.45 -6.71 2.21
CA LYS A 1122 -55.44 -7.19 3.61
C LYS A 1122 -54.64 -6.31 4.59
N THR A 1123 -53.37 -6.00 4.29
CA THR A 1123 -52.50 -5.26 5.22
C THR A 1123 -52.71 -3.75 5.14
N GLY A 1124 -53.15 -3.24 3.98
CA GLY A 1124 -53.29 -1.82 3.72
C GLY A 1124 -51.99 -1.12 3.32
N ASN A 1125 -50.88 -1.85 3.20
CA ASN A 1125 -49.57 -1.34 2.80
C ASN A 1125 -49.59 -0.90 1.33
N TYR A 1126 -48.74 0.08 1.00
CA TYR A 1126 -48.67 0.64 -0.34
C TYR A 1126 -47.36 0.28 -1.05
N ILE A 1127 -47.46 0.10 -2.37
CA ILE A 1127 -46.29 0.06 -3.27
C ILE A 1127 -46.56 0.87 -4.53
N SER A 1128 -45.50 1.37 -5.16
CA SER A 1128 -45.51 2.06 -6.45
C SER A 1128 -44.80 1.21 -7.49
N PHE A 1129 -45.43 1.05 -8.66
CA PHE A 1129 -44.87 0.26 -9.77
C PHE A 1129 -45.45 0.65 -11.13
N SER A 1130 -44.57 0.80 -12.14
CA SER A 1130 -44.93 1.05 -13.54
C SER A 1130 -45.80 2.32 -13.75
N GLY A 1131 -46.19 2.61 -14.99
CA GLY A 1131 -46.98 3.79 -15.34
C GLY A 1131 -48.47 3.67 -14.98
N ILE A 1132 -49.13 4.81 -14.77
CA ILE A 1132 -50.56 4.89 -14.34
C ILE A 1132 -51.58 4.43 -15.39
N SER A 1133 -51.24 4.48 -16.68
CA SER A 1133 -52.20 4.29 -17.79
C SER A 1133 -52.55 2.82 -18.05
N ARG A 1134 -51.70 1.90 -17.59
CA ARG A 1134 -51.80 0.45 -17.84
C ARG A 1134 -51.55 -0.34 -16.55
N PRO A 1135 -52.48 -0.32 -15.57
CA PRO A 1135 -52.25 -0.93 -14.27
C PRO A 1135 -52.03 -2.44 -14.36
N LEU A 1136 -51.10 -2.96 -13.55
CA LEU A 1136 -50.73 -4.38 -13.48
C LEU A 1136 -51.88 -5.27 -13.00
N THR A 1137 -52.81 -4.71 -12.21
CA THR A 1137 -54.00 -5.43 -11.73
C THR A 1137 -55.09 -5.60 -12.79
N ASP A 1138 -55.01 -4.90 -13.92
CA ASP A 1138 -55.91 -5.12 -15.05
C ASP A 1138 -55.35 -6.21 -15.96
N LEU A 1139 -55.97 -7.39 -15.91
CA LEU A 1139 -55.53 -8.57 -16.65
C LEU A 1139 -55.59 -8.40 -18.18
N ALA A 1140 -56.26 -7.37 -18.70
CA ALA A 1140 -56.19 -7.02 -20.11
C ALA A 1140 -54.76 -6.60 -20.54
N ASN A 1141 -53.94 -6.10 -19.61
CA ASN A 1141 -52.56 -5.66 -19.85
C ASN A 1141 -51.51 -6.79 -19.70
N ALA A 1142 -51.92 -7.99 -19.24
CA ALA A 1142 -50.99 -9.06 -18.86
C ALA A 1142 -50.07 -9.50 -19.99
N GLU A 1143 -50.59 -9.63 -21.21
CA GLU A 1143 -49.81 -10.02 -22.41
C GLU A 1143 -48.74 -8.98 -22.77
N ASP A 1144 -48.99 -7.71 -22.50
CA ASP A 1144 -48.04 -6.64 -22.80
C ASP A 1144 -46.93 -6.54 -21.76
N TYR A 1145 -47.22 -6.81 -20.48
CA TYR A 1145 -46.20 -6.94 -19.43
C TYR A 1145 -45.29 -8.17 -19.64
N MET A 1146 -45.87 -9.33 -19.97
CA MET A 1146 -45.11 -10.57 -20.22
C MET A 1146 -44.22 -10.46 -21.46
N ALA A 1147 -44.66 -9.71 -22.47
CA ALA A 1147 -43.89 -9.48 -23.69
C ALA A 1147 -42.88 -8.31 -23.58
N GLY A 1148 -42.79 -7.66 -22.42
CA GLY A 1148 -41.92 -6.49 -22.22
C GLY A 1148 -42.30 -5.26 -23.05
N ARG A 1149 -43.57 -5.16 -23.46
CA ARG A 1149 -44.12 -3.99 -24.20
C ARG A 1149 -44.53 -2.85 -23.26
N LEU A 1150 -44.70 -3.14 -21.97
CA LEU A 1150 -44.93 -2.15 -20.90
C LEU A 1150 -43.73 -2.09 -19.95
N GLN A 1151 -43.57 -0.97 -19.26
CA GLN A 1151 -42.48 -0.76 -18.31
C GLN A 1151 -42.54 -1.80 -17.19
N ASN A 1152 -41.59 -2.73 -17.19
CA ASN A 1152 -41.55 -3.89 -16.29
C ASN A 1152 -40.36 -3.88 -15.32
N HIS A 1153 -39.59 -2.79 -15.26
CA HIS A 1153 -38.40 -2.65 -14.41
C HIS A 1153 -37.38 -3.78 -14.63
N SER A 1154 -37.27 -4.29 -15.87
CA SER A 1154 -36.44 -5.44 -16.23
C SER A 1154 -36.80 -6.75 -15.52
N PHE A 1155 -37.99 -6.82 -14.92
CA PHE A 1155 -38.55 -8.04 -14.35
C PHE A 1155 -39.30 -8.83 -15.42
N LEU A 1156 -39.00 -10.13 -15.52
CA LEU A 1156 -39.66 -11.04 -16.44
C LEU A 1156 -40.99 -11.53 -15.82
N PHE A 1157 -42.10 -10.95 -16.25
CA PHE A 1157 -43.42 -11.35 -15.79
C PHE A 1157 -43.89 -12.66 -16.41
N ASP A 1158 -44.49 -13.51 -15.57
CA ASP A 1158 -45.35 -14.60 -16.03
C ASP A 1158 -46.81 -14.33 -15.63
N ARG A 1159 -47.74 -15.04 -16.29
CA ARG A 1159 -49.17 -14.87 -16.09
C ARG A 1159 -49.60 -15.10 -14.65
N LYS A 1160 -48.98 -16.10 -13.99
CA LYS A 1160 -49.31 -16.49 -12.62
C LYS A 1160 -48.97 -15.37 -11.64
N THR A 1161 -47.83 -14.72 -11.83
CA THR A 1161 -47.36 -13.60 -11.00
C THR A 1161 -48.31 -12.41 -11.10
N ILE A 1162 -48.76 -12.08 -12.32
CA ILE A 1162 -49.72 -10.98 -12.55
C ILE A 1162 -51.09 -11.30 -11.93
N GLU A 1163 -51.60 -12.52 -12.13
CA GLU A 1163 -52.88 -12.95 -11.56
C GLU A 1163 -52.83 -12.96 -10.01
N THR A 1164 -51.74 -13.46 -9.43
CA THR A 1164 -51.53 -13.48 -7.96
C THR A 1164 -51.45 -12.06 -7.40
N PHE A 1165 -50.75 -11.16 -8.10
CA PHE A 1165 -50.67 -9.76 -7.71
C PHE A 1165 -52.06 -9.09 -7.75
N ALA A 1166 -52.84 -9.30 -8.81
CA ALA A 1166 -54.19 -8.75 -8.96
C ALA A 1166 -55.19 -9.28 -7.91
N GLU A 1167 -54.96 -10.48 -7.36
CA GLU A 1167 -55.75 -11.03 -6.25
C GLU A 1167 -55.47 -10.30 -4.92
N SER A 1168 -54.22 -10.03 -4.60
CA SER A 1168 -53.79 -9.45 -3.31
C SER A 1168 -53.78 -7.92 -3.28
N TRP A 1169 -53.60 -7.28 -4.43
CA TRP A 1169 -53.42 -5.83 -4.56
C TRP A 1169 -54.52 -5.17 -5.37
N GLU A 1170 -54.85 -3.93 -5.04
CA GLU A 1170 -55.77 -3.08 -5.81
C GLU A 1170 -55.05 -1.83 -6.30
N PHE A 1171 -55.34 -1.42 -7.54
CA PHE A 1171 -54.81 -0.19 -8.11
C PHE A 1171 -55.57 1.02 -7.57
N VAL A 1172 -54.82 2.00 -7.07
CA VAL A 1172 -55.34 3.22 -6.42
C VAL A 1172 -55.29 4.43 -7.36
N GLY A 1173 -54.39 4.42 -8.35
CA GLY A 1173 -54.10 5.58 -9.21
C GLY A 1173 -52.71 6.15 -8.89
N VAL A 1174 -52.56 7.47 -8.97
CA VAL A 1174 -51.39 8.18 -8.42
C VAL A 1174 -51.47 8.29 -6.90
N THR A 1175 -50.41 8.78 -6.25
CA THR A 1175 -50.46 9.10 -4.80
C THR A 1175 -51.59 10.09 -4.51
N PRO A 1176 -52.61 9.73 -3.72
CA PRO A 1176 -53.67 10.65 -3.32
C PRO A 1176 -53.09 11.90 -2.66
N ILE A 1177 -53.66 13.07 -2.97
CA ILE A 1177 -53.11 14.37 -2.54
C ILE A 1177 -52.93 14.46 -1.02
N ASP A 1178 -53.87 13.95 -0.22
CA ASP A 1178 -53.79 13.94 1.24
C ASP A 1178 -52.62 13.09 1.76
N LEU A 1179 -52.33 11.96 1.11
CA LEU A 1179 -51.18 11.12 1.44
C LEU A 1179 -49.87 11.76 0.98
N LEU A 1180 -49.84 12.38 -0.21
CA LEU A 1180 -48.66 13.08 -0.70
C LEU A 1180 -48.25 14.23 0.23
N LEU A 1181 -49.20 15.09 0.62
CA LEU A 1181 -48.94 16.19 1.54
C LEU A 1181 -48.46 15.68 2.91
N ARG A 1182 -49.12 14.64 3.46
CA ARG A 1182 -48.69 13.98 4.71
C ARG A 1182 -47.25 13.46 4.62
N ASN A 1183 -46.88 12.83 3.50
CA ASN A 1183 -45.55 12.29 3.32
C ASN A 1183 -44.50 13.40 3.23
N LEU A 1184 -44.81 14.49 2.50
CA LEU A 1184 -43.93 15.65 2.39
C LEU A 1184 -43.73 16.34 3.75
N ASP A 1185 -44.79 16.51 4.56
CA ASP A 1185 -44.70 17.00 5.94
C ASP A 1185 -43.76 16.14 6.78
N TYR A 1186 -43.92 14.82 6.70
CA TYR A 1186 -43.09 13.89 7.46
C TYR A 1186 -41.63 13.97 7.06
N MET A 1187 -41.33 14.04 5.76
CA MET A 1187 -39.97 14.25 5.26
C MET A 1187 -39.41 15.60 5.73
N TYR A 1188 -40.21 16.66 5.66
CA TYR A 1188 -39.83 18.02 6.07
C TYR A 1188 -39.49 18.11 7.57
N GLU A 1189 -40.22 17.40 8.43
CA GLU A 1189 -40.03 17.36 9.89
C GLU A 1189 -38.90 16.43 10.34
N ASN A 1190 -38.75 15.26 9.68
CA ASN A 1190 -37.88 14.19 10.16
C ASN A 1190 -36.54 14.08 9.41
N ALA A 1191 -36.34 14.84 8.33
CA ALA A 1191 -35.03 14.90 7.67
C ALA A 1191 -33.96 15.48 8.61
N LYS A 1192 -32.83 14.78 8.69
CA LYS A 1192 -31.71 15.17 9.55
C LYS A 1192 -31.06 16.46 9.05
N GLY A 1193 -30.72 17.36 9.99
CA GLY A 1193 -30.08 18.64 9.70
C GLY A 1193 -31.04 19.80 9.41
N LYS A 1194 -32.36 19.56 9.41
CA LYS A 1194 -33.39 20.56 9.06
C LYS A 1194 -33.09 21.31 7.74
N PRO A 1195 -32.87 20.59 6.62
CA PRO A 1195 -32.49 21.17 5.34
C PRO A 1195 -33.56 22.09 4.75
N VAL A 1196 -33.18 22.91 3.77
CA VAL A 1196 -34.14 23.50 2.85
C VAL A 1196 -34.63 22.44 1.88
N PHE A 1197 -35.95 22.30 1.74
CA PHE A 1197 -36.59 21.40 0.79
C PHE A 1197 -36.92 22.15 -0.50
N ILE A 1198 -36.47 21.64 -1.64
CA ILE A 1198 -36.80 22.13 -2.97
C ILE A 1198 -37.65 21.07 -3.66
N LEU A 1199 -38.92 21.38 -3.90
CA LEU A 1199 -39.83 20.53 -4.67
C LEU A 1199 -39.70 20.84 -6.17
N LEU A 1200 -39.34 19.83 -6.96
CA LEU A 1200 -39.32 19.91 -8.42
C LEU A 1200 -40.66 19.40 -8.96
N LEU A 1201 -41.44 20.29 -9.57
CA LEU A 1201 -42.77 19.97 -10.09
C LEU A 1201 -42.73 19.65 -11.58
N GLY A 1202 -43.47 18.61 -12.00
CA GLY A 1202 -43.57 18.19 -13.40
C GLY A 1202 -44.21 19.21 -14.33
N SER A 1203 -44.08 19.00 -15.65
CA SER A 1203 -44.55 19.94 -16.67
C SER A 1203 -46.08 19.94 -16.85
N GLU A 1204 -46.71 21.10 -16.64
CA GLU A 1204 -48.12 21.40 -16.98
C GLU A 1204 -48.35 21.65 -18.50
N ILE A 1205 -47.28 21.64 -19.31
CA ILE A 1205 -47.31 21.82 -20.78
C ILE A 1205 -47.34 20.44 -21.44
N ASP A 1206 -48.26 20.25 -22.40
CA ASP A 1206 -48.41 19.00 -23.15
C ASP A 1206 -47.18 18.74 -24.03
N TYR A 1207 -46.72 17.50 -24.05
CA TYR A 1207 -45.73 17.01 -25.01
C TYR A 1207 -46.44 16.47 -26.26
N GLU A 1208 -46.04 16.92 -27.45
CA GLU A 1208 -46.69 16.53 -28.72
C GLU A 1208 -46.25 15.15 -29.26
N GLY A 1209 -45.25 14.51 -28.64
CA GLY A 1209 -44.80 13.17 -29.03
C GLY A 1209 -45.67 12.05 -28.48
N ASP A 1210 -45.69 10.92 -29.18
CA ASP A 1210 -46.45 9.73 -28.80
C ASP A 1210 -45.58 8.81 -27.93
N ASP A 1211 -45.71 8.96 -26.60
CA ASP A 1211 -45.15 8.02 -25.63
C ASP A 1211 -46.30 7.43 -24.78
N PRO A 1212 -46.74 6.19 -25.08
CA PRO A 1212 -47.83 5.52 -24.36
C PRO A 1212 -47.59 5.36 -22.86
N TRP A 1213 -46.34 5.47 -22.38
CA TRP A 1213 -46.01 5.34 -20.96
C TRP A 1213 -46.39 6.57 -20.13
N TYR A 1214 -46.56 7.73 -20.77
CA TYR A 1214 -46.88 8.99 -20.10
C TYR A 1214 -48.27 9.54 -20.47
N ASP A 1215 -49.13 8.70 -21.04
CA ASP A 1215 -50.50 9.06 -21.43
C ASP A 1215 -51.31 9.53 -20.20
N GLY A 1216 -51.90 10.72 -20.28
CA GLY A 1216 -52.71 11.32 -19.21
C GLY A 1216 -51.96 11.88 -18.00
N ILE A 1217 -50.61 11.95 -18.01
CA ILE A 1217 -49.83 12.43 -16.86
C ILE A 1217 -49.89 13.96 -16.69
N VAL A 1218 -50.09 14.71 -17.77
CA VAL A 1218 -50.14 16.19 -17.74
C VAL A 1218 -51.32 16.66 -16.89
N GLU A 1219 -52.45 15.97 -16.97
CA GLU A 1219 -53.66 16.25 -16.21
C GLU A 1219 -53.40 16.13 -14.70
N ASN A 1220 -52.58 15.17 -14.29
CA ASN A 1220 -52.15 15.05 -12.90
C ASN A 1220 -51.28 16.24 -12.51
N TYR A 1221 -50.28 16.62 -13.31
CA TYR A 1221 -49.45 17.80 -13.01
C TYR A 1221 -50.31 19.08 -12.87
N ARG A 1222 -51.25 19.32 -13.79
CA ARG A 1222 -52.16 20.48 -13.74
C ARG A 1222 -53.07 20.50 -12.51
N PHE A 1223 -53.44 19.34 -11.98
CA PHE A 1223 -54.27 19.24 -10.78
C PHE A 1223 -53.45 19.39 -9.48
N TYR A 1224 -52.30 18.71 -9.39
CA TYR A 1224 -51.51 18.62 -8.15
C TYR A 1224 -50.56 19.81 -7.96
N ASN A 1225 -49.94 20.35 -9.02
CA ASN A 1225 -48.94 21.41 -8.89
C ASN A 1225 -49.47 22.69 -8.20
N PRO A 1226 -50.70 23.18 -8.46
CA PRO A 1226 -51.24 24.32 -7.71
C PRO A 1226 -51.32 24.07 -6.20
N ILE A 1227 -51.71 22.86 -5.79
CA ILE A 1227 -51.85 22.48 -4.38
C ILE A 1227 -50.48 22.36 -3.71
N LEU A 1228 -49.50 21.79 -4.41
CA LEU A 1228 -48.12 21.66 -3.92
C LEU A 1228 -47.42 23.03 -3.77
N ARG A 1229 -47.76 24.00 -4.64
CA ARG A 1229 -47.29 25.39 -4.52
C ARG A 1229 -47.85 26.05 -3.26
N GLU A 1230 -49.16 25.96 -3.02
CA GLU A 1230 -49.81 26.50 -1.82
C GLU A 1230 -49.26 25.83 -0.55
N PHE A 1231 -49.11 24.50 -0.56
CA PHE A 1231 -48.53 23.75 0.56
C PHE A 1231 -47.11 24.20 0.90
N ALA A 1232 -46.26 24.47 -0.10
CA ALA A 1232 -44.90 24.94 0.14
C ALA A 1232 -44.85 26.38 0.70
N GLU A 1233 -45.84 27.22 0.41
CA GLU A 1233 -45.94 28.58 0.97
C GLU A 1233 -46.18 28.55 2.49
N ASP A 1234 -46.86 27.52 3.00
CA ASP A 1234 -47.07 27.28 4.42
C ASP A 1234 -45.82 26.74 5.16
N HIS A 1235 -44.72 26.47 4.44
CA HIS A 1235 -43.48 25.90 4.97
C HIS A 1235 -42.27 26.83 4.76
N ASP A 1236 -41.75 27.39 5.84
CA ASP A 1236 -40.65 28.39 5.84
C ASP A 1236 -39.34 27.92 5.17
N ARG A 1237 -39.02 26.62 5.27
CA ARG A 1237 -37.84 25.97 4.65
C ARG A 1237 -38.18 25.21 3.36
N MET A 1238 -39.38 25.37 2.79
CA MET A 1238 -39.74 24.72 1.53
C MET A 1238 -39.77 25.73 0.38
N ARG A 1239 -39.26 25.32 -0.78
CA ARG A 1239 -39.21 26.10 -2.02
C ARG A 1239 -39.71 25.22 -3.17
N VAL A 1240 -40.21 25.86 -4.22
CA VAL A 1240 -40.74 25.17 -5.38
C VAL A 1240 -40.03 25.64 -6.63
N ILE A 1241 -39.75 24.70 -7.53
CA ILE A 1241 -39.32 24.96 -8.91
C ILE A 1241 -40.34 24.30 -9.83
N ASN A 1242 -41.07 25.14 -10.57
CA ASN A 1242 -42.04 24.69 -11.56
C ASN A 1242 -41.35 24.53 -12.92
N ILE A 1243 -41.26 23.31 -13.44
CA ILE A 1243 -40.47 23.06 -14.67
C ILE A 1243 -41.10 23.70 -15.90
N SER A 1244 -42.42 23.89 -15.90
CA SER A 1244 -43.13 24.60 -16.97
C SER A 1244 -42.63 26.01 -17.22
N ASP A 1245 -42.03 26.66 -16.22
CA ASP A 1245 -41.51 28.03 -16.34
C ASP A 1245 -40.28 28.10 -17.27
N PHE A 1246 -39.63 26.97 -17.53
CA PHE A 1246 -38.41 26.89 -18.35
C PHE A 1246 -38.65 26.32 -19.76
N ILE A 1247 -39.86 25.82 -20.04
CA ILE A 1247 -40.22 25.22 -21.33
C ILE A 1247 -40.80 26.31 -22.23
N LYS A 1248 -40.15 26.57 -23.37
CA LYS A 1248 -40.58 27.62 -24.32
C LYS A 1248 -41.16 27.04 -25.60
N SER A 1249 -40.84 25.79 -25.92
CA SER A 1249 -41.23 25.13 -27.16
C SER A 1249 -41.18 23.60 -27.05
N GLN A 1250 -41.78 22.88 -28.00
CA GLN A 1250 -41.73 21.42 -28.03
C GLN A 1250 -40.31 20.84 -28.14
N SER A 1251 -39.34 21.59 -28.70
CA SER A 1251 -37.93 21.17 -28.75
C SER A 1251 -37.22 21.21 -27.40
N ASP A 1252 -37.86 21.74 -26.35
CA ASP A 1252 -37.36 21.70 -24.99
C ASP A 1252 -37.66 20.36 -24.29
N PHE A 1253 -38.51 19.51 -24.87
CA PHE A 1253 -38.69 18.11 -24.47
C PHE A 1253 -37.69 17.21 -25.21
N ASN A 1254 -37.26 16.13 -24.56
CA ASN A 1254 -36.30 15.18 -25.10
C ASN A 1254 -36.88 13.76 -25.09
N GLY A 1255 -37.73 13.46 -26.08
CA GLY A 1255 -38.28 12.12 -26.30
C GLY A 1255 -39.51 11.75 -25.46
N CYS A 1256 -39.72 12.38 -24.29
CA CYS A 1256 -40.94 12.24 -23.49
C CYS A 1256 -41.18 13.49 -22.61
N ILE A 1257 -42.31 13.51 -21.89
CA ILE A 1257 -42.72 14.67 -21.07
C ILE A 1257 -41.87 14.92 -19.81
N ASN A 1258 -41.20 13.88 -19.30
CA ASN A 1258 -40.35 13.99 -18.11
C ASN A 1258 -38.87 14.19 -18.46
N HIS A 1259 -38.49 14.21 -19.73
CA HIS A 1259 -37.11 14.44 -20.18
C HIS A 1259 -37.01 15.77 -20.92
N PHE A 1260 -35.98 16.55 -20.62
CA PHE A 1260 -35.86 17.92 -21.13
C PHE A 1260 -34.54 18.17 -21.87
N SER A 1261 -34.48 19.28 -22.62
CA SER A 1261 -33.25 19.73 -23.27
C SER A 1261 -32.22 20.18 -22.24
N ARG A 1262 -30.93 20.17 -22.61
CA ARG A 1262 -29.84 20.66 -21.73
C ARG A 1262 -30.07 22.08 -21.23
N ASN A 1263 -30.74 22.93 -22.01
CA ASN A 1263 -31.04 24.31 -21.61
C ASN A 1263 -32.07 24.37 -20.47
N VAL A 1264 -33.06 23.47 -20.44
CA VAL A 1264 -34.05 23.40 -19.36
C VAL A 1264 -33.38 22.97 -18.07
N TYR A 1265 -32.58 21.89 -18.11
CA TYR A 1265 -31.81 21.44 -16.94
C TYR A 1265 -30.83 22.50 -16.43
N TYR A 1266 -30.16 23.23 -17.33
CA TYR A 1266 -29.29 24.36 -16.94
C TYR A 1266 -30.06 25.45 -16.18
N ASN A 1267 -31.26 25.82 -16.62
CA ASN A 1267 -32.06 26.85 -15.95
C ASN A 1267 -32.59 26.38 -14.59
N ILE A 1268 -33.03 25.12 -14.49
CA ILE A 1268 -33.43 24.50 -13.22
C ILE A 1268 -32.26 24.50 -12.23
N ALA A 1269 -31.06 24.09 -12.67
CA ALA A 1269 -29.86 24.12 -11.85
C ALA A 1269 -29.50 25.55 -11.40
N GLY A 1270 -29.73 26.55 -12.24
CA GLY A 1270 -29.57 27.96 -11.90
C GLY A 1270 -30.47 28.40 -10.74
N GLU A 1271 -31.74 28.00 -10.73
CA GLU A 1271 -32.67 28.27 -9.62
C GLU A 1271 -32.31 27.52 -8.34
N ILE A 1272 -31.88 26.25 -8.45
CA ILE A 1272 -31.36 25.50 -7.30
C ILE A 1272 -30.15 26.23 -6.69
N CYS A 1273 -29.21 26.69 -7.53
CA CYS A 1273 -28.06 27.48 -7.07
C CYS A 1273 -28.48 28.80 -6.43
N ARG A 1274 -29.52 29.47 -6.93
CA ARG A 1274 -30.06 30.69 -6.31
C ARG A 1274 -30.53 30.42 -4.88
N TYR A 1275 -31.33 29.37 -4.66
CA TYR A 1275 -31.79 29.00 -3.31
C TYR A 1275 -30.65 28.56 -2.39
N ILE A 1276 -29.63 27.86 -2.91
CA ILE A 1276 -28.43 27.52 -2.14
C ILE A 1276 -27.68 28.78 -1.70
N ASN A 1277 -27.52 29.74 -2.59
CA ASN A 1277 -26.80 30.99 -2.30
C ASN A 1277 -27.56 31.90 -1.32
N GLU A 1278 -28.86 31.70 -1.12
CA GLU A 1278 -29.63 32.41 -0.07
C GLU A 1278 -29.36 31.85 1.35
N LEU A 1279 -28.71 30.67 1.45
CA LEU A 1279 -28.42 29.98 2.72
C LEU A 1279 -26.99 30.23 3.26
N VAL A 1280 -26.08 30.68 2.39
CA VAL A 1280 -24.68 31.01 2.68
C VAL A 1280 -24.55 32.51 2.92
#